data_AF-A0A8J8MQ18-F1
#
_entry.id   AF-A0A8J8MQ18-F1
#
_cell.length_a   1.000
_cell.length_b   1.000
_cell.length_c   1.000
_cell.angle_alpha   90.00
_cell.angle_beta   90.00
_cell.angle_gamma   90.00
#
_symmetry.space_group_name_H-M   'P 1'
#
loop_
_entity.id
_entity.type
_entity.pdbx_description
1 polymer ?
#
loop_
_entity_poly.entity_id
_entity_poly.type
_entity_poly.pdbx_seq_one_letter_code
_entity_poly.pdbx_strand_id
1 'polypeptide(L)'
;MSMVHFIKKIKSMLLILFMVTATLSFQNQPVYAYVTTLGDVTQVSVNGDTMVLTVDNGTEPGDDILEIQVCEDNILRVNYRPNGISPSPDTPMLDPNKTWDSVGATIHTASNPMTITTSDMIIEIGKTPCRMTVKKSDGTTLLWEDATGGVFSDGIRFRHSGSDNIYGIRSYDCFDSKGEIIRNDSNHAAHAGQQGDSGGPFMWSTAGYGVLVDSDGGYPYTNSEEGKLEFYYGDTPTEGRRYSKTDVEYFIMLGEPKEMMAAMSDITGHSPMLPKWSLGFSNFEWDMDQTEMVNMVDTYRAKNIPIDSYALDYDWKCYGEDNYGEFRWHTGRFPDASSTSLKTIMDNKGIKMIGITKPRIVTEDASQNRTQQYQDANQNDYWYPGHYEYQDYFIPVQVRSIDPYKSGARTWFWDHSKDAFDKGIVGWWNDETDKVSSNGASYWFGNFMTTHLSQAIYEGQRSYSDRRVWQTARTFYPGAQRYATTLWSGDIGIQFYKGEKVDWAAGMQEQLPVMLSSINNGQPKWGMDGGGFNQSDGTTANPTPELYAKWIQFGAFTPVFRVHGNNHQQRQPWFYGNTAEEVSKHAIQLRYSLLPYMYTYERSAYDTGLGLVRPLLFDYPNDQSVKNYTDGWMFGDWLMVSPVVEQGQNMKSIYLPAGTWYDYFRGDTYTGGQWLSYPVNGVSWTDIPLFVKEGAIIPTQAVQDYVDQQSIDQIDVDVFPSSTETSFDYYDDHGDNYQYESGEYFKQVLKAQDQGSQIRLKIMGKTGTYHKSTFTYMAKVHGKAASSVTLDGGNLTAYSSLSALEAASGNGYSVGKDIYGDVTYVKVNGGSSSDMTLLLTGNTSVTDTAYIYEAEEASLWGETVSTKAKVNNNYSGYSGTGFAEGFDQAGAATTFYVKVREGGDYPVTLQYANGTGVDKSLSIYVNGERIKSTHLNPLTGWDAWGSQVETLPLSSGNNMITYKYDNLASGNVNVDYIKVPFEPTLLKYEAENANLVGGVSINRNHSFYSGDGFVDSFTSAGAGATFTVQVPSAGNYNVQLRYANGTGSTKTLSTYVNGSDVATAQLSSPSQSWSEWHHYDQQLALVAGKNTIQYKYDGGDSGNVNVDRLVISAESIGLPESEKNQLDNGNFDRPIDMGDNWTEWHPVGQSVAYGIDAGIGMNPPEAAVTGNLRAYFHASSAYKQSIHQVVNVDNGTYKMQAFVRLVGASPYTARAEISNFGGAAKYYDLSVDSIWKCIEVDDIVVTNGQVDVGFYVDSPGGTVLQFDDVKLMKK
;
A
#
# COMPACT_ATOMS: atom_id res chain seq x y z
N MET A 1 -44.35 3.91 70.40
CA MET A 1 -43.71 2.92 71.30
C MET A 1 -44.28 1.54 70.98
N SER A 2 -43.44 0.51 70.82
CA SER A 2 -43.82 -0.92 70.73
C SER A 2 -44.27 -1.58 69.40
N MET A 3 -43.76 -1.17 68.23
CA MET A 3 -43.84 -2.04 67.02
C MET A 3 -42.59 -1.98 66.12
N VAL A 4 -41.86 -0.85 66.13
CA VAL A 4 -40.62 -0.66 65.34
C VAL A 4 -39.41 -1.45 65.89
N HIS A 5 -39.40 -1.83 67.16
CA HIS A 5 -38.32 -2.64 67.76
C HIS A 5 -38.47 -4.15 67.55
N PHE A 6 -39.66 -4.64 67.19
CA PHE A 6 -39.90 -6.07 66.96
C PHE A 6 -39.53 -6.49 65.53
N ILE A 7 -39.77 -5.61 64.55
CA ILE A 7 -39.44 -5.87 63.13
C ILE A 7 -37.92 -5.81 62.86
N LYS A 8 -37.17 -4.96 63.58
CA LYS A 8 -35.69 -4.94 63.49
C LYS A 8 -35.04 -6.22 64.04
N LYS A 9 -35.66 -6.90 65.00
CA LYS A 9 -35.16 -8.19 65.53
C LYS A 9 -35.39 -9.35 64.57
N ILE A 10 -36.48 -9.37 63.80
CA ILE A 10 -36.75 -10.43 62.82
C ILE A 10 -35.84 -10.29 61.58
N LYS A 11 -35.58 -9.07 61.09
CA LYS A 11 -34.62 -8.86 59.99
C LYS A 11 -33.18 -9.20 60.37
N SER A 12 -32.78 -8.98 61.62
CA SER A 12 -31.42 -9.33 62.08
C SER A 12 -31.26 -10.84 62.32
N MET A 13 -32.31 -11.56 62.70
CA MET A 13 -32.28 -13.03 62.81
C MET A 13 -32.33 -13.76 61.46
N LEU A 14 -33.03 -13.22 60.46
CA LEU A 14 -32.97 -13.77 59.09
C LEU A 14 -31.62 -13.52 58.41
N LEU A 15 -30.95 -12.38 58.69
CA LEU A 15 -29.62 -12.10 58.15
C LEU A 15 -28.55 -13.04 58.73
N ILE A 16 -28.68 -13.44 60.00
CA ILE A 16 -27.76 -14.39 60.64
C ILE A 16 -28.02 -15.84 60.16
N LEU A 17 -29.27 -16.22 59.88
CA LEU A 17 -29.56 -17.55 59.33
C LEU A 17 -29.13 -17.68 57.85
N PHE A 18 -29.15 -16.60 57.07
CA PHE A 18 -28.60 -16.57 55.70
C PHE A 18 -27.06 -16.54 55.70
N MET A 19 -26.41 -15.85 56.65
CA MET A 19 -24.93 -15.90 56.77
C MET A 19 -24.39 -17.24 57.27
N VAL A 20 -25.18 -18.01 58.03
CA VAL A 20 -24.78 -19.35 58.52
C VAL A 20 -25.13 -20.47 57.51
N THR A 21 -25.96 -20.19 56.50
CA THR A 21 -26.19 -21.13 55.36
C THR A 21 -25.37 -20.80 54.11
N ALA A 22 -24.83 -19.58 53.99
CA ALA A 22 -23.86 -19.20 52.94
C ALA A 22 -22.39 -19.53 53.29
N THR A 23 -22.12 -20.11 54.47
CA THR A 23 -20.77 -20.56 54.89
C THR A 23 -20.61 -22.09 54.89
N LEU A 24 -21.58 -22.83 54.33
CA LEU A 24 -21.51 -24.28 54.13
C LEU A 24 -21.82 -24.64 52.67
N SER A 25 -21.00 -24.12 51.76
CA SER A 25 -20.66 -24.74 50.47
C SER A 25 -19.48 -24.03 49.80
N PHE A 26 -18.51 -23.56 50.58
CA PHE A 26 -17.13 -23.68 50.12
C PHE A 26 -16.76 -25.14 50.35
N GLN A 27 -17.14 -26.01 49.40
CA GLN A 27 -16.26 -27.13 49.15
C GLN A 27 -14.92 -26.47 48.83
N ASN A 28 -13.95 -26.62 49.72
CA ASN A 28 -12.55 -26.55 49.33
C ASN A 28 -12.47 -27.39 48.07
N GLN A 29 -12.35 -26.76 46.90
CA GLN A 29 -11.83 -27.45 45.74
C GLN A 29 -10.47 -27.94 46.22
N PRO A 30 -10.24 -29.25 46.35
CA PRO A 30 -8.93 -29.74 46.69
C PRO A 30 -7.92 -29.08 45.75
N VAL A 31 -6.95 -28.39 46.35
CA VAL A 31 -5.78 -27.90 45.62
C VAL A 31 -5.00 -29.15 45.24
N TYR A 32 -5.30 -29.71 44.07
CA TYR A 32 -4.54 -30.82 43.51
C TYR A 32 -3.19 -30.27 43.07
N ALA A 33 -2.11 -30.89 43.54
CA ALA A 33 -0.77 -30.57 43.08
C ALA A 33 -0.52 -31.38 41.81
N TYR A 34 -1.11 -30.95 40.68
CA TYR A 34 -0.96 -31.65 39.41
C TYR A 34 0.52 -31.91 39.09
N VAL A 35 0.81 -33.10 38.57
CA VAL A 35 2.16 -33.48 38.19
C VAL A 35 2.68 -32.56 37.09
N THR A 36 3.94 -32.15 37.19
CA THR A 36 4.59 -31.25 36.22
C THR A 36 5.12 -31.99 35.00
N THR A 37 4.99 -33.32 34.94
CA THR A 37 5.40 -34.18 33.83
C THR A 37 4.52 -35.43 33.75
N LEU A 38 4.15 -35.86 32.55
CA LEU A 38 3.45 -37.14 32.34
C LEU A 38 4.30 -38.35 32.77
N GLY A 39 3.67 -39.31 33.45
CA GLY A 39 4.24 -40.61 33.82
C GLY A 39 4.08 -41.67 32.72
N ASP A 40 3.93 -42.94 33.12
CA ASP A 40 3.88 -44.09 32.20
C ASP A 40 2.48 -44.32 31.63
N VAL A 41 2.39 -44.80 30.39
CA VAL A 41 1.11 -45.18 29.77
C VAL A 41 0.63 -46.51 30.37
N THR A 42 -0.50 -46.49 31.06
CA THR A 42 -1.09 -47.68 31.71
C THR A 42 -2.16 -48.35 30.85
N GLN A 43 -2.89 -47.58 30.03
CA GLN A 43 -3.91 -48.07 29.11
C GLN A 43 -3.92 -47.29 27.79
N VAL A 44 -4.35 -47.95 26.72
CA VAL A 44 -4.47 -47.38 25.38
C VAL A 44 -5.77 -47.87 24.76
N SER A 45 -6.55 -46.96 24.20
CA SER A 45 -7.71 -47.28 23.37
C SER A 45 -7.64 -46.52 22.05
N VAL A 46 -8.12 -47.14 20.97
CA VAL A 46 -8.12 -46.56 19.62
C VAL A 46 -9.53 -46.68 19.06
N ASN A 47 -10.06 -45.58 18.54
CA ASN A 47 -11.34 -45.52 17.86
C ASN A 47 -11.22 -44.67 16.59
N GLY A 48 -11.13 -45.33 15.43
CA GLY A 48 -10.86 -44.65 14.17
C GLY A 48 -9.52 -43.89 14.23
N ASP A 49 -9.59 -42.59 13.97
CA ASP A 49 -8.45 -41.66 13.94
C ASP A 49 -8.07 -41.09 15.32
N THR A 50 -8.72 -41.55 16.38
CA THR A 50 -8.47 -41.10 17.77
C THR A 50 -7.81 -42.19 18.60
N MET A 51 -6.71 -41.84 19.26
CA MET A 51 -6.04 -42.63 20.28
C MET A 51 -6.20 -41.95 21.64
N VAL A 52 -6.68 -42.68 22.65
CA VAL A 52 -6.83 -42.20 24.02
C VAL A 52 -5.91 -43.00 24.94
N LEU A 53 -5.04 -42.30 25.65
CA LEU A 53 -4.10 -42.87 26.61
C LEU A 53 -4.54 -42.57 28.04
N THR A 54 -4.43 -43.57 28.90
CA THR A 54 -4.45 -43.38 30.36
C THR A 54 -3.01 -43.38 30.84
N VAL A 55 -2.61 -42.34 31.55
CA VAL A 55 -1.23 -42.09 31.95
C VAL A 55 -1.15 -41.97 33.47
N ASP A 56 -0.26 -42.75 34.08
CA ASP A 56 0.00 -42.72 35.52
C ASP A 56 0.51 -41.33 35.92
N ASN A 57 -0.11 -40.74 36.93
CA ASN A 57 0.31 -39.47 37.54
C ASN A 57 0.68 -39.64 39.02
N GLY A 58 0.99 -40.88 39.44
CA GLY A 58 1.56 -41.19 40.73
C GLY A 58 0.51 -41.31 41.85
N THR A 59 0.45 -40.30 42.72
CA THR A 59 -0.40 -40.33 43.93
C THR A 59 -1.65 -39.48 43.82
N GLU A 60 -1.90 -38.87 42.67
CA GLU A 60 -3.11 -38.08 42.46
C GLU A 60 -4.37 -38.99 42.39
N PRO A 61 -5.58 -38.44 42.60
CA PRO A 61 -6.78 -39.26 42.82
C PRO A 61 -7.27 -40.06 41.61
N GLY A 62 -6.81 -39.75 40.40
CA GLY A 62 -7.14 -40.45 39.18
C GLY A 62 -6.06 -40.22 38.14
N ASP A 63 -5.88 -41.19 37.24
CA ASP A 63 -4.89 -41.11 36.17
C ASP A 63 -5.20 -39.99 35.17
N ASP A 64 -4.16 -39.48 34.52
CA ASP A 64 -4.29 -38.50 33.45
C ASP A 64 -4.85 -39.15 32.18
N ILE A 65 -5.56 -38.35 31.36
CA ILE A 65 -6.03 -38.76 30.04
C ILE A 65 -5.37 -37.89 28.97
N LEU A 66 -4.77 -38.52 27.97
CA LEU A 66 -4.25 -37.85 26.77
C LEU A 66 -5.02 -38.35 25.55
N GLU A 67 -5.83 -37.47 24.96
CA GLU A 67 -6.58 -37.74 23.73
C GLU A 67 -5.82 -37.16 22.54
N ILE A 68 -5.52 -38.00 21.56
CA ILE A 68 -4.76 -37.66 20.36
C ILE A 68 -5.63 -38.01 19.16
N GLN A 69 -6.05 -37.02 18.38
CA GLN A 69 -6.90 -37.17 17.22
C GLN A 69 -6.17 -36.68 15.97
N VAL A 70 -6.12 -37.54 14.94
CA VAL A 70 -5.74 -37.11 13.60
C VAL A 70 -6.95 -36.43 12.96
N CYS A 71 -6.82 -35.13 12.72
CA CYS A 71 -7.87 -34.27 12.20
C CYS A 71 -7.86 -34.22 10.67
N GLU A 72 -6.66 -34.07 10.11
CA GLU A 72 -6.34 -34.21 8.68
C GLU A 72 -4.98 -34.90 8.57
N ASP A 73 -4.57 -35.26 7.35
CA ASP A 73 -3.29 -35.92 7.11
C ASP A 73 -2.10 -35.16 7.72
N ASN A 74 -2.19 -33.83 7.81
CA ASN A 74 -1.19 -32.93 8.36
C ASN A 74 -1.62 -32.15 9.62
N ILE A 75 -2.79 -32.46 10.22
CA ILE A 75 -3.29 -31.80 11.43
C ILE A 75 -3.52 -32.82 12.55
N LEU A 76 -2.86 -32.62 13.68
CA LEU A 76 -3.03 -33.41 14.89
C LEU A 76 -3.62 -32.55 16.01
N ARG A 77 -4.75 -32.96 16.58
CA ARG A 77 -5.28 -32.40 17.81
C ARG A 77 -4.85 -33.23 19.01
N VAL A 78 -4.41 -32.57 20.07
CA VAL A 78 -4.07 -33.20 21.34
C VAL A 78 -4.80 -32.49 22.46
N ASN A 79 -5.51 -33.25 23.31
CA ASN A 79 -6.15 -32.75 24.51
C ASN A 79 -5.65 -33.53 25.75
N TYR A 80 -4.90 -32.85 26.61
CA TYR A 80 -4.45 -33.36 27.90
C TYR A 80 -5.43 -32.98 29.02
N ARG A 81 -5.91 -33.99 29.73
CA ARG A 81 -6.91 -33.88 30.80
C ARG A 81 -6.32 -34.41 32.11
N PRO A 82 -5.81 -33.52 33.00
CA PRO A 82 -5.20 -33.95 34.25
C PRO A 82 -6.25 -34.62 35.15
N ASN A 83 -5.88 -35.71 35.84
CA ASN A 83 -6.80 -36.52 36.65
C ASN A 83 -8.04 -37.03 35.89
N GLY A 84 -7.98 -37.10 34.56
CA GLY A 84 -9.08 -37.54 33.70
C GLY A 84 -10.33 -36.67 33.76
N ILE A 85 -10.20 -35.42 34.22
CA ILE A 85 -11.31 -34.45 34.29
C ILE A 85 -11.98 -34.25 32.94
N SER A 86 -13.23 -33.78 32.92
CA SER A 86 -13.86 -33.35 31.66
C SER A 86 -13.14 -32.11 31.10
N PRO A 87 -12.98 -32.01 29.77
CA PRO A 87 -12.42 -30.81 29.16
C PRO A 87 -13.32 -29.59 29.43
N SER A 88 -12.69 -28.43 29.54
CA SER A 88 -13.35 -27.13 29.59
C SER A 88 -13.95 -26.79 28.23
N PRO A 89 -14.94 -25.88 28.16
CA PRO A 89 -15.39 -25.35 26.88
C PRO A 89 -14.25 -24.69 26.11
N ASP A 90 -14.27 -24.83 24.79
CA ASP A 90 -13.33 -24.18 23.89
C ASP A 90 -13.42 -22.66 24.00
N THR A 91 -12.29 -21.98 23.81
CA THR A 91 -12.33 -20.52 23.69
C THR A 91 -12.93 -20.11 22.34
N PRO A 92 -13.34 -18.85 22.16
CA PRO A 92 -13.80 -18.35 20.87
C PRO A 92 -12.75 -18.41 19.74
N MET A 93 -11.50 -18.81 20.01
CA MET A 93 -10.50 -19.05 18.97
C MET A 93 -10.96 -20.13 17.98
N LEU A 94 -11.40 -21.28 18.50
CA LEU A 94 -11.74 -22.42 17.67
C LEU A 94 -13.05 -22.15 16.92
N ASP A 95 -13.16 -22.65 15.69
CA ASP A 95 -14.43 -22.62 14.97
C ASP A 95 -15.40 -23.62 15.62
N PRO A 96 -16.50 -23.17 16.24
CA PRO A 96 -17.44 -24.08 16.90
C PRO A 96 -18.18 -24.99 15.91
N ASN A 97 -18.08 -24.74 14.60
CA ASN A 97 -18.69 -25.55 13.55
C ASN A 97 -17.70 -26.51 12.86
N LYS A 98 -16.40 -26.45 13.17
CA LYS A 98 -15.42 -27.34 12.54
C LYS A 98 -15.70 -28.77 12.97
N THR A 99 -15.83 -29.63 11.97
CA THR A 99 -15.90 -31.08 12.13
C THR A 99 -14.80 -31.69 11.27
N TRP A 100 -14.28 -32.82 11.72
CA TRP A 100 -13.20 -33.53 11.04
C TRP A 100 -13.75 -34.81 10.44
N ASP A 101 -13.52 -35.00 9.14
CA ASP A 101 -13.80 -36.27 8.48
C ASP A 101 -12.82 -37.36 8.94
N SER A 102 -13.15 -38.62 8.69
CA SER A 102 -12.21 -39.71 8.98
C SER A 102 -11.07 -39.69 7.97
N VAL A 103 -9.84 -39.72 8.48
CA VAL A 103 -8.58 -39.65 7.72
C VAL A 103 -8.11 -41.05 7.32
N GLY A 104 -8.31 -42.04 8.20
CA GLY A 104 -7.80 -43.39 8.01
C GLY A 104 -6.35 -43.57 8.46
N ALA A 105 -5.95 -42.84 9.50
CA ALA A 105 -4.62 -42.92 10.09
C ALA A 105 -4.30 -44.34 10.58
N THR A 106 -3.07 -44.78 10.36
CA THR A 106 -2.61 -46.09 10.84
C THR A 106 -2.03 -45.95 12.24
N ILE A 107 -2.69 -46.55 13.24
CA ILE A 107 -2.30 -46.46 14.66
C ILE A 107 -1.78 -47.82 15.14
N HIS A 108 -0.51 -47.87 15.53
CA HIS A 108 0.15 -49.06 16.05
C HIS A 108 0.53 -48.88 17.53
N THR A 109 -0.16 -49.60 18.40
CA THR A 109 -0.02 -49.46 19.87
C THR A 109 0.85 -50.54 20.50
N ALA A 110 1.29 -51.55 19.75
CA ALA A 110 2.02 -52.70 20.29
C ALA A 110 3.48 -52.38 20.64
N SER A 111 4.13 -51.49 19.88
CA SER A 111 5.53 -51.08 20.07
C SER A 111 5.72 -50.04 21.18
N ASN A 112 6.98 -49.74 21.50
CA ASN A 112 7.39 -48.58 22.28
C ASN A 112 8.58 -47.93 21.53
N PRO A 113 8.40 -46.78 20.87
CA PRO A 113 7.20 -45.94 20.87
C PRO A 113 6.02 -46.58 20.13
N MET A 114 4.80 -46.20 20.52
CA MET A 114 3.60 -46.36 19.69
C MET A 114 3.67 -45.39 18.52
N THR A 115 3.02 -45.70 17.39
CA THR A 115 3.07 -44.84 16.20
C THR A 115 1.69 -44.53 15.65
N ILE A 116 1.49 -43.30 15.23
CA ILE A 116 0.39 -42.86 14.36
C ILE A 116 1.01 -42.41 13.04
N THR A 117 0.52 -42.89 11.90
CA THR A 117 1.05 -42.51 10.58
C THR A 117 -0.05 -42.12 9.61
N THR A 118 0.16 -41.03 8.88
CA THR A 118 -0.65 -40.55 7.76
C THR A 118 0.21 -40.45 6.50
N SER A 119 -0.28 -39.82 5.43
CA SER A 119 0.51 -39.47 4.25
C SER A 119 1.59 -38.40 4.54
N ASP A 120 1.35 -37.51 5.52
CA ASP A 120 2.21 -36.34 5.79
C ASP A 120 2.98 -36.42 7.12
N MET A 121 2.50 -37.20 8.10
CA MET A 121 3.09 -37.23 9.45
C MET A 121 3.33 -38.63 10.02
N ILE A 122 4.36 -38.72 10.87
CA ILE A 122 4.61 -39.83 11.78
C ILE A 122 4.67 -39.26 13.20
N ILE A 123 3.76 -39.69 14.07
CA ILE A 123 3.76 -39.34 15.49
C ILE A 123 4.21 -40.55 16.29
N GLU A 124 5.31 -40.42 17.02
CA GLU A 124 5.82 -41.43 17.93
C GLU A 124 5.46 -41.07 19.37
N ILE A 125 4.86 -42.00 20.11
CA ILE A 125 4.50 -41.83 21.52
C ILE A 125 5.20 -42.88 22.37
N GLY A 126 6.21 -42.46 23.15
CA GLY A 126 6.87 -43.29 24.15
C GLY A 126 5.88 -43.76 25.23
N LYS A 127 6.07 -44.96 25.78
CA LYS A 127 5.22 -45.49 26.87
C LYS A 127 5.77 -45.23 28.27
N THR A 128 7.09 -45.04 28.40
CA THR A 128 7.80 -45.01 29.69
C THR A 128 8.96 -44.01 29.68
N PRO A 129 8.73 -42.72 30.00
CA PRO A 129 7.43 -42.09 30.24
C PRO A 129 6.68 -41.77 28.93
N CYS A 130 5.44 -41.31 29.04
CA CYS A 130 4.62 -40.82 27.93
C CYS A 130 5.24 -39.55 27.33
N ARG A 131 5.79 -39.64 26.10
CA ARG A 131 6.40 -38.51 25.38
C ARG A 131 6.12 -38.59 23.89
N MET A 132 5.77 -37.46 23.30
CA MET A 132 5.51 -37.34 21.88
C MET A 132 6.75 -36.89 21.10
N THR A 133 6.94 -37.44 19.91
CA THR A 133 7.86 -36.94 18.87
C THR A 133 7.11 -36.85 17.56
N VAL A 134 7.19 -35.68 16.93
CA VAL A 134 6.49 -35.33 15.69
C VAL A 134 7.49 -35.36 14.55
N LYS A 135 7.16 -36.08 13.48
CA LYS A 135 8.02 -36.22 12.30
C LYS A 135 7.22 -36.05 11.01
N LYS A 136 7.90 -35.63 9.95
CA LYS A 136 7.40 -35.77 8.57
C LYS A 136 7.23 -37.25 8.22
N SER A 137 6.45 -37.55 7.19
CA SER A 137 6.25 -38.92 6.70
C SER A 137 7.53 -39.63 6.20
N ASP A 138 8.58 -38.87 5.89
CA ASP A 138 9.92 -39.40 5.55
C ASP A 138 10.78 -39.76 6.78
N GLY A 139 10.30 -39.50 7.99
CA GLY A 139 11.00 -39.76 9.26
C GLY A 139 11.84 -38.60 9.79
N THR A 140 11.84 -37.43 9.12
CA THR A 140 12.50 -36.21 9.62
C THR A 140 11.82 -35.72 10.90
N THR A 141 12.54 -35.66 12.02
CA THR A 141 12.04 -35.08 13.28
C THR A 141 11.89 -33.57 13.17
N LEU A 142 10.74 -33.06 13.58
CA LEU A 142 10.40 -31.64 13.60
C LEU A 142 10.45 -31.07 15.02
N LEU A 143 9.63 -31.65 15.92
CA LEU A 143 9.58 -31.26 17.32
C LEU A 143 9.32 -32.47 18.22
N TRP A 144 9.76 -32.42 19.46
CA TRP A 144 9.58 -33.50 20.43
C TRP A 144 9.46 -32.99 21.86
N GLU A 145 8.80 -33.76 22.72
CA GLU A 145 8.78 -33.52 24.16
C GLU A 145 10.06 -34.09 24.80
N ASP A 146 10.74 -33.29 25.61
CA ASP A 146 12.00 -33.70 26.23
C ASP A 146 11.77 -34.66 27.41
N ALA A 147 12.82 -35.38 27.82
CA ALA A 147 12.78 -36.25 28.99
C ALA A 147 12.36 -35.48 30.26
N THR A 148 12.77 -34.21 30.37
CA THR A 148 12.45 -33.34 31.50
C THR A 148 10.99 -32.91 31.58
N GLY A 149 10.20 -33.09 30.52
CA GLY A 149 8.77 -32.75 30.49
C GLY A 149 8.26 -32.39 29.11
N GLY A 150 6.96 -32.60 28.90
CA GLY A 150 6.20 -32.22 27.71
C GLY A 150 4.97 -31.40 28.11
N VAL A 151 3.80 -31.77 27.58
CA VAL A 151 2.50 -31.30 28.07
C VAL A 151 2.31 -31.54 29.57
N PHE A 152 1.66 -30.60 30.24
CA PHE A 152 1.31 -30.65 31.66
C PHE A 152 0.13 -29.70 31.92
N SER A 153 -0.35 -29.59 33.16
CA SER A 153 -1.62 -28.90 33.48
C SER A 153 -1.66 -27.39 33.15
N ASP A 154 -0.50 -26.75 32.92
CA ASP A 154 -0.42 -25.32 32.62
C ASP A 154 0.12 -25.03 31.20
N GLY A 155 0.32 -26.05 30.37
CA GLY A 155 0.70 -25.81 28.97
C GLY A 155 1.53 -26.92 28.33
N ILE A 156 2.32 -26.54 27.32
CA ILE A 156 3.11 -27.44 26.47
C ILE A 156 4.57 -27.04 26.45
N ARG A 157 5.45 -28.03 26.32
CA ARG A 157 6.90 -27.81 26.18
C ARG A 157 7.47 -28.75 25.14
N PHE A 158 7.92 -28.19 24.03
CA PHE A 158 8.60 -28.90 22.97
C PHE A 158 10.05 -28.44 22.84
N ARG A 159 10.85 -29.34 22.29
CA ARG A 159 12.16 -29.05 21.73
C ARG A 159 12.09 -29.11 20.21
N HIS A 160 12.95 -28.35 19.56
CA HIS A 160 13.14 -28.32 18.13
C HIS A 160 14.63 -28.09 17.79
N SER A 161 14.98 -28.04 16.50
CA SER A 161 16.36 -27.72 16.12
C SER A 161 16.65 -26.24 16.34
N GLY A 162 17.76 -25.89 17.00
CA GLY A 162 18.15 -24.49 17.21
C GLY A 162 18.42 -23.69 15.92
N SER A 163 18.44 -24.35 14.76
CA SER A 163 18.52 -23.72 13.44
C SER A 163 17.18 -23.26 12.87
N ASP A 164 16.07 -23.70 13.47
CA ASP A 164 14.73 -23.42 12.95
C ASP A 164 14.37 -21.96 13.19
N ASN A 165 13.76 -21.32 12.20
CA ASN A 165 13.23 -19.97 12.36
C ASN A 165 11.78 -20.05 12.83
N ILE A 166 11.44 -19.37 13.92
CA ILE A 166 10.10 -19.35 14.49
C ILE A 166 9.37 -18.05 14.12
N TYR A 167 8.05 -18.13 13.94
CA TYR A 167 7.16 -17.06 13.52
C TYR A 167 5.83 -17.13 14.29
N GLY A 168 4.99 -16.11 14.13
CA GLY A 168 3.70 -15.97 14.82
C GLY A 168 3.83 -15.18 16.13
N ILE A 169 3.09 -15.62 17.15
CA ILE A 169 3.02 -15.08 18.52
C ILE A 169 2.39 -13.68 18.62
N ARG A 170 2.97 -12.71 17.93
CA ARG A 170 2.72 -11.27 18.13
C ARG A 170 3.10 -10.44 16.92
N SER A 171 2.51 -9.25 16.84
CA SER A 171 2.86 -8.15 15.98
C SER A 171 3.35 -7.00 16.87
N TYR A 172 3.14 -5.77 16.43
CA TYR A 172 3.57 -4.54 17.08
C TYR A 172 2.42 -3.55 17.11
N ASP A 173 2.26 -2.84 18.23
CA ASP A 173 1.36 -1.70 18.31
C ASP A 173 2.02 -0.43 17.74
N CYS A 174 1.24 0.64 17.59
CA CYS A 174 1.76 1.91 17.07
C CYS A 174 2.80 2.59 18.00
N PHE A 175 3.06 2.08 19.21
CA PHE A 175 4.04 2.61 20.14
C PHE A 175 5.35 1.82 20.16
N ASP A 176 5.41 0.69 19.45
CA ASP A 176 6.61 -0.12 19.31
C ASP A 176 7.60 0.47 18.31
N SER A 177 8.85 0.02 18.35
CA SER A 177 9.87 0.38 17.36
C SER A 177 9.86 -0.64 16.22
N LYS A 178 10.54 -0.38 15.10
CA LYS A 178 10.61 -1.33 13.97
C LYS A 178 11.17 -2.67 14.46
N GLY A 179 10.29 -3.65 14.61
CA GLY A 179 10.63 -4.99 15.06
C GLY A 179 10.90 -5.95 13.92
N GLU A 180 11.24 -7.18 14.29
CA GLU A 180 11.50 -8.28 13.35
C GLU A 180 10.23 -9.11 13.12
N ILE A 181 10.18 -9.96 12.09
CA ILE A 181 9.10 -10.95 11.91
C ILE A 181 9.47 -12.34 12.47
N ILE A 182 10.75 -12.56 12.77
CA ILE A 182 11.27 -13.79 13.40
C ILE A 182 11.08 -13.78 14.94
N ARG A 183 10.91 -14.95 15.54
CA ARG A 183 10.58 -15.17 16.96
C ARG A 183 11.45 -16.26 17.59
N ASN A 184 12.71 -16.35 17.19
CA ASN A 184 13.64 -17.38 17.68
C ASN A 184 13.88 -17.30 19.19
N ASP A 185 13.84 -16.08 19.73
CA ASP A 185 14.07 -15.79 21.15
C ASP A 185 13.01 -14.80 21.64
N SER A 186 11.81 -15.32 21.90
CA SER A 186 10.63 -14.56 22.30
C SER A 186 10.10 -15.04 23.64
N ASN A 187 9.74 -14.09 24.50
CA ASN A 187 9.00 -14.31 25.74
C ASN A 187 7.77 -13.38 25.85
N HIS A 188 7.36 -12.81 24.72
CA HIS A 188 6.22 -11.90 24.67
C HIS A 188 4.91 -12.65 24.85
N ALA A 189 3.98 -12.07 25.61
CA ALA A 189 2.68 -12.69 25.85
C ALA A 189 1.87 -12.83 24.54
N ALA A 190 1.06 -13.88 24.46
CA ALA A 190 0.03 -13.99 23.45
C ALA A 190 -1.16 -13.12 23.87
N HIS A 191 -1.51 -12.13 23.05
CA HIS A 191 -2.65 -11.25 23.29
C HIS A 191 -3.12 -10.56 22.00
N ALA A 192 -4.35 -10.03 22.01
CA ALA A 192 -4.86 -9.17 20.94
C ALA A 192 -4.14 -7.81 20.90
N GLY A 193 -3.63 -7.35 22.05
CA GLY A 193 -2.90 -6.09 22.20
C GLY A 193 -3.78 -4.84 22.11
N GLN A 194 -3.24 -3.77 21.54
CA GLN A 194 -3.89 -2.48 21.34
C GLN A 194 -3.34 -1.79 20.09
N GLN A 195 -4.03 -0.75 19.62
CA GLN A 195 -3.48 0.22 18.66
C GLN A 195 -2.69 -0.39 17.49
N GLY A 196 -3.29 -1.36 16.81
CA GLY A 196 -2.74 -2.01 15.63
C GLY A 196 -2.14 -3.40 15.84
N ASP A 197 -1.96 -3.80 17.11
CA ASP A 197 -1.34 -5.08 17.42
C ASP A 197 -2.20 -6.28 16.99
N SER A 198 -1.54 -7.41 16.85
CA SER A 198 -2.18 -8.70 16.65
C SER A 198 -1.34 -9.79 17.30
N GLY A 199 -1.98 -10.82 17.83
CA GLY A 199 -1.23 -11.91 18.45
C GLY A 199 -2.12 -13.05 18.87
N GLY A 200 -1.48 -14.11 19.33
CA GLY A 200 -2.16 -15.31 19.76
C GLY A 200 -1.19 -16.45 20.07
N PRO A 201 -1.67 -17.53 20.71
CA PRO A 201 -0.88 -18.69 21.10
C PRO A 201 -0.59 -19.60 19.88
N PHE A 202 -0.07 -19.00 18.80
CA PHE A 202 0.28 -19.65 17.55
C PHE A 202 1.77 -19.43 17.27
N MET A 203 2.53 -20.52 17.22
CA MET A 203 3.96 -20.52 16.94
C MET A 203 4.22 -21.48 15.80
N TRP A 204 4.97 -21.08 14.78
CA TRP A 204 5.24 -21.94 13.63
C TRP A 204 6.61 -21.70 13.02
N SER A 205 7.08 -22.63 12.21
CA SER A 205 8.42 -22.60 11.63
C SER A 205 8.44 -22.98 10.17
N THR A 206 9.29 -22.29 9.39
CA THR A 206 9.59 -22.68 8.00
C THR A 206 10.28 -24.06 7.90
N ALA A 207 10.69 -24.68 9.01
CA ALA A 207 11.12 -26.09 9.04
C ALA A 207 9.98 -27.08 8.72
N GLY A 208 8.73 -26.62 8.83
CA GLY A 208 7.55 -27.33 8.34
C GLY A 208 6.59 -27.78 9.45
N TYR A 209 6.51 -27.04 10.56
CA TYR A 209 5.60 -27.32 11.67
C TYR A 209 5.01 -26.06 12.30
N GLY A 210 3.78 -26.17 12.80
CA GLY A 210 3.07 -25.15 13.57
C GLY A 210 2.42 -25.74 14.82
N VAL A 211 2.29 -24.93 15.87
CA VAL A 211 1.65 -25.27 17.14
C VAL A 211 0.70 -24.15 17.53
N LEU A 212 -0.58 -24.50 17.71
CA LEU A 212 -1.63 -23.60 18.17
C LEU A 212 -2.22 -24.14 19.47
N VAL A 213 -2.27 -23.33 20.52
CA VAL A 213 -2.91 -23.71 21.80
C VAL A 213 -4.24 -23.00 21.93
N ASP A 214 -5.32 -23.69 22.31
CA ASP A 214 -6.60 -23.03 22.60
C ASP A 214 -6.50 -22.30 23.95
N SER A 215 -6.43 -20.97 23.93
CA SER A 215 -6.23 -20.19 25.15
C SER A 215 -6.74 -18.75 25.06
N ASP A 216 -7.09 -18.18 26.21
CA ASP A 216 -7.35 -16.75 26.39
C ASP A 216 -6.11 -16.10 27.02
N GLY A 217 -5.26 -15.56 26.15
CA GLY A 217 -3.94 -15.05 26.48
C GLY A 217 -2.93 -16.16 26.81
N GLY A 218 -1.80 -15.80 27.42
CA GLY A 218 -0.78 -16.74 27.88
C GLY A 218 0.63 -16.33 27.46
N TYR A 219 1.60 -17.21 27.68
CA TYR A 219 3.02 -16.89 27.58
C TYR A 219 3.74 -17.91 26.69
N PRO A 220 3.77 -17.68 25.36
CA PRO A 220 4.71 -18.34 24.47
C PRO A 220 6.15 -18.08 24.89
N TYR A 221 7.00 -19.11 24.80
CA TYR A 221 8.42 -18.99 25.08
C TYR A 221 9.24 -19.75 24.05
N THR A 222 10.16 -19.05 23.41
CA THR A 222 11.09 -19.61 22.44
C THR A 222 12.52 -19.24 22.79
N ASN A 223 13.44 -20.18 22.56
CA ASN A 223 14.86 -19.93 22.72
C ASN A 223 15.66 -20.79 21.75
N SER A 224 16.44 -20.15 20.89
CA SER A 224 17.17 -20.84 19.82
C SER A 224 18.37 -21.63 20.33
N GLU A 225 19.03 -21.17 21.39
CA GLU A 225 20.20 -21.84 21.98
C GLU A 225 19.83 -23.18 22.64
N GLU A 226 18.72 -23.22 23.37
CA GLU A 226 18.20 -24.41 24.03
C GLU A 226 17.21 -25.20 23.15
N GLY A 227 16.85 -24.68 21.97
CA GLY A 227 15.86 -25.25 21.06
C GLY A 227 14.47 -25.37 21.70
N LYS A 228 14.02 -24.38 22.48
CA LYS A 228 12.72 -24.41 23.18
C LYS A 228 11.61 -23.84 22.31
N LEU A 229 10.47 -24.53 22.31
CA LEU A 229 9.18 -24.07 21.80
C LEU A 229 8.10 -24.42 22.83
N GLU A 230 7.75 -23.47 23.68
CA GLU A 230 6.93 -23.70 24.86
C GLU A 230 5.76 -22.71 24.91
N PHE A 231 4.70 -23.09 25.61
CA PHE A 231 3.58 -22.20 25.92
C PHE A 231 3.05 -22.50 27.31
N TYR A 232 2.75 -21.44 28.05
CA TYR A 232 2.21 -21.49 29.40
C TYR A 232 0.91 -20.69 29.47
N TYR A 233 -0.15 -21.25 30.06
CA TYR A 233 -1.31 -20.45 30.43
C TYR A 233 -0.91 -19.37 31.45
N GLY A 234 -0.20 -19.77 32.49
CA GLY A 234 0.33 -18.87 33.52
C GLY A 234 -0.74 -18.06 34.26
N ASP A 235 -0.27 -17.06 35.01
CA ASP A 235 -1.15 -16.13 35.74
C ASP A 235 -2.02 -15.30 34.79
N THR A 236 -3.12 -14.75 35.32
CA THR A 236 -4.02 -13.85 34.59
C THR A 236 -3.21 -12.73 33.91
N PRO A 237 -3.28 -12.60 32.57
CA PRO A 237 -2.53 -11.59 31.82
C PRO A 237 -3.12 -10.19 32.05
N THR A 238 -2.43 -9.16 31.53
CA THR A 238 -2.75 -7.75 31.79
C THR A 238 -4.16 -7.37 31.33
N GLU A 239 -4.60 -7.91 30.20
CA GLU A 239 -5.92 -7.72 29.62
C GLU A 239 -7.04 -8.53 30.29
N GLY A 240 -6.67 -9.36 31.27
CA GLY A 240 -7.58 -10.28 31.97
C GLY A 240 -7.78 -11.60 31.22
N ARG A 241 -8.46 -12.55 31.87
CA ARG A 241 -8.81 -13.86 31.32
C ARG A 241 -10.27 -14.19 31.64
N ARG A 242 -11.09 -14.40 30.61
CA ARG A 242 -12.52 -14.74 30.74
C ARG A 242 -12.79 -16.21 30.46
N TYR A 243 -11.94 -16.85 29.65
CA TYR A 243 -11.99 -18.29 29.40
C TYR A 243 -10.78 -18.96 30.05
N SER A 244 -11.01 -19.76 31.08
CA SER A 244 -9.97 -20.57 31.73
C SER A 244 -10.19 -22.04 31.39
N LYS A 245 -9.12 -22.74 30.99
CA LYS A 245 -9.15 -24.17 30.70
C LYS A 245 -8.41 -24.95 31.77
N THR A 246 -8.98 -26.07 32.19
CA THR A 246 -8.34 -27.04 33.10
C THR A 246 -7.61 -28.15 32.34
N ASP A 247 -8.03 -28.39 31.11
CA ASP A 247 -7.34 -29.22 30.13
C ASP A 247 -6.39 -28.38 29.26
N VAL A 248 -5.44 -29.03 28.61
CA VAL A 248 -4.54 -28.41 27.64
C VAL A 248 -4.83 -28.97 26.26
N GLU A 249 -5.49 -28.14 25.46
CA GLU A 249 -5.86 -28.45 24.09
C GLU A 249 -4.98 -27.67 23.12
N TYR A 250 -4.32 -28.40 22.23
CA TYR A 250 -3.45 -27.82 21.22
C TYR A 250 -3.48 -28.62 19.92
N PHE A 251 -3.06 -27.97 18.86
CA PHE A 251 -2.99 -28.50 17.52
C PHE A 251 -1.56 -28.42 17.02
N ILE A 252 -1.12 -29.48 16.35
CA ILE A 252 0.14 -29.52 15.61
C ILE A 252 -0.19 -29.62 14.13
N MET A 253 0.41 -28.74 13.34
CA MET A 253 0.19 -28.63 11.89
C MET A 253 1.52 -28.89 11.19
N LEU A 254 1.51 -29.70 10.14
CA LEU A 254 2.68 -29.98 9.31
C LEU A 254 2.49 -29.41 7.90
N GLY A 255 3.60 -29.00 7.30
CA GLY A 255 3.61 -28.49 5.93
C GLY A 255 4.41 -27.22 5.78
N GLU A 256 4.50 -26.74 4.55
CA GLU A 256 5.09 -25.45 4.21
C GLU A 256 4.23 -24.28 4.74
N PRO A 257 4.74 -23.04 4.80
CA PRO A 257 4.04 -21.92 5.45
C PRO A 257 2.59 -21.70 4.98
N LYS A 258 2.33 -21.86 3.68
CA LYS A 258 0.98 -21.72 3.11
C LYS A 258 0.00 -22.78 3.65
N GLU A 259 0.47 -24.02 3.79
CA GLU A 259 -0.32 -25.15 4.30
C GLU A 259 -0.61 -24.97 5.79
N MET A 260 0.35 -24.45 6.56
CA MET A 260 0.15 -24.15 7.99
C MET A 260 -0.85 -23.02 8.21
N MET A 261 -0.84 -21.96 7.39
CA MET A 261 -1.86 -20.90 7.49
C MET A 261 -3.26 -21.40 7.10
N ALA A 262 -3.34 -22.32 6.13
CA ALA A 262 -4.59 -22.98 5.77
C ALA A 262 -5.11 -23.84 6.93
N ALA A 263 -4.26 -24.71 7.49
CA ALA A 263 -4.59 -25.51 8.67
C ALA A 263 -5.02 -24.64 9.87
N MET A 264 -4.35 -23.51 10.10
CA MET A 264 -4.75 -22.53 11.11
C MET A 264 -6.16 -21.98 10.85
N SER A 265 -6.49 -21.68 9.60
CA SER A 265 -7.82 -21.21 9.21
C SER A 265 -8.87 -22.31 9.27
N ASP A 266 -8.51 -23.57 9.03
CA ASP A 266 -9.39 -24.72 9.24
C ASP A 266 -9.75 -24.91 10.72
N ILE A 267 -8.80 -24.67 11.63
CA ILE A 267 -9.00 -24.84 13.07
C ILE A 267 -9.77 -23.65 13.68
N THR A 268 -9.43 -22.43 13.26
CA THR A 268 -9.97 -21.18 13.84
C THR A 268 -11.06 -20.53 12.97
N GLY A 269 -11.38 -21.15 11.84
CA GLY A 269 -12.41 -20.74 10.89
C GLY A 269 -11.93 -19.76 9.83
N HIS A 270 -12.53 -19.90 8.66
CA HIS A 270 -12.19 -19.15 7.45
C HIS A 270 -12.71 -17.72 7.50
N SER A 271 -12.05 -16.82 6.75
CA SER A 271 -12.50 -15.43 6.63
C SER A 271 -13.56 -15.30 5.53
N PRO A 272 -14.81 -14.91 5.84
CA PRO A 272 -15.82 -14.65 4.80
C PRO A 272 -15.31 -13.65 3.77
N MET A 273 -15.70 -13.82 2.51
CA MET A 273 -15.40 -12.83 1.48
C MET A 273 -16.05 -11.49 1.86
N LEU A 274 -15.25 -10.43 1.83
CA LEU A 274 -15.68 -9.05 1.95
C LEU A 274 -16.39 -8.61 0.66
N PRO A 275 -17.15 -7.50 0.71
CA PRO A 275 -17.65 -6.87 -0.50
C PRO A 275 -16.50 -6.46 -1.44
N LYS A 276 -16.69 -6.56 -2.75
CA LYS A 276 -15.68 -6.20 -3.77
C LYS A 276 -15.18 -4.76 -3.62
N TRP A 277 -16.05 -3.83 -3.23
CA TRP A 277 -15.70 -2.42 -2.99
C TRP A 277 -14.64 -2.24 -1.91
N SER A 278 -14.48 -3.21 -0.99
CA SER A 278 -13.48 -3.15 0.09
C SER A 278 -12.03 -3.27 -0.39
N LEU A 279 -11.81 -3.75 -1.61
CA LEU A 279 -10.49 -3.75 -2.25
C LEU A 279 -10.15 -2.40 -2.88
N GLY A 280 -11.14 -1.51 -3.06
CA GLY A 280 -10.95 -0.17 -3.57
C GLY A 280 -10.23 0.75 -2.58
N PHE A 281 -10.07 2.01 -2.97
CA PHE A 281 -9.52 3.05 -2.11
C PHE A 281 -10.60 3.65 -1.19
N SER A 282 -10.23 3.92 0.06
CA SER A 282 -11.13 4.51 1.07
C SER A 282 -10.57 5.79 1.69
N ASN A 283 -11.42 6.80 1.89
CA ASN A 283 -11.07 8.02 2.62
C ASN A 283 -11.74 8.02 4.01
N PHE A 284 -10.96 8.05 5.09
CA PHE A 284 -11.47 8.15 6.47
C PHE A 284 -11.20 9.55 7.02
N GLU A 285 -12.23 10.21 7.54
CA GLU A 285 -12.11 11.62 7.91
C GLU A 285 -12.90 11.96 9.17
N TRP A 286 -12.39 12.97 9.89
CA TRP A 286 -12.96 13.48 11.12
C TRP A 286 -13.10 15.01 11.05
N ASP A 287 -14.28 15.48 11.43
CA ASP A 287 -14.79 16.85 11.33
C ASP A 287 -15.18 17.22 9.90
N MET A 288 -16.19 16.52 9.41
CA MET A 288 -16.75 16.73 8.08
C MET A 288 -18.28 16.84 8.15
N ASP A 289 -18.86 17.61 7.22
CA ASP A 289 -20.30 17.67 6.99
C ASP A 289 -20.73 17.09 5.63
N GLN A 290 -22.04 17.06 5.37
CA GLN A 290 -22.57 16.53 4.12
C GLN A 290 -22.09 17.29 2.88
N THR A 291 -21.96 18.61 2.96
CA THR A 291 -21.58 19.45 1.81
C THR A 291 -20.13 19.18 1.44
N GLU A 292 -19.26 19.16 2.44
CA GLU A 292 -17.85 18.82 2.29
C GLU A 292 -17.66 17.42 1.70
N MET A 293 -18.31 16.41 2.27
CA MET A 293 -18.24 15.02 1.77
C MET A 293 -18.65 14.92 0.29
N VAL A 294 -19.77 15.54 -0.10
CA VAL A 294 -20.25 15.51 -1.49
C VAL A 294 -19.26 16.21 -2.42
N ASN A 295 -18.72 17.37 -2.02
CA ASN A 295 -17.76 18.12 -2.82
C ASN A 295 -16.44 17.36 -3.00
N MET A 296 -15.95 16.68 -1.96
CA MET A 296 -14.75 15.85 -2.04
C MET A 296 -14.95 14.68 -3.00
N VAL A 297 -16.07 13.96 -2.88
CA VAL A 297 -16.40 12.87 -3.81
C VAL A 297 -16.50 13.38 -5.25
N ASP A 298 -17.12 14.54 -5.48
CA ASP A 298 -17.18 15.14 -6.81
C ASP A 298 -15.80 15.53 -7.35
N THR A 299 -14.90 15.96 -6.48
CA THR A 299 -13.50 16.27 -6.85
C THR A 299 -12.72 15.01 -7.21
N TYR A 300 -12.87 13.91 -6.46
CA TYR A 300 -12.33 12.60 -6.85
C TYR A 300 -12.81 12.17 -8.24
N ARG A 301 -14.12 12.30 -8.53
CA ARG A 301 -14.71 11.95 -9.84
C ARG A 301 -14.28 12.88 -10.97
N ALA A 302 -14.08 14.17 -10.67
CA ALA A 302 -13.59 15.18 -11.62
C ALA A 302 -12.14 14.92 -12.00
N LYS A 303 -11.29 14.63 -11.00
CA LYS A 303 -9.87 14.30 -11.15
C LYS A 303 -9.61 12.87 -11.63
N ASN A 304 -10.67 12.07 -11.80
CA ASN A 304 -10.60 10.65 -12.18
C ASN A 304 -9.68 9.86 -11.24
N ILE A 305 -9.82 10.10 -9.95
CA ILE A 305 -9.15 9.34 -8.89
C ILE A 305 -10.20 8.36 -8.33
N PRO A 306 -10.04 7.04 -8.55
CA PRO A 306 -10.99 6.06 -8.06
C PRO A 306 -11.15 6.06 -6.54
N ILE A 307 -12.38 5.86 -6.07
CA ILE A 307 -12.72 5.76 -4.64
C ILE A 307 -14.06 5.04 -4.49
N ASP A 308 -14.12 4.09 -3.56
CA ASP A 308 -15.29 3.23 -3.32
C ASP A 308 -16.01 3.51 -2.00
N SER A 309 -15.30 4.05 -1.01
CA SER A 309 -15.91 4.28 0.31
C SER A 309 -15.35 5.49 1.03
N TYR A 310 -16.20 6.02 1.91
CA TYR A 310 -15.88 7.14 2.78
C TYR A 310 -16.28 6.77 4.21
N ALA A 311 -15.36 6.93 5.16
CA ALA A 311 -15.64 6.69 6.57
C ALA A 311 -15.80 7.99 7.33
N LEU A 312 -16.83 8.00 8.18
CA LEU A 312 -17.24 9.13 8.99
C LEU A 312 -16.90 8.83 10.45
N ASP A 313 -16.16 9.74 11.09
CA ASP A 313 -15.91 9.70 12.53
C ASP A 313 -17.15 10.19 13.32
N TYR A 314 -16.99 10.77 14.52
CA TYR A 314 -18.10 11.18 15.39
C TYR A 314 -19.19 12.03 14.70
N ASP A 315 -18.85 12.72 13.62
CA ASP A 315 -19.71 13.60 12.82
C ASP A 315 -21.03 12.97 12.40
N TRP A 316 -21.02 11.67 12.08
CA TRP A 316 -22.21 11.02 11.53
C TRP A 316 -23.30 10.82 12.57
N LYS A 317 -23.00 10.86 13.88
CA LYS A 317 -23.90 10.43 14.95
C LYS A 317 -24.13 11.47 16.04
N CYS A 318 -25.29 11.40 16.70
CA CYS A 318 -25.66 12.23 17.85
C CYS A 318 -24.94 11.81 19.16
N TYR A 319 -23.62 11.61 19.12
CA TYR A 319 -22.85 11.18 20.30
C TYR A 319 -22.98 12.20 21.43
N GLY A 320 -23.37 11.73 22.62
CA GLY A 320 -23.64 12.56 23.80
C GLY A 320 -25.13 12.81 24.07
N GLU A 321 -26.02 12.40 23.16
CA GLU A 321 -27.47 12.57 23.32
C GLU A 321 -28.19 11.31 23.85
N ASP A 322 -29.33 11.55 24.48
CA ASP A 322 -30.27 10.49 24.90
C ASP A 322 -30.95 9.79 23.69
N ASN A 323 -31.65 8.70 23.99
CA ASN A 323 -32.40 7.88 23.04
C ASN A 323 -31.48 7.26 21.97
N TYR A 324 -30.36 6.68 22.40
CA TYR A 324 -29.41 5.99 21.52
C TYR A 324 -28.69 6.92 20.54
N GLY A 325 -28.25 8.09 21.02
CA GLY A 325 -27.55 9.08 20.20
C GLY A 325 -26.32 8.52 19.49
N GLU A 326 -25.59 7.59 20.11
CA GLU A 326 -24.43 6.93 19.53
C GLU A 326 -24.73 5.95 18.37
N PHE A 327 -26.00 5.68 18.09
CA PHE A 327 -26.47 4.88 16.94
C PHE A 327 -27.29 5.70 15.92
N ARG A 328 -27.62 6.95 16.24
CA ARG A 328 -28.54 7.79 15.47
C ARG A 328 -27.79 8.84 14.65
N TRP A 329 -28.16 8.98 13.38
CA TRP A 329 -27.60 10.00 12.49
C TRP A 329 -27.74 11.44 13.01
N HIS A 330 -26.66 12.23 12.91
CA HIS A 330 -26.64 13.65 13.25
C HIS A 330 -27.18 14.51 12.09
N THR A 331 -28.50 14.66 12.01
CA THR A 331 -29.18 15.35 10.90
C THR A 331 -28.91 16.85 10.80
N GLY A 332 -28.28 17.46 11.81
CA GLY A 332 -27.77 18.83 11.71
C GLY A 332 -26.50 18.97 10.85
N ARG A 333 -25.67 17.92 10.79
CA ARG A 333 -24.44 17.85 9.98
C ARG A 333 -24.70 17.12 8.66
N PHE A 334 -25.58 16.12 8.70
CA PHE A 334 -26.03 15.35 7.55
C PHE A 334 -27.55 15.43 7.35
N PRO A 335 -28.08 16.56 6.87
CA PRO A 335 -29.53 16.77 6.73
C PRO A 335 -30.26 15.67 5.95
N ASP A 336 -29.66 15.14 4.90
CA ASP A 336 -30.30 14.13 4.04
C ASP A 336 -30.32 12.73 4.68
N ALA A 337 -29.57 12.52 5.77
CA ALA A 337 -29.61 11.31 6.59
C ALA A 337 -30.83 11.26 7.54
N SER A 338 -31.69 12.29 7.53
CA SER A 338 -33.02 12.20 8.12
C SER A 338 -33.91 11.16 7.42
N SER A 339 -33.52 10.76 6.21
CA SER A 339 -34.10 9.70 5.38
C SER A 339 -32.98 8.89 4.70
N THR A 340 -33.31 8.07 3.70
CA THR A 340 -32.31 7.36 2.86
C THR A 340 -31.77 8.23 1.70
N SER A 341 -32.03 9.54 1.72
CA SER A 341 -31.62 10.43 0.63
C SER A 341 -30.10 10.54 0.52
N LEU A 342 -29.38 10.67 1.65
CA LEU A 342 -27.91 10.69 1.64
C LEU A 342 -27.33 9.38 1.08
N LYS A 343 -27.84 8.23 1.54
CA LYS A 343 -27.50 6.92 0.98
C LYS A 343 -27.66 6.89 -0.54
N THR A 344 -28.81 7.33 -1.04
CA THR A 344 -29.11 7.34 -2.47
C THR A 344 -28.14 8.22 -3.25
N ILE A 345 -27.80 9.41 -2.72
CA ILE A 345 -26.82 10.33 -3.34
C ILE A 345 -25.45 9.66 -3.43
N MET A 346 -24.98 9.04 -2.35
CA MET A 346 -23.67 8.41 -2.28
C MET A 346 -23.59 7.12 -3.10
N ASP A 347 -24.61 6.25 -3.04
CA ASP A 347 -24.69 5.03 -3.85
C ASP A 347 -24.69 5.36 -5.36
N ASN A 348 -25.40 6.41 -5.79
CA ASN A 348 -25.37 6.87 -7.18
C ASN A 348 -24.01 7.41 -7.64
N LYS A 349 -23.14 7.76 -6.70
CA LYS A 349 -21.74 8.14 -6.95
C LYS A 349 -20.77 6.98 -6.75
N GLY A 350 -21.25 5.78 -6.42
CA GLY A 350 -20.42 4.61 -6.14
C GLY A 350 -19.75 4.61 -4.76
N ILE A 351 -20.25 5.41 -3.80
CA ILE A 351 -19.67 5.54 -2.46
C ILE A 351 -20.44 4.74 -1.43
N LYS A 352 -19.72 3.87 -0.71
CA LYS A 352 -20.21 3.17 0.48
C LYS A 352 -19.79 3.91 1.74
N MET A 353 -20.74 4.17 2.63
CA MET A 353 -20.45 4.90 3.87
C MET A 353 -20.07 3.93 4.99
N ILE A 354 -18.98 4.25 5.68
CA ILE A 354 -18.49 3.55 6.87
C ILE A 354 -18.70 4.46 8.07
N GLY A 355 -19.19 3.93 9.19
CA GLY A 355 -19.42 4.70 10.41
C GLY A 355 -18.53 4.24 11.56
N ILE A 356 -17.90 5.19 12.26
CA ILE A 356 -17.17 4.87 13.49
C ILE A 356 -18.13 4.36 14.57
N THR A 357 -17.73 3.24 15.17
CA THR A 357 -18.48 2.49 16.19
C THR A 357 -17.56 2.32 17.39
N LYS A 358 -18.11 2.48 18.60
CA LYS A 358 -17.34 2.39 19.86
C LYS A 358 -18.02 1.38 20.78
N PRO A 359 -17.28 0.56 21.55
CA PRO A 359 -17.84 -0.41 22.49
C PRO A 359 -18.28 0.23 23.82
N ARG A 360 -18.92 1.40 23.76
CA ARG A 360 -19.41 2.16 24.92
C ARG A 360 -20.64 2.96 24.56
N ILE A 361 -21.46 3.23 25.57
CA ILE A 361 -22.64 4.08 25.44
C ILE A 361 -22.58 5.27 26.38
N VAL A 362 -23.28 6.33 25.99
CA VAL A 362 -23.45 7.53 26.80
C VAL A 362 -24.45 7.25 27.92
N THR A 363 -24.05 7.54 29.15
CA THR A 363 -24.87 7.24 30.33
C THR A 363 -25.56 8.46 30.92
N GLU A 364 -25.08 9.66 30.58
CA GLU A 364 -25.68 10.93 30.96
C GLU A 364 -25.74 11.89 29.76
N ASP A 365 -26.89 12.53 29.54
CA ASP A 365 -27.05 13.56 28.52
C ASP A 365 -26.37 14.89 28.94
N ALA A 366 -26.39 15.90 28.07
CA ALA A 366 -25.82 17.22 28.37
C ALA A 366 -26.45 17.94 29.59
N SER A 367 -27.65 17.51 30.02
CA SER A 367 -28.33 18.00 31.22
C SER A 367 -28.11 17.10 32.45
N GLN A 368 -27.19 16.13 32.36
CA GLN A 368 -26.86 15.14 33.39
C GLN A 368 -28.01 14.20 33.76
N ASN A 369 -28.96 13.99 32.85
CA ASN A 369 -30.01 12.99 33.03
C ASN A 369 -29.54 11.62 32.56
N ARG A 370 -29.99 10.57 33.24
CA ARG A 370 -29.73 9.18 32.83
C ARG A 370 -30.45 8.84 31.54
N THR A 371 -29.67 8.46 30.54
CA THR A 371 -30.16 8.14 29.20
C THR A 371 -30.97 6.84 29.18
N GLN A 372 -31.80 6.66 28.16
CA GLN A 372 -32.57 5.44 27.92
C GLN A 372 -31.64 4.24 27.70
N GLN A 373 -30.58 4.42 26.90
CA GLN A 373 -29.59 3.36 26.66
C GLN A 373 -28.87 2.93 27.96
N TYR A 374 -28.65 3.83 28.92
CA TYR A 374 -28.17 3.46 30.25
C TYR A 374 -29.17 2.61 31.02
N GLN A 375 -30.45 2.98 31.01
CA GLN A 375 -31.50 2.24 31.74
C GLN A 375 -31.59 0.81 31.20
N ASP A 376 -31.56 0.66 29.88
CA ASP A 376 -31.67 -0.63 29.21
C ASP A 376 -30.43 -1.50 29.46
N ALA A 377 -29.22 -0.95 29.33
CA ALA A 377 -27.98 -1.66 29.63
C ALA A 377 -27.88 -2.06 31.11
N ASN A 378 -28.33 -1.20 32.03
CA ASN A 378 -28.33 -1.49 33.46
C ASN A 378 -29.38 -2.53 33.85
N GLN A 379 -30.56 -2.52 33.23
CA GLN A 379 -31.61 -3.51 33.49
C GLN A 379 -31.19 -4.92 33.03
N ASN A 380 -30.45 -5.02 31.93
CA ASN A 380 -30.07 -6.29 31.31
C ASN A 380 -28.63 -6.73 31.62
N ASP A 381 -27.92 -5.99 32.48
CA ASP A 381 -26.53 -6.27 32.86
C ASP A 381 -25.58 -6.35 31.64
N TYR A 382 -25.62 -5.35 30.76
CA TYR A 382 -24.78 -5.30 29.56
C TYR A 382 -23.43 -4.62 29.76
N TRP A 383 -23.02 -4.34 31.00
CA TRP A 383 -21.77 -3.65 31.30
C TRP A 383 -20.57 -4.58 31.21
N TYR A 384 -19.47 -4.09 30.63
CA TYR A 384 -18.20 -4.81 30.64
C TYR A 384 -17.69 -4.96 32.09
N PRO A 385 -17.37 -6.19 32.55
CA PRO A 385 -16.93 -6.41 33.93
C PRO A 385 -15.66 -5.62 34.27
N GLY A 386 -15.64 -4.93 35.40
CA GLY A 386 -14.50 -4.12 35.85
C GLY A 386 -14.38 -2.74 35.21
N HIS A 387 -15.19 -2.43 34.19
CA HIS A 387 -15.26 -1.09 33.59
C HIS A 387 -16.39 -0.30 34.26
N TYR A 388 -16.01 0.78 34.94
CA TYR A 388 -16.94 1.72 35.57
C TYR A 388 -17.24 2.89 34.63
N GLU A 389 -18.16 3.77 35.00
CA GLU A 389 -18.41 4.98 34.23
C GLU A 389 -17.17 5.88 34.21
N TYR A 390 -16.81 6.41 33.05
CA TYR A 390 -15.71 7.36 32.88
C TYR A 390 -16.11 8.48 31.92
N GLN A 391 -15.39 9.60 31.98
CA GLN A 391 -15.58 10.70 31.03
C GLN A 391 -14.76 10.43 29.78
N ASP A 392 -15.38 10.49 28.61
CA ASP A 392 -14.70 10.35 27.32
C ASP A 392 -13.74 11.54 27.08
N TYR A 393 -12.61 11.29 26.43
CA TYR A 393 -11.50 12.26 26.37
C TYR A 393 -11.71 13.30 25.28
N PHE A 394 -12.41 12.93 24.20
CA PHE A 394 -12.56 13.80 23.05
C PHE A 394 -13.85 14.63 23.14
N ILE A 395 -15.00 13.97 23.29
CA ILE A 395 -16.28 14.64 23.59
C ILE A 395 -16.58 14.34 25.06
N PRO A 396 -16.45 15.30 25.99
CA PRO A 396 -16.42 15.04 27.44
C PRO A 396 -17.79 14.70 28.05
N VAL A 397 -18.38 13.59 27.62
CA VAL A 397 -19.63 13.00 28.11
C VAL A 397 -19.37 11.78 28.99
N GLN A 398 -20.30 11.48 29.89
CA GLN A 398 -20.22 10.30 30.76
C GLN A 398 -20.57 9.05 29.95
N VAL A 399 -19.69 8.07 29.96
CA VAL A 399 -19.83 6.83 29.17
C VAL A 399 -19.49 5.59 29.99
N ARG A 400 -19.92 4.43 29.51
CA ARG A 400 -19.51 3.13 30.05
C ARG A 400 -19.46 2.04 28.98
N SER A 401 -18.46 1.17 29.09
CA SER A 401 -18.21 0.08 28.14
C SER A 401 -19.28 -1.02 28.21
N ILE A 402 -19.64 -1.59 27.06
CA ILE A 402 -20.60 -2.69 26.92
C ILE A 402 -19.92 -4.05 26.78
N ASP A 403 -20.63 -5.14 27.12
CA ASP A 403 -20.10 -6.52 27.11
C ASP A 403 -20.67 -7.38 25.97
N PRO A 404 -20.07 -7.38 24.76
CA PRO A 404 -20.55 -8.19 23.64
C PRO A 404 -20.31 -9.70 23.84
N TYR A 405 -19.63 -10.15 24.90
CA TYR A 405 -19.53 -11.58 25.20
C TYR A 405 -20.92 -12.17 25.54
N LYS A 406 -21.83 -11.33 26.04
CA LYS A 406 -23.24 -11.70 26.26
C LYS A 406 -24.01 -11.60 24.95
N SER A 407 -24.64 -12.69 24.53
CA SER A 407 -25.45 -12.72 23.30
C SER A 407 -26.58 -11.68 23.30
N GLY A 408 -27.22 -11.45 24.45
CA GLY A 408 -28.24 -10.40 24.59
C GLY A 408 -27.72 -8.99 24.30
N ALA A 409 -26.49 -8.68 24.71
CA ALA A 409 -25.86 -7.40 24.40
C ALA A 409 -25.52 -7.29 22.91
N ARG A 410 -25.11 -8.38 22.25
CA ARG A 410 -24.89 -8.40 20.79
C ARG A 410 -26.17 -8.14 20.01
N THR A 411 -27.26 -8.83 20.37
CA THR A 411 -28.58 -8.62 19.74
C THR A 411 -29.04 -7.18 19.94
N TRP A 412 -28.96 -6.66 21.16
CA TRP A 412 -29.31 -5.28 21.47
C TRP A 412 -28.47 -4.27 20.66
N PHE A 413 -27.15 -4.47 20.57
CA PHE A 413 -26.26 -3.59 19.80
C PHE A 413 -26.65 -3.54 18.32
N TRP A 414 -26.89 -4.70 17.70
CA TRP A 414 -27.36 -4.76 16.32
C TRP A 414 -28.74 -4.13 16.14
N ASP A 415 -29.69 -4.41 17.03
CA ASP A 415 -31.05 -3.86 16.97
C ASP A 415 -31.05 -2.33 16.91
N HIS A 416 -30.14 -1.68 17.64
CA HIS A 416 -29.97 -0.23 17.60
C HIS A 416 -29.17 0.28 16.40
N SER A 417 -28.40 -0.58 15.73
CA SER A 417 -27.60 -0.24 14.54
C SER A 417 -28.39 -0.28 13.22
N LYS A 418 -29.56 -0.94 13.20
CA LYS A 418 -30.39 -1.14 12.00
C LYS A 418 -30.76 0.15 11.25
N ASP A 419 -31.16 1.20 11.98
CA ASP A 419 -31.54 2.47 11.35
C ASP A 419 -30.37 3.12 10.60
N ALA A 420 -29.17 3.09 11.18
CA ALA A 420 -27.95 3.59 10.53
C ALA A 420 -27.62 2.78 9.27
N PHE A 421 -27.76 1.45 9.33
CA PHE A 421 -27.58 0.55 8.19
C PHE A 421 -28.57 0.82 7.05
N ASP A 422 -29.85 0.93 7.39
CA ASP A 422 -30.91 1.22 6.42
C ASP A 422 -30.67 2.57 5.74
N LYS A 423 -30.15 3.56 6.49
CA LYS A 423 -29.79 4.90 6.03
C LYS A 423 -28.38 5.05 5.44
N GLY A 424 -27.63 3.95 5.30
CA GLY A 424 -26.46 3.88 4.41
C GLY A 424 -25.10 3.56 5.04
N ILE A 425 -25.01 3.41 6.37
CA ILE A 425 -23.78 2.89 7.00
C ILE A 425 -23.69 1.38 6.71
N VAL A 426 -22.88 1.00 5.73
CA VAL A 426 -22.74 -0.40 5.28
C VAL A 426 -21.40 -1.01 5.64
N GLY A 427 -20.51 -0.22 6.27
CA GLY A 427 -19.28 -0.70 6.88
C GLY A 427 -19.10 -0.16 8.29
N TRP A 428 -18.45 -0.94 9.14
CA TRP A 428 -18.38 -0.69 10.58
C TRP A 428 -16.94 -0.53 11.04
N TRP A 429 -16.56 0.70 11.40
CA TRP A 429 -15.26 0.98 11.96
C TRP A 429 -15.33 0.81 13.48
N ASN A 430 -15.05 -0.41 13.94
CA ASN A 430 -15.13 -0.80 15.34
C ASN A 430 -13.85 -0.36 16.07
N ASP A 431 -13.87 0.85 16.59
CA ASP A 431 -12.72 1.46 17.25
C ASP A 431 -12.73 1.29 18.77
N GLU A 432 -11.54 1.31 19.35
CA GLU A 432 -11.29 1.17 20.79
C GLU A 432 -11.83 -0.14 21.40
N THR A 433 -11.83 -1.25 20.64
CA THR A 433 -12.14 -2.61 21.12
C THR A 433 -10.99 -3.26 21.89
N ASP A 434 -10.00 -2.47 22.28
CA ASP A 434 -8.74 -2.87 22.88
C ASP A 434 -8.57 -2.36 24.31
N LYS A 435 -8.38 -1.05 24.47
CA LYS A 435 -8.07 -0.43 25.75
C LYS A 435 -8.67 0.97 25.83
N VAL A 436 -9.44 1.20 26.89
CA VAL A 436 -9.85 2.55 27.29
C VAL A 436 -8.65 3.28 27.89
N SER A 437 -8.37 4.49 27.38
CA SER A 437 -7.36 5.41 27.91
C SER A 437 -7.92 6.84 27.89
N SER A 438 -8.74 7.18 28.91
CA SER A 438 -9.57 8.40 28.87
C SER A 438 -9.72 9.04 30.25
N ASN A 439 -9.26 10.30 30.41
CA ASN A 439 -9.43 11.09 31.64
C ASN A 439 -9.11 10.34 32.96
N GLY A 440 -8.03 9.56 32.96
CA GLY A 440 -7.59 8.75 34.12
C GLY A 440 -8.20 7.34 34.20
N ALA A 441 -9.20 7.02 33.38
CA ALA A 441 -9.65 5.65 33.18
C ALA A 441 -8.67 4.89 32.28
N SER A 442 -8.23 3.72 32.74
CA SER A 442 -7.31 2.84 32.04
C SER A 442 -7.81 1.40 32.17
N TYR A 443 -8.70 0.99 31.27
CA TYR A 443 -9.35 -0.32 31.31
C TYR A 443 -9.00 -1.13 30.07
N TRP A 444 -8.63 -2.39 30.26
CA TRP A 444 -8.38 -3.33 29.17
C TRP A 444 -9.63 -4.13 28.84
N PHE A 445 -9.95 -4.24 27.56
CA PHE A 445 -10.81 -5.29 27.08
C PHE A 445 -10.01 -6.58 26.90
N GLY A 446 -10.66 -7.74 27.11
CA GLY A 446 -10.03 -9.05 26.95
C GLY A 446 -9.90 -9.44 25.47
N ASN A 447 -9.09 -10.46 25.18
CA ASN A 447 -8.65 -10.83 23.83
C ASN A 447 -9.78 -11.03 22.80
N PHE A 448 -10.97 -11.48 23.22
CA PHE A 448 -12.12 -11.73 22.33
C PHE A 448 -13.09 -10.56 22.19
N MET A 449 -12.73 -9.36 22.64
CA MET A 449 -13.61 -8.19 22.52
C MET A 449 -13.88 -7.83 21.06
N THR A 450 -12.83 -7.72 20.24
CA THR A 450 -12.97 -7.51 18.79
C THR A 450 -13.76 -8.63 18.14
N THR A 451 -13.50 -9.90 18.52
CA THR A 451 -14.22 -11.08 18.03
C THR A 451 -15.73 -10.95 18.26
N HIS A 452 -16.15 -10.67 19.49
CA HIS A 452 -17.56 -10.64 19.83
C HIS A 452 -18.30 -9.38 19.37
N LEU A 453 -17.65 -8.22 19.31
CA LEU A 453 -18.27 -7.04 18.71
C LEU A 453 -18.45 -7.23 17.20
N SER A 454 -17.45 -7.77 16.52
CA SER A 454 -17.54 -8.10 15.09
C SER A 454 -18.62 -9.15 14.84
N GLN A 455 -18.75 -10.15 15.73
CA GLN A 455 -19.81 -11.15 15.69
C GLN A 455 -21.20 -10.52 15.82
N ALA A 456 -21.38 -9.52 16.69
CA ALA A 456 -22.67 -8.85 16.87
C ALA A 456 -23.19 -8.23 15.57
N ILE A 457 -22.31 -7.54 14.85
CA ILE A 457 -22.61 -6.94 13.55
C ILE A 457 -22.77 -8.03 12.48
N TYR A 458 -21.86 -9.00 12.41
CA TYR A 458 -21.87 -10.02 11.36
C TYR A 458 -23.14 -10.87 11.39
N GLU A 459 -23.46 -11.47 12.54
CA GLU A 459 -24.65 -12.30 12.69
C GLU A 459 -25.92 -11.45 12.60
N GLY A 460 -25.90 -10.26 13.20
CA GLY A 460 -27.00 -9.31 13.14
C GLY A 460 -27.36 -8.91 11.72
N GLN A 461 -26.40 -8.35 10.98
CA GLN A 461 -26.59 -7.92 9.60
C GLN A 461 -26.95 -9.07 8.69
N ARG A 462 -26.26 -10.22 8.79
CA ARG A 462 -26.54 -11.39 7.94
C ARG A 462 -27.92 -12.00 8.21
N SER A 463 -28.48 -11.82 9.41
CA SER A 463 -29.87 -12.19 9.72
C SER A 463 -30.91 -11.20 9.17
N TYR A 464 -30.49 -9.97 8.87
CA TYR A 464 -31.35 -8.87 8.44
C TYR A 464 -31.26 -8.57 6.93
N SER A 465 -30.14 -8.90 6.31
CA SER A 465 -29.80 -8.62 4.91
C SER A 465 -28.85 -9.69 4.37
N ASP A 466 -28.92 -9.91 3.06
CA ASP A 466 -28.01 -10.75 2.28
C ASP A 466 -26.70 -10.05 1.90
N ARG A 467 -26.55 -8.76 2.21
CA ARG A 467 -25.35 -7.97 1.88
C ARG A 467 -24.17 -8.38 2.75
N ARG A 468 -23.02 -8.59 2.10
CA ARG A 468 -21.73 -8.85 2.75
C ARG A 468 -21.40 -7.78 3.77
N VAL A 469 -20.83 -8.25 4.88
CA VAL A 469 -20.41 -7.41 6.00
C VAL A 469 -18.99 -6.94 5.71
N TRP A 470 -18.71 -5.67 6.01
CA TRP A 470 -17.35 -5.14 6.07
C TRP A 470 -17.16 -4.46 7.42
N GLN A 471 -16.06 -4.77 8.09
CA GLN A 471 -15.68 -4.16 9.37
C GLN A 471 -14.17 -3.92 9.40
N THR A 472 -13.73 -2.98 10.23
CA THR A 472 -12.33 -2.84 10.60
C THR A 472 -12.20 -2.67 12.11
N ALA A 473 -11.21 -3.32 12.71
CA ALA A 473 -10.81 -3.23 14.12
C ALA A 473 -9.29 -2.99 14.21
N ARG A 474 -8.79 -2.52 15.36
CA ARG A 474 -7.35 -2.26 15.56
C ARG A 474 -6.64 -3.25 16.47
N THR A 475 -7.26 -4.41 16.66
CA THR A 475 -6.64 -5.57 17.30
C THR A 475 -7.10 -6.84 16.65
N PHE A 476 -6.27 -7.88 16.71
CA PHE A 476 -6.63 -9.20 16.22
C PHE A 476 -6.16 -10.30 17.17
N TYR A 477 -7.06 -11.25 17.42
CA TYR A 477 -6.78 -12.53 18.05
C TYR A 477 -7.44 -13.62 17.21
N PRO A 478 -6.86 -14.83 17.10
CA PRO A 478 -7.43 -15.91 16.31
C PRO A 478 -8.93 -16.14 16.55
N GLY A 479 -9.66 -16.35 15.46
CA GLY A 479 -11.10 -16.53 15.42
C GLY A 479 -11.89 -15.25 15.10
N ALA A 480 -11.30 -14.07 15.24
CA ALA A 480 -11.94 -12.81 14.84
C ALA A 480 -12.26 -12.76 13.33
N GLN A 481 -11.43 -13.38 12.49
CA GLN A 481 -11.57 -13.37 11.03
C GLN A 481 -12.89 -13.97 10.53
N ARG A 482 -13.52 -14.87 11.30
CA ARG A 482 -14.81 -15.52 10.98
C ARG A 482 -15.95 -14.51 10.80
N TYR A 483 -15.81 -13.32 11.38
CA TYR A 483 -16.86 -12.31 11.43
C TYR A 483 -16.60 -11.12 10.50
N ALA A 484 -15.86 -11.34 9.40
CA ALA A 484 -15.66 -10.37 8.32
C ALA A 484 -15.04 -9.03 8.78
N THR A 485 -14.02 -9.11 9.66
CA THR A 485 -13.28 -7.93 10.14
C THR A 485 -11.87 -7.88 9.60
N THR A 486 -11.45 -6.67 9.23
CA THR A 486 -10.08 -6.32 8.86
C THR A 486 -9.32 -5.76 10.07
N LEU A 487 -8.00 -5.67 9.96
CA LEU A 487 -7.13 -5.06 10.97
C LEU A 487 -6.51 -3.77 10.42
N TRP A 488 -6.59 -2.64 11.14
CA TRP A 488 -5.74 -1.48 10.88
C TRP A 488 -4.71 -1.26 11.99
N SER A 489 -3.57 -0.66 11.64
CA SER A 489 -2.38 -0.51 12.49
C SER A 489 -2.45 0.53 13.63
N GLY A 490 -3.65 1.00 13.99
CA GLY A 490 -3.82 2.01 15.04
C GLY A 490 -3.33 3.42 14.66
N ASP A 491 -3.22 4.27 15.68
CA ASP A 491 -2.98 5.70 15.55
C ASP A 491 -1.48 6.01 15.28
N ILE A 492 -0.98 5.67 14.09
CA ILE A 492 0.44 5.82 13.72
C ILE A 492 0.83 7.29 13.46
N GLY A 493 2.12 7.62 13.59
CA GLY A 493 2.64 8.98 13.49
C GLY A 493 2.86 9.48 12.05
N ILE A 494 2.72 10.79 11.84
CA ILE A 494 2.95 11.49 10.57
C ILE A 494 4.46 11.71 10.34
N GLN A 495 5.17 10.62 10.07
CA GLN A 495 6.62 10.57 9.89
C GLN A 495 7.07 9.35 9.08
N PHE A 496 8.24 9.41 8.46
CA PHE A 496 8.87 8.29 7.74
C PHE A 496 9.21 7.14 8.69
N TYR A 497 9.79 7.43 9.85
CA TYR A 497 10.17 6.43 10.86
C TYR A 497 9.98 6.98 12.27
N LYS A 498 9.89 6.08 13.25
CA LYS A 498 9.76 6.46 14.65
C LYS A 498 10.97 7.24 15.16
N GLY A 499 10.73 8.43 15.69
CA GLY A 499 11.76 9.33 16.21
C GLY A 499 12.25 10.38 15.21
N GLU A 500 11.72 10.43 13.99
CA GLU A 500 11.97 11.56 13.08
C GLU A 500 11.37 12.86 13.64
N LYS A 501 10.09 12.81 14.07
CA LYS A 501 9.37 13.96 14.65
C LYS A 501 8.88 13.68 16.07
N VAL A 502 8.39 12.46 16.33
CA VAL A 502 8.00 11.98 17.66
C VAL A 502 8.56 10.59 17.95
N ASP A 503 9.05 10.38 19.16
CA ASP A 503 9.60 9.09 19.60
C ASP A 503 8.55 8.09 20.10
N TRP A 504 7.30 8.51 20.27
CA TRP A 504 6.27 7.70 20.92
C TRP A 504 5.33 6.97 19.95
N ALA A 505 5.32 7.33 18.66
CA ALA A 505 4.48 6.68 17.64
C ALA A 505 5.31 6.18 16.44
N ALA A 506 4.98 5.00 15.93
CA ALA A 506 5.54 4.39 14.74
C ALA A 506 5.24 5.22 13.47
N GLY A 507 6.20 5.32 12.55
CA GLY A 507 6.03 5.96 11.24
C GLY A 507 5.71 4.96 10.13
N MET A 508 5.91 5.38 8.89
CA MET A 508 5.68 4.55 7.69
C MET A 508 6.57 3.29 7.63
N GLN A 509 7.84 3.38 8.01
CA GLN A 509 8.81 2.27 7.91
C GLN A 509 8.51 1.12 8.89
N GLU A 510 7.95 1.42 10.06
CA GLU A 510 7.52 0.42 11.03
C GLU A 510 6.34 -0.42 10.54
N GLN A 511 5.55 0.07 9.58
CA GLN A 511 4.37 -0.64 9.09
C GLN A 511 4.73 -1.91 8.29
N LEU A 512 5.94 -1.98 7.74
CA LEU A 512 6.46 -3.13 7.01
C LEU A 512 6.42 -4.43 7.84
N PRO A 513 7.10 -4.53 9.01
CA PRO A 513 6.99 -5.71 9.87
C PRO A 513 5.62 -5.88 10.53
N VAL A 514 4.83 -4.81 10.77
CA VAL A 514 3.48 -4.90 11.37
C VAL A 514 2.54 -5.69 10.46
N MET A 515 2.49 -5.34 9.17
CA MET A 515 1.65 -6.02 8.19
C MET A 515 2.04 -7.51 8.08
N LEU A 516 3.33 -7.79 7.90
CA LEU A 516 3.81 -9.15 7.68
C LEU A 516 3.70 -10.03 8.95
N SER A 517 3.87 -9.46 10.14
CA SER A 517 3.63 -10.17 11.40
C SER A 517 2.15 -10.50 11.59
N SER A 518 1.25 -9.58 11.23
CA SER A 518 -0.20 -9.82 11.29
C SER A 518 -0.65 -10.93 10.34
N ILE A 519 -0.06 -11.00 9.14
CA ILE A 519 -0.27 -12.11 8.19
C ILE A 519 0.26 -13.42 8.77
N ASN A 520 1.43 -13.42 9.41
CA ASN A 520 2.00 -14.59 10.09
C ASN A 520 1.16 -15.06 11.30
N ASN A 521 0.26 -14.22 11.80
CA ASN A 521 -0.70 -14.54 12.86
C ASN A 521 -2.07 -15.01 12.31
N GLY A 522 -2.23 -15.13 10.98
CA GLY A 522 -3.47 -15.56 10.35
C GLY A 522 -4.48 -14.44 10.08
N GLN A 523 -4.07 -13.17 10.11
CA GLN A 523 -4.89 -12.03 9.69
C GLN A 523 -4.38 -11.45 8.37
N PRO A 524 -4.86 -11.94 7.21
CA PRO A 524 -4.38 -11.48 5.91
C PRO A 524 -5.05 -10.17 5.42
N LYS A 525 -6.10 -9.69 6.10
CA LYS A 525 -6.86 -8.50 5.69
C LYS A 525 -6.45 -7.29 6.55
N TRP A 526 -5.28 -6.75 6.23
CA TRP A 526 -4.61 -5.68 6.98
C TRP A 526 -4.60 -4.34 6.23
N GLY A 527 -4.64 -3.22 6.95
CA GLY A 527 -4.45 -1.86 6.45
C GLY A 527 -3.77 -0.94 7.46
N MET A 528 -3.57 0.32 7.06
CA MET A 528 -2.95 1.37 7.87
C MET A 528 -3.50 2.74 7.49
N ASP A 529 -3.20 3.75 8.30
CA ASP A 529 -3.59 5.12 8.03
C ASP A 529 -2.64 5.76 7.01
N GLY A 530 -3.00 5.72 5.72
CA GLY A 530 -2.23 6.37 4.66
C GLY A 530 -2.07 7.87 4.92
N GLY A 531 -0.82 8.31 5.10
CA GLY A 531 -0.45 9.68 5.49
C GLY A 531 -0.22 9.90 6.99
N GLY A 532 -0.52 8.91 7.84
CA GLY A 532 -0.36 8.97 9.30
C GLY A 532 -1.48 9.74 10.02
N PHE A 533 -1.67 9.46 11.30
CA PHE A 533 -2.71 10.05 12.15
C PHE A 533 -2.15 11.00 13.20
N ASN A 534 -1.18 10.55 14.00
CA ASN A 534 -0.65 11.30 15.13
C ASN A 534 0.40 12.33 14.72
N GLN A 535 0.25 13.57 15.22
CA GLN A 535 1.12 14.71 14.91
C GLN A 535 2.05 15.07 16.08
N SER A 536 3.12 15.82 15.78
CA SER A 536 4.07 16.36 16.75
C SER A 536 3.67 17.77 17.19
N ASP A 537 3.81 18.09 18.49
CA ASP A 537 3.93 19.44 19.08
C ASP A 537 2.69 20.31 19.43
N GLY A 538 1.48 19.87 19.09
CA GLY A 538 0.25 20.63 19.42
C GLY A 538 -0.19 21.63 18.35
N THR A 539 0.46 21.64 17.17
CA THR A 539 -0.03 22.26 15.94
C THR A 539 -0.65 21.23 15.00
N THR A 540 -1.68 21.60 14.23
CA THR A 540 -2.32 20.69 13.26
C THR A 540 -1.44 20.54 12.02
N ALA A 541 -0.65 19.46 11.94
CA ALA A 541 0.33 19.24 10.86
C ALA A 541 0.02 17.99 10.02
N ASN A 542 0.16 18.11 8.70
CA ASN A 542 -0.06 17.06 7.71
C ASN A 542 1.26 16.42 7.23
N PRO A 543 1.25 15.28 6.52
CA PRO A 543 2.47 14.74 5.90
C PRO A 543 3.03 15.69 4.85
N THR A 544 4.35 15.74 4.68
CA THR A 544 4.99 16.40 3.52
C THR A 544 4.51 15.74 2.22
N PRO A 545 4.46 16.47 1.08
CA PRO A 545 4.12 15.89 -0.22
C PRO A 545 4.85 14.57 -0.53
N GLU A 546 6.15 14.48 -0.23
CA GLU A 546 6.93 13.26 -0.42
C GLU A 546 6.40 12.10 0.44
N LEU A 547 6.34 12.30 1.76
CA LEU A 547 5.81 11.32 2.71
C LEU A 547 4.41 10.84 2.29
N TYR A 548 3.50 11.75 1.92
CA TYR A 548 2.17 11.40 1.45
C TYR A 548 2.25 10.52 0.19
N ALA A 549 2.94 10.97 -0.86
CA ALA A 549 3.09 10.22 -2.11
C ALA A 549 3.64 8.80 -1.91
N LYS A 550 4.72 8.67 -1.13
CA LYS A 550 5.34 7.37 -0.81
C LYS A 550 4.40 6.48 -0.01
N TRP A 551 3.63 7.04 0.91
CA TRP A 551 2.66 6.29 1.69
C TRP A 551 1.48 5.78 0.85
N ILE A 552 1.00 6.58 -0.11
CA ILE A 552 -0.06 6.15 -1.04
C ILE A 552 0.46 5.04 -1.97
N GLN A 553 1.68 5.16 -2.49
CA GLN A 553 2.33 4.11 -3.28
C GLN A 553 2.48 2.81 -2.51
N PHE A 554 2.88 2.88 -1.24
CA PHE A 554 2.91 1.72 -0.34
C PHE A 554 1.49 1.15 -0.15
N GLY A 555 0.53 1.97 0.30
CA GLY A 555 -0.84 1.54 0.58
C GLY A 555 -1.56 0.90 -0.62
N ALA A 556 -1.24 1.32 -1.85
CA ALA A 556 -1.83 0.74 -3.06
C ALA A 556 -1.55 -0.77 -3.20
N PHE A 557 -0.50 -1.29 -2.54
CA PHE A 557 -0.12 -2.71 -2.55
C PHE A 557 -0.26 -3.39 -1.18
N THR A 558 -1.17 -2.90 -0.33
CA THR A 558 -1.63 -3.57 0.90
C THR A 558 -3.04 -4.16 0.72
N PRO A 559 -3.49 -5.09 1.59
CA PRO A 559 -4.82 -5.69 1.46
C PRO A 559 -5.97 -4.66 1.54
N VAL A 560 -5.96 -3.81 2.57
CA VAL A 560 -6.93 -2.73 2.78
C VAL A 560 -6.24 -1.39 2.56
N PHE A 561 -6.71 -0.61 1.58
CA PHE A 561 -6.08 0.62 1.14
C PHE A 561 -6.93 1.84 1.53
N ARG A 562 -6.46 2.58 2.55
CA ARG A 562 -7.17 3.74 3.09
C ARG A 562 -6.23 4.88 3.44
N VAL A 563 -6.75 6.09 3.41
CA VAL A 563 -6.16 7.26 4.09
C VAL A 563 -6.95 7.59 5.36
N HIS A 564 -6.26 8.15 6.35
CA HIS A 564 -6.87 8.71 7.53
C HIS A 564 -5.98 9.81 8.13
N GLY A 565 -6.60 10.77 8.82
CA GLY A 565 -5.95 11.85 9.52
C GLY A 565 -6.70 12.18 10.80
N ASN A 566 -6.06 12.94 11.68
CA ASN A 566 -6.66 13.41 12.92
C ASN A 566 -7.73 14.49 12.64
N ASN A 567 -8.40 14.95 13.70
CA ASN A 567 -9.39 16.01 13.66
C ASN A 567 -8.88 17.24 12.88
N HIS A 568 -9.68 17.73 11.92
CA HIS A 568 -9.40 18.85 11.01
C HIS A 568 -8.26 18.64 9.98
N GLN A 569 -7.70 17.44 9.86
CA GLN A 569 -6.67 17.14 8.87
C GLN A 569 -7.28 16.60 7.58
N GLN A 570 -6.64 16.89 6.45
CA GLN A 570 -7.10 16.46 5.13
C GLN A 570 -6.13 15.50 4.46
N ARG A 571 -6.65 14.51 3.72
CA ARG A 571 -5.85 13.44 3.08
C ARG A 571 -6.17 13.21 1.61
N GLN A 572 -6.89 14.13 0.98
CA GLN A 572 -7.18 14.04 -0.44
C GLN A 572 -5.93 14.42 -1.25
N PRO A 573 -5.57 13.69 -2.33
CA PRO A 573 -4.28 13.85 -3.00
C PRO A 573 -3.99 15.27 -3.53
N TRP A 574 -5.01 16.00 -3.98
CA TRP A 574 -4.87 17.33 -4.58
C TRP A 574 -4.45 18.42 -3.59
N PHE A 575 -4.47 18.16 -2.29
CA PHE A 575 -3.93 19.10 -1.29
C PHE A 575 -2.40 19.05 -1.17
N TYR A 576 -1.74 18.07 -1.78
CA TYR A 576 -0.31 17.79 -1.62
C TYR A 576 0.53 18.18 -2.86
N GLY A 577 -0.02 18.98 -3.78
CA GLY A 577 0.68 19.43 -4.98
C GLY A 577 0.52 18.48 -6.17
N ASN A 578 0.88 18.94 -7.38
CA ASN A 578 0.66 18.20 -8.62
C ASN A 578 1.48 16.90 -8.66
N THR A 579 2.72 16.92 -8.17
CA THR A 579 3.57 15.72 -8.15
C THR A 579 2.94 14.63 -7.29
N ALA A 580 2.55 14.95 -6.05
CA ALA A 580 1.93 14.00 -5.14
C ALA A 580 0.54 13.56 -5.62
N GLU A 581 -0.25 14.46 -6.21
CA GLU A 581 -1.56 14.15 -6.79
C GLU A 581 -1.44 13.11 -7.91
N GLU A 582 -0.58 13.35 -8.91
CA GLU A 582 -0.47 12.48 -10.08
C GLU A 582 0.16 11.11 -9.74
N VAL A 583 1.19 11.05 -8.88
CA VAL A 583 1.78 9.76 -8.48
C VAL A 583 0.81 8.93 -7.62
N SER A 584 0.03 9.59 -6.77
CA SER A 584 -1.01 8.96 -5.96
C SER A 584 -2.15 8.43 -6.83
N LYS A 585 -2.63 9.26 -7.77
CA LYS A 585 -3.63 8.89 -8.76
C LYS A 585 -3.18 7.69 -9.59
N HIS A 586 -1.95 7.68 -10.08
CA HIS A 586 -1.41 6.54 -10.81
C HIS A 586 -1.41 5.25 -9.95
N ALA A 587 -0.93 5.31 -8.71
CA ALA A 587 -0.90 4.16 -7.81
C ALA A 587 -2.32 3.62 -7.53
N ILE A 588 -3.29 4.51 -7.29
CA ILE A 588 -4.70 4.15 -7.11
C ILE A 588 -5.24 3.50 -8.40
N GLN A 589 -5.05 4.11 -9.56
CA GLN A 589 -5.56 3.55 -10.82
C GLN A 589 -4.91 2.21 -11.19
N LEU A 590 -3.62 2.04 -10.92
CA LEU A 590 -2.92 0.76 -11.10
C LEU A 590 -3.56 -0.33 -10.24
N ARG A 591 -3.87 -0.02 -8.97
CA ARG A 591 -4.61 -0.94 -8.10
C ARG A 591 -5.98 -1.30 -8.68
N TYR A 592 -6.73 -0.32 -9.20
CA TYR A 592 -8.04 -0.58 -9.80
C TYR A 592 -7.96 -1.42 -11.09
N SER A 593 -6.88 -1.28 -11.87
CA SER A 593 -6.63 -2.16 -13.02
C SER A 593 -6.43 -3.62 -12.59
N LEU A 594 -5.89 -3.85 -11.39
CA LEU A 594 -5.62 -5.16 -10.80
C LEU A 594 -6.81 -5.77 -10.04
N LEU A 595 -8.00 -5.15 -10.05
CA LEU A 595 -9.20 -5.67 -9.37
C LEU A 595 -9.48 -7.17 -9.62
N PRO A 596 -9.48 -7.70 -10.86
CA PRO A 596 -9.75 -9.12 -11.09
C PRO A 596 -8.63 -10.03 -10.54
N TYR A 597 -7.38 -9.55 -10.54
CA TYR A 597 -6.26 -10.22 -9.89
C TYR A 597 -6.46 -10.27 -8.37
N MET A 598 -6.70 -9.12 -7.74
CA MET A 598 -6.89 -9.01 -6.28
C MET A 598 -8.12 -9.77 -5.78
N TYR A 599 -9.23 -9.72 -6.51
CA TYR A 599 -10.48 -10.34 -6.09
C TYR A 599 -10.41 -11.88 -6.02
N THR A 600 -9.53 -12.47 -6.83
CA THR A 600 -9.20 -13.90 -6.73
C THR A 600 -8.54 -14.24 -5.39
N TYR A 601 -7.72 -13.34 -4.83
CA TYR A 601 -7.10 -13.56 -3.51
C TYR A 601 -8.04 -13.24 -2.35
N GLU A 602 -9.07 -12.42 -2.54
CA GLU A 602 -10.16 -12.31 -1.57
C GLU A 602 -10.95 -13.62 -1.48
N ARG A 603 -11.15 -14.30 -2.62
CA ARG A 603 -11.69 -15.67 -2.64
C ARG A 603 -10.74 -16.68 -1.99
N SER A 604 -9.44 -16.59 -2.28
CA SER A 604 -8.41 -17.45 -1.66
C SER A 604 -8.41 -17.33 -0.13
N ALA A 605 -8.61 -16.13 0.42
CA ALA A 605 -8.71 -15.92 1.87
C ALA A 605 -9.90 -16.65 2.50
N TYR A 606 -11.00 -16.78 1.76
CA TYR A 606 -12.15 -17.61 2.17
C TYR A 606 -11.84 -19.10 2.04
N ASP A 607 -11.31 -19.56 0.91
CA ASP A 607 -11.09 -21.00 0.69
C ASP A 607 -9.97 -21.58 1.57
N THR A 608 -8.92 -20.79 1.84
CA THR A 608 -7.66 -21.31 2.43
C THR A 608 -7.07 -20.44 3.53
N GLY A 609 -7.66 -19.28 3.85
CA GLY A 609 -7.05 -18.32 4.77
C GLY A 609 -5.88 -17.51 4.20
N LEU A 610 -5.39 -17.84 3.00
CA LEU A 610 -4.32 -17.10 2.34
C LEU A 610 -4.88 -15.93 1.54
N GLY A 611 -4.59 -14.70 1.97
CA GLY A 611 -5.05 -13.50 1.27
C GLY A 611 -4.06 -12.92 0.25
N LEU A 612 -4.25 -11.62 0.00
CA LEU A 612 -3.60 -10.86 -1.07
C LEU A 612 -2.12 -10.58 -0.82
N VAL A 613 -1.66 -10.44 0.41
CA VAL A 613 -0.24 -10.17 0.71
C VAL A 613 0.38 -11.34 1.46
N ARG A 614 1.62 -11.69 1.10
CA ARG A 614 2.38 -12.78 1.73
C ARG A 614 3.86 -12.40 1.89
N PRO A 615 4.49 -12.63 3.05
CA PRO A 615 5.93 -12.49 3.19
C PRO A 615 6.66 -13.46 2.24
N LEU A 616 7.86 -13.09 1.76
CA LEU A 616 8.60 -13.91 0.80
C LEU A 616 8.93 -15.32 1.32
N LEU A 617 9.09 -15.48 2.64
CA LEU A 617 9.34 -16.77 3.27
C LEU A 617 8.21 -17.81 3.06
N PHE A 618 7.01 -17.39 2.64
CA PHE A 618 5.93 -18.32 2.28
C PHE A 618 6.22 -19.11 1.00
N ASP A 619 6.91 -18.48 0.06
CA ASP A 619 7.31 -19.08 -1.22
C ASP A 619 8.73 -19.63 -1.17
N TYR A 620 9.59 -19.08 -0.30
CA TYR A 620 11.01 -19.40 -0.20
C TYR A 620 11.43 -19.75 1.25
N PRO A 621 10.81 -20.75 1.90
CA PRO A 621 11.00 -21.06 3.32
C PRO A 621 12.43 -21.47 3.70
N ASN A 622 13.20 -21.96 2.72
CA ASN A 622 14.58 -22.39 2.89
C ASN A 622 15.62 -21.30 2.55
N ASP A 623 15.19 -20.14 2.03
CA ASP A 623 16.10 -19.06 1.67
C ASP A 623 16.43 -18.20 2.91
N GLN A 624 17.69 -18.26 3.33
CA GLN A 624 18.16 -17.53 4.52
C GLN A 624 18.08 -16.00 4.38
N SER A 625 18.04 -15.48 3.15
CA SER A 625 17.96 -14.05 2.89
C SER A 625 16.57 -13.48 3.19
N VAL A 626 15.52 -14.32 3.13
CA VAL A 626 14.12 -13.87 3.33
C VAL A 626 13.55 -14.15 4.71
N LYS A 627 14.28 -14.87 5.57
CA LYS A 627 13.78 -15.31 6.89
C LYS A 627 13.28 -14.18 7.79
N ASN A 628 13.79 -12.95 7.59
CA ASN A 628 13.38 -11.75 8.31
C ASN A 628 13.25 -10.54 7.34
N TYR A 629 13.01 -10.79 6.05
CA TYR A 629 12.94 -9.72 5.06
C TYR A 629 11.56 -9.07 5.05
N THR A 630 11.52 -7.76 5.32
CA THR A 630 10.26 -6.99 5.40
C THR A 630 10.15 -5.88 4.37
N ASP A 631 11.25 -5.55 3.67
CA ASP A 631 11.29 -4.41 2.76
C ASP A 631 10.62 -4.69 1.41
N GLY A 632 10.15 -5.92 1.19
CA GLY A 632 9.31 -6.30 0.06
C GLY A 632 8.54 -7.60 0.32
N TRP A 633 7.45 -7.80 -0.43
CA TRP A 633 6.52 -8.91 -0.24
C TRP A 633 5.88 -9.33 -1.57
N MET A 634 5.24 -10.50 -1.56
CA MET A 634 4.38 -10.94 -2.65
C MET A 634 3.00 -10.27 -2.53
N PHE A 635 2.54 -9.66 -3.62
CA PHE A 635 1.18 -9.15 -3.82
C PHE A 635 0.46 -10.11 -4.78
N GLY A 636 -0.34 -11.02 -4.22
CA GLY A 636 -0.77 -12.26 -4.84
C GLY A 636 0.43 -13.20 -5.08
N ASP A 637 0.34 -14.12 -6.04
CA ASP A 637 1.40 -15.08 -6.34
C ASP A 637 2.41 -14.59 -7.41
N TRP A 638 2.08 -13.53 -8.16
CA TRP A 638 2.79 -13.19 -9.40
C TRP A 638 3.52 -11.84 -9.39
N LEU A 639 3.26 -10.99 -8.39
CA LEU A 639 3.90 -9.68 -8.25
C LEU A 639 4.67 -9.61 -6.94
N MET A 640 5.93 -9.20 -7.00
CA MET A 640 6.71 -8.79 -5.83
C MET A 640 6.83 -7.27 -5.82
N VAL A 641 6.51 -6.63 -4.69
CA VAL A 641 6.60 -5.17 -4.52
C VAL A 641 7.59 -4.83 -3.41
N SER A 642 8.31 -3.72 -3.55
CA SER A 642 9.24 -3.19 -2.55
C SER A 642 9.19 -1.65 -2.53
N PRO A 643 8.21 -1.05 -1.84
CA PRO A 643 7.99 0.40 -1.89
C PRO A 643 9.17 1.23 -1.38
N VAL A 644 9.32 2.45 -1.89
CA VAL A 644 10.27 3.46 -1.40
C VAL A 644 9.70 4.09 -0.13
N VAL A 645 10.40 3.95 1.00
CA VAL A 645 9.91 4.38 2.33
C VAL A 645 10.92 5.26 3.09
N GLU A 646 12.01 5.64 2.43
CA GLU A 646 13.03 6.54 2.96
C GLU A 646 12.91 7.89 2.26
N GLN A 647 13.12 8.97 3.03
CA GLN A 647 13.12 10.34 2.52
C GLN A 647 14.30 10.57 1.56
N GLY A 648 14.06 11.16 0.40
CA GLY A 648 15.06 11.47 -0.62
C GLY A 648 15.79 10.25 -1.18
N GLN A 649 15.20 9.04 -1.07
CA GLN A 649 15.87 7.81 -1.51
C GLN A 649 16.06 7.82 -3.03
N ASN A 650 17.31 7.65 -3.45
CA ASN A 650 17.74 7.60 -4.86
C ASN A 650 18.22 6.21 -5.30
N MET A 651 18.41 5.30 -4.35
CA MET A 651 18.78 3.91 -4.61
C MET A 651 18.21 3.02 -3.52
N LYS A 652 17.63 1.89 -3.92
CA LYS A 652 17.06 0.90 -3.00
C LYS A 652 17.77 -0.45 -3.16
N SER A 653 18.13 -1.09 -2.06
CA SER A 653 18.64 -2.46 -2.05
C SER A 653 17.46 -3.42 -1.97
N ILE A 654 17.26 -4.26 -2.98
CA ILE A 654 16.11 -5.18 -3.08
C ILE A 654 16.62 -6.61 -3.23
N TYR A 655 16.20 -7.52 -2.35
CA TYR A 655 16.49 -8.94 -2.55
C TYR A 655 15.44 -9.58 -3.45
N LEU A 656 15.85 -10.11 -4.59
CA LEU A 656 14.97 -10.94 -5.44
C LEU A 656 15.26 -12.41 -5.14
N PRO A 657 14.27 -13.20 -4.65
CA PRO A 657 14.45 -14.63 -4.42
C PRO A 657 14.69 -15.41 -5.72
N ALA A 658 15.10 -16.67 -5.62
CA ALA A 658 15.38 -17.52 -6.78
C ALA A 658 14.24 -17.55 -7.81
N GLY A 659 14.57 -17.40 -9.09
CA GLY A 659 13.62 -17.33 -10.20
C GLY A 659 14.07 -16.33 -11.26
N THR A 660 13.22 -16.06 -12.25
CA THR A 660 13.38 -14.95 -13.19
C THR A 660 12.32 -13.90 -12.88
N TRP A 661 12.73 -12.64 -12.83
CA TRP A 661 11.87 -11.51 -12.48
C TRP A 661 11.93 -10.45 -13.58
N TYR A 662 10.78 -9.92 -13.96
CA TYR A 662 10.65 -8.83 -14.93
C TYR A 662 10.25 -7.55 -14.22
N ASP A 663 10.98 -6.46 -14.43
CA ASP A 663 10.57 -5.15 -13.95
C ASP A 663 9.27 -4.71 -14.63
N TYR A 664 8.23 -4.44 -13.85
CA TYR A 664 6.90 -4.10 -14.37
C TYR A 664 6.88 -2.78 -15.17
N PHE A 665 7.78 -1.84 -14.86
CA PHE A 665 7.79 -0.50 -15.46
C PHE A 665 8.96 -0.27 -16.43
N ARG A 666 10.09 -0.96 -16.25
CA ARG A 666 11.29 -0.82 -17.11
C ARG A 666 11.45 -1.97 -18.10
N GLY A 667 10.78 -3.09 -17.84
CA GLY A 667 10.84 -4.30 -18.67
C GLY A 667 12.16 -5.06 -18.61
N ASP A 668 13.08 -4.65 -17.73
CA ASP A 668 14.33 -5.35 -17.49
C ASP A 668 14.09 -6.74 -16.90
N THR A 669 14.95 -7.69 -17.27
CA THR A 669 14.91 -9.06 -16.73
C THR A 669 16.05 -9.26 -15.74
N TYR A 670 15.72 -9.75 -14.56
CA TYR A 670 16.65 -10.06 -13.48
C TYR A 670 16.62 -11.55 -13.15
N THR A 671 17.81 -12.15 -13.03
CA THR A 671 17.94 -13.45 -12.36
C THR A 671 17.82 -13.24 -10.85
N GLY A 672 17.03 -14.05 -10.17
CA GLY A 672 16.86 -14.02 -8.72
C GLY A 672 18.01 -14.67 -7.94
N GLY A 673 17.83 -14.78 -6.63
CA GLY A 673 18.84 -15.26 -5.68
C GLY A 673 19.95 -14.22 -5.40
N GLN A 674 19.65 -12.93 -5.55
CA GLN A 674 20.62 -11.85 -5.40
C GLN A 674 20.01 -10.55 -4.88
N TRP A 675 20.88 -9.69 -4.35
CA TRP A 675 20.56 -8.30 -4.03
C TRP A 675 20.73 -7.41 -5.26
N LEU A 676 19.73 -6.60 -5.56
CA LEU A 676 19.71 -5.62 -6.62
C LEU A 676 19.90 -4.22 -6.01
N SER A 677 20.85 -3.45 -6.55
CA SER A 677 20.90 -2.00 -6.38
C SER A 677 19.97 -1.37 -7.42
N TYR A 678 18.77 -0.98 -6.98
CA TYR A 678 17.71 -0.48 -7.84
C TYR A 678 17.64 1.06 -7.78
N PRO A 679 17.99 1.79 -8.86
CA PRO A 679 17.86 3.25 -8.88
C PRO A 679 16.39 3.66 -8.80
N VAL A 680 16.11 4.72 -8.05
CA VAL A 680 14.79 5.35 -7.93
C VAL A 680 14.96 6.87 -7.99
N ASN A 681 13.92 7.58 -8.41
CA ASN A 681 13.96 9.03 -8.56
C ASN A 681 13.39 9.72 -7.31
N GLY A 682 14.28 10.33 -6.51
CA GLY A 682 13.95 11.10 -5.31
C GLY A 682 13.27 12.45 -5.57
N VAL A 683 13.11 12.87 -6.84
CA VAL A 683 12.45 14.13 -7.24
C VAL A 683 11.06 13.88 -7.81
N SER A 684 10.94 13.03 -8.85
CA SER A 684 9.65 12.78 -9.50
C SER A 684 8.74 11.87 -8.70
N TRP A 685 9.32 11.08 -7.79
CA TRP A 685 8.66 10.07 -6.96
C TRP A 685 7.88 9.01 -7.74
N THR A 686 8.09 8.88 -9.06
CA THR A 686 7.30 8.03 -9.95
C THR A 686 7.55 6.53 -9.78
N ASP A 687 8.67 6.13 -9.18
CA ASP A 687 9.07 4.73 -9.08
C ASP A 687 8.32 3.97 -7.96
N ILE A 688 7.64 2.90 -8.38
CA ILE A 688 7.12 1.83 -7.52
C ILE A 688 7.90 0.56 -7.89
N PRO A 689 8.91 0.11 -7.12
CA PRO A 689 9.62 -1.12 -7.43
C PRO A 689 8.68 -2.32 -7.39
N LEU A 690 8.34 -2.84 -8.57
CA LEU A 690 7.35 -3.89 -8.80
C LEU A 690 7.88 -4.88 -9.84
N PHE A 691 7.90 -6.15 -9.49
CA PHE A 691 8.53 -7.21 -10.27
C PHE A 691 7.54 -8.33 -10.55
N VAL A 692 7.42 -8.71 -11.82
CA VAL A 692 6.63 -9.84 -12.27
C VAL A 692 7.45 -11.12 -12.18
N LYS A 693 6.94 -12.14 -11.52
CA LYS A 693 7.56 -13.46 -11.44
C LYS A 693 7.38 -14.22 -12.76
N GLU A 694 8.42 -14.89 -13.26
CA GLU A 694 8.28 -15.81 -14.40
C GLU A 694 7.23 -16.88 -14.12
N GLY A 695 6.41 -17.17 -15.13
CA GLY A 695 5.20 -18.00 -15.00
C GLY A 695 3.93 -17.20 -14.71
N ALA A 696 4.01 -15.89 -14.52
CA ALA A 696 2.86 -15.06 -14.18
C ALA A 696 1.72 -15.13 -15.20
N ILE A 697 0.50 -15.16 -14.66
CA ILE A 697 -0.76 -14.93 -15.36
C ILE A 697 -1.52 -13.89 -14.55
N ILE A 698 -1.62 -12.66 -15.06
CA ILE A 698 -2.14 -11.50 -14.31
C ILE A 698 -3.35 -10.93 -15.07
N PRO A 699 -4.58 -11.23 -14.61
CA PRO A 699 -5.76 -10.58 -15.15
C PRO A 699 -5.83 -9.11 -14.71
N THR A 700 -6.11 -8.22 -15.67
CA THR A 700 -6.37 -6.80 -15.44
C THR A 700 -7.63 -6.35 -16.18
N GLN A 701 -8.12 -5.17 -15.83
CA GLN A 701 -9.27 -4.55 -16.49
C GLN A 701 -9.05 -3.05 -16.71
N ALA A 702 -9.88 -2.45 -17.55
CA ALA A 702 -9.96 -1.00 -17.66
C ALA A 702 -10.31 -0.36 -16.31
N VAL A 703 -9.60 0.71 -15.98
CA VAL A 703 -9.79 1.46 -14.72
C VAL A 703 -11.20 2.02 -14.65
N GLN A 704 -11.83 1.86 -13.49
CA GLN A 704 -13.14 2.41 -13.16
C GLN A 704 -13.00 3.39 -11.99
N ASP A 705 -13.88 4.38 -11.89
CA ASP A 705 -13.94 5.31 -10.76
C ASP A 705 -14.33 4.61 -9.44
N TYR A 706 -15.00 3.46 -9.52
CA TYR A 706 -15.38 2.57 -8.41
C TYR A 706 -15.69 1.15 -8.94
N VAL A 707 -15.68 0.12 -8.10
CA VAL A 707 -15.56 -1.29 -8.56
C VAL A 707 -16.70 -1.82 -9.45
N ASP A 708 -17.89 -1.23 -9.38
CA ASP A 708 -19.10 -1.65 -10.10
C ASP A 708 -19.70 -0.52 -10.97
N GLN A 709 -18.88 0.44 -11.40
CA GLN A 709 -19.30 1.56 -12.27
C GLN A 709 -19.96 1.08 -13.56
N GLN A 710 -19.36 0.09 -14.22
CA GLN A 710 -19.90 -0.54 -15.42
C GLN A 710 -19.48 -2.00 -15.51
N SER A 711 -20.20 -2.79 -16.31
CA SER A 711 -19.82 -4.16 -16.62
C SER A 711 -18.51 -4.21 -17.40
N ILE A 712 -17.63 -5.14 -17.03
CA ILE A 712 -16.36 -5.39 -17.72
C ILE A 712 -16.58 -6.48 -18.80
N ASP A 713 -16.41 -6.10 -20.06
CA ASP A 713 -16.59 -6.96 -21.25
C ASP A 713 -15.28 -7.44 -21.89
N GLN A 714 -14.14 -6.90 -21.46
CA GLN A 714 -12.80 -7.42 -21.76
C GLN A 714 -11.97 -7.55 -20.48
N ILE A 715 -11.34 -8.71 -20.31
CA ILE A 715 -10.33 -8.96 -19.28
C ILE A 715 -8.99 -9.11 -19.99
N ASP A 716 -8.08 -8.18 -19.74
CA ASP A 716 -6.70 -8.32 -20.20
C ASP A 716 -6.00 -9.37 -19.35
N VAL A 717 -5.14 -10.18 -19.95
CA VAL A 717 -4.39 -11.22 -19.23
C VAL A 717 -2.93 -11.15 -19.66
N ASP A 718 -2.10 -10.51 -18.86
CA ASP A 718 -0.65 -10.52 -19.05
C ASP A 718 -0.10 -11.91 -18.68
N VAL A 719 0.61 -12.53 -19.63
CA VAL A 719 1.17 -13.88 -19.48
C VAL A 719 2.67 -13.83 -19.72
N PHE A 720 3.45 -14.27 -18.73
CA PHE A 720 4.91 -14.42 -18.78
C PHE A 720 5.24 -15.91 -18.69
N PRO A 721 5.19 -16.67 -19.80
CA PRO A 721 5.25 -18.13 -19.74
C PRO A 721 6.59 -18.64 -19.20
N SER A 722 6.53 -19.71 -18.41
CA SER A 722 7.73 -20.45 -17.97
C SER A 722 7.75 -21.85 -18.60
N SER A 723 8.89 -22.54 -18.52
CA SER A 723 8.96 -23.94 -18.94
C SER A 723 8.07 -24.88 -18.11
N THR A 724 7.74 -24.47 -16.88
CA THR A 724 6.81 -25.16 -15.98
C THR A 724 5.40 -24.62 -16.23
N GLU A 725 4.40 -25.51 -16.29
CA GLU A 725 3.01 -25.05 -16.40
C GLU A 725 2.61 -24.31 -15.12
N THR A 726 2.13 -23.08 -15.27
CA THR A 726 1.56 -22.26 -14.19
C THR A 726 0.07 -22.04 -14.42
N SER A 727 -0.64 -21.61 -13.38
CA SER A 727 -2.07 -21.35 -13.45
C SER A 727 -2.54 -20.18 -12.61
N PHE A 728 -3.63 -19.55 -13.03
CA PHE A 728 -4.37 -18.55 -12.26
C PHE A 728 -5.87 -18.86 -12.29
N ASP A 729 -6.49 -18.82 -11.12
CA ASP A 729 -7.87 -19.20 -10.88
C ASP A 729 -8.81 -17.99 -10.97
N TYR A 730 -8.95 -17.40 -12.17
CA TYR A 730 -9.78 -16.20 -12.33
C TYR A 730 -11.18 -16.40 -11.74
N TYR A 731 -11.55 -15.51 -10.82
CA TYR A 731 -12.75 -15.57 -10.02
C TYR A 731 -13.61 -14.30 -10.17
N ASP A 732 -14.93 -14.49 -10.21
CA ASP A 732 -15.89 -13.40 -10.14
C ASP A 732 -17.22 -13.88 -9.51
N ASP A 733 -18.00 -12.97 -8.95
CA ASP A 733 -19.32 -13.23 -8.39
C ASP A 733 -20.14 -11.92 -8.33
N HIS A 734 -21.24 -11.90 -7.57
CA HIS A 734 -22.08 -10.71 -7.37
C HIS A 734 -21.37 -9.52 -6.72
N GLY A 735 -20.25 -9.72 -6.02
CA GLY A 735 -19.46 -8.68 -5.39
C GLY A 735 -19.96 -8.22 -4.03
N ASP A 736 -21.22 -8.47 -3.68
CA ASP A 736 -21.88 -7.80 -2.55
C ASP A 736 -22.72 -8.72 -1.65
N ASN A 737 -22.87 -10.01 -1.97
CA ASN A 737 -23.75 -10.94 -1.24
C ASN A 737 -23.11 -12.31 -0.95
N TYR A 738 -23.76 -13.13 -0.11
CA TYR A 738 -23.21 -14.44 0.31
C TYR A 738 -23.53 -15.64 -0.60
N GLN A 739 -24.07 -15.43 -1.81
CA GLN A 739 -24.49 -16.55 -2.68
C GLN A 739 -23.30 -17.42 -3.18
N TYR A 740 -22.07 -16.90 -3.11
CA TYR A 740 -20.85 -17.65 -3.38
C TYR A 740 -20.68 -18.89 -2.49
N GLU A 741 -21.21 -18.86 -1.26
CA GLU A 741 -21.20 -19.99 -0.31
C GLU A 741 -22.08 -21.14 -0.82
N SER A 742 -23.10 -20.83 -1.64
CA SER A 742 -24.01 -21.81 -2.28
C SER A 742 -23.63 -22.17 -3.72
N GLY A 743 -22.43 -21.79 -4.18
CA GLY A 743 -21.92 -22.12 -5.52
C GLY A 743 -22.25 -21.11 -6.62
N GLU A 744 -22.92 -19.99 -6.29
CA GLU A 744 -23.20 -18.90 -7.23
C GLU A 744 -21.97 -17.99 -7.40
N TYR A 745 -20.97 -18.51 -8.12
CA TYR A 745 -19.78 -17.79 -8.55
C TYR A 745 -19.40 -18.18 -9.97
N PHE A 746 -18.46 -17.45 -10.56
CA PHE A 746 -17.79 -17.76 -11.81
C PHE A 746 -16.31 -18.01 -11.51
N LYS A 747 -15.82 -19.19 -11.89
CA LYS A 747 -14.38 -19.49 -11.84
C LYS A 747 -13.94 -20.09 -13.16
N GLN A 748 -12.82 -19.61 -13.69
CA GLN A 748 -12.21 -20.14 -14.89
C GLN A 748 -10.68 -20.19 -14.74
N VAL A 749 -10.12 -21.40 -14.80
CA VAL A 749 -8.68 -21.60 -14.61
C VAL A 749 -7.94 -21.30 -15.92
N LEU A 750 -6.97 -20.39 -15.84
CA LEU A 750 -6.08 -20.04 -16.94
C LEU A 750 -4.74 -20.74 -16.70
N LYS A 751 -4.15 -21.38 -17.71
CA LYS A 751 -2.85 -22.05 -17.59
C LYS A 751 -1.91 -21.71 -18.73
N ALA A 752 -0.63 -21.50 -18.44
CA ALA A 752 0.37 -21.17 -19.45
C ALA A 752 1.62 -22.03 -19.30
N GLN A 753 2.25 -22.35 -20.43
CA GLN A 753 3.55 -23.03 -20.46
C GLN A 753 4.29 -22.69 -21.75
N ASP A 754 5.57 -22.34 -21.64
CA ASP A 754 6.51 -22.38 -22.76
C ASP A 754 7.03 -23.81 -22.94
N GLN A 755 6.80 -24.38 -24.13
CA GLN A 755 7.25 -25.72 -24.50
C GLN A 755 8.49 -25.68 -25.42
N GLY A 756 9.15 -24.52 -25.49
CA GLY A 756 10.33 -24.26 -26.32
C GLY A 756 9.96 -23.94 -27.77
N SER A 757 9.35 -24.88 -28.50
CA SER A 757 8.93 -24.64 -29.89
C SER A 757 7.61 -23.85 -30.00
N GLN A 758 6.81 -23.85 -28.94
CA GLN A 758 5.48 -23.23 -28.89
C GLN A 758 5.14 -22.80 -27.47
N ILE A 759 4.30 -21.78 -27.33
CA ILE A 759 3.65 -21.45 -26.05
C ILE A 759 2.24 -22.02 -26.09
N ARG A 760 1.85 -22.70 -25.01
CA ARG A 760 0.51 -23.24 -24.81
C ARG A 760 -0.21 -22.44 -23.73
N LEU A 761 -1.36 -21.88 -24.08
CA LEU A 761 -2.30 -21.26 -23.15
C LEU A 761 -3.59 -22.11 -23.12
N LYS A 762 -4.01 -22.56 -21.94
CA LYS A 762 -5.28 -23.26 -21.74
C LYS A 762 -6.23 -22.41 -20.92
N ILE A 763 -7.48 -22.35 -21.36
CA ILE A 763 -8.59 -21.75 -20.63
C ILE A 763 -9.53 -22.91 -20.31
N MET A 764 -9.59 -23.32 -19.06
CA MET A 764 -10.41 -24.45 -18.64
C MET A 764 -11.90 -24.12 -18.74
N GLY A 765 -12.76 -25.13 -18.81
CA GLY A 765 -14.21 -24.93 -18.72
C GLY A 765 -14.59 -24.19 -17.42
N LYS A 766 -15.52 -23.23 -17.51
CA LYS A 766 -15.99 -22.48 -16.35
C LYS A 766 -16.68 -23.40 -15.32
N THR A 767 -16.56 -23.04 -14.05
CA THR A 767 -17.27 -23.66 -12.92
C THR A 767 -18.07 -22.63 -12.13
N GLY A 768 -19.07 -23.10 -11.39
CA GLY A 768 -20.01 -22.26 -10.65
C GLY A 768 -21.22 -21.82 -11.49
N THR A 769 -22.26 -21.32 -10.82
CA THR A 769 -23.56 -21.02 -11.44
C THR A 769 -23.79 -19.53 -11.72
N TYR A 770 -22.89 -18.63 -11.31
CA TYR A 770 -23.02 -17.20 -11.61
C TYR A 770 -22.89 -16.96 -13.12
N HIS A 771 -23.84 -16.18 -13.65
CA HIS A 771 -23.88 -15.81 -15.06
C HIS A 771 -23.23 -14.44 -15.25
N LYS A 772 -21.91 -14.41 -15.42
CA LYS A 772 -21.20 -13.21 -15.91
C LYS A 772 -21.69 -12.86 -17.32
N SER A 773 -21.85 -11.56 -17.61
CA SER A 773 -22.12 -11.08 -18.97
C SER A 773 -21.09 -11.60 -19.96
N THR A 774 -21.45 -11.69 -21.24
CA THR A 774 -20.48 -12.08 -22.28
C THR A 774 -19.27 -11.15 -22.24
N PHE A 775 -18.07 -11.73 -22.22
CA PHE A 775 -16.82 -11.01 -22.17
C PHE A 775 -15.74 -11.75 -22.96
N THR A 776 -14.64 -11.06 -23.26
CA THR A 776 -13.46 -11.64 -23.93
C THR A 776 -12.24 -11.59 -23.01
N TYR A 777 -11.33 -12.54 -23.20
CA TYR A 777 -9.97 -12.43 -22.73
C TYR A 777 -9.11 -11.82 -23.85
N MET A 778 -8.32 -10.80 -23.51
CA MET A 778 -7.23 -10.30 -24.34
C MET A 778 -5.91 -10.75 -23.71
N ALA A 779 -5.42 -11.93 -24.10
CA ALA A 779 -4.17 -12.45 -23.59
C ALA A 779 -2.99 -11.73 -24.23
N LYS A 780 -2.10 -11.14 -23.42
CA LYS A 780 -0.85 -10.49 -23.82
C LYS A 780 0.29 -11.46 -23.48
N VAL A 781 0.73 -12.25 -24.45
CA VAL A 781 1.75 -13.29 -24.25
C VAL A 781 3.13 -12.70 -24.54
N HIS A 782 3.89 -12.44 -23.47
CA HIS A 782 5.18 -11.77 -23.49
C HIS A 782 6.32 -12.70 -23.94
N GLY A 783 7.33 -12.13 -24.59
CA GLY A 783 8.54 -12.82 -25.04
C GLY A 783 8.40 -13.58 -26.37
N LYS A 784 7.27 -13.43 -27.09
CA LYS A 784 7.04 -14.11 -28.38
C LYS A 784 6.13 -13.29 -29.30
N ALA A 785 6.56 -13.07 -30.54
CA ALA A 785 5.73 -12.57 -31.63
C ALA A 785 5.35 -13.73 -32.57
N ALA A 786 4.29 -14.47 -32.23
CA ALA A 786 3.94 -15.71 -32.93
C ALA A 786 3.61 -15.48 -34.41
N SER A 787 4.13 -16.35 -35.29
CA SER A 787 3.76 -16.34 -36.71
C SER A 787 2.41 -16.99 -37.00
N SER A 788 1.91 -17.80 -36.06
CA SER A 788 0.62 -18.47 -36.15
C SER A 788 0.08 -18.79 -34.77
N VAL A 789 -1.22 -18.57 -34.58
CA VAL A 789 -1.97 -18.94 -33.38
C VAL A 789 -3.14 -19.83 -33.76
N THR A 790 -3.28 -20.97 -33.07
CA THR A 790 -4.43 -21.87 -33.25
C THR A 790 -5.27 -21.95 -31.99
N LEU A 791 -6.59 -22.00 -32.13
CA LEU A 791 -7.56 -22.34 -31.09
C LEU A 791 -8.15 -23.72 -31.39
N ASP A 792 -7.90 -24.69 -30.50
CA ASP A 792 -8.34 -26.09 -30.63
C ASP A 792 -7.97 -26.73 -31.99
N GLY A 793 -6.80 -26.36 -32.51
CA GLY A 793 -6.26 -26.82 -33.79
C GLY A 793 -6.74 -26.03 -35.02
N GLY A 794 -7.68 -25.11 -34.89
CA GLY A 794 -8.09 -24.18 -35.95
C GLY A 794 -7.30 -22.88 -35.93
N ASN A 795 -6.89 -22.37 -37.10
CA ASN A 795 -6.14 -21.11 -37.17
C ASN A 795 -7.02 -19.91 -36.78
N LEU A 796 -6.48 -19.01 -35.95
CA LEU A 796 -7.08 -17.71 -35.68
C LEU A 796 -6.74 -16.71 -36.80
N THR A 797 -7.62 -15.74 -37.01
CA THR A 797 -7.37 -14.61 -37.93
C THR A 797 -6.26 -13.72 -37.36
N ALA A 798 -5.25 -13.44 -38.17
CA ALA A 798 -4.22 -12.45 -37.86
C ALA A 798 -4.72 -11.05 -38.24
N TYR A 799 -4.59 -10.10 -37.32
CA TYR A 799 -4.87 -8.68 -37.53
C TYR A 799 -3.56 -7.90 -37.65
N SER A 800 -3.62 -6.72 -38.27
CA SER A 800 -2.44 -5.92 -38.60
C SER A 800 -1.87 -5.11 -37.42
N SER A 801 -2.65 -4.91 -36.36
CA SER A 801 -2.28 -4.14 -35.16
C SER A 801 -3.15 -4.57 -33.98
N LEU A 802 -2.82 -4.11 -32.77
CA LEU A 802 -3.65 -4.31 -31.58
C LEU A 802 -5.02 -3.64 -31.73
N SER A 803 -5.06 -2.37 -32.13
CA SER A 803 -6.33 -1.63 -32.34
C SER A 803 -7.24 -2.34 -33.36
N ALA A 804 -6.68 -2.94 -34.42
CA ALA A 804 -7.46 -3.71 -35.39
C ALA A 804 -8.03 -5.02 -34.80
N LEU A 805 -7.33 -5.63 -33.84
CA LEU A 805 -7.81 -6.81 -33.10
C LEU A 805 -8.89 -6.42 -32.09
N GLU A 806 -8.74 -5.30 -31.40
CA GLU A 806 -9.71 -4.78 -30.42
C GLU A 806 -11.05 -4.46 -31.10
N ALA A 807 -11.01 -3.77 -32.25
CA ALA A 807 -12.19 -3.46 -33.06
C ALA A 807 -12.87 -4.70 -33.68
N ALA A 808 -12.19 -5.85 -33.73
CA ALA A 808 -12.75 -7.07 -34.29
C ALA A 808 -13.82 -7.71 -33.39
N SER A 809 -14.91 -8.19 -33.98
CA SER A 809 -16.01 -8.83 -33.24
C SER A 809 -15.79 -10.32 -32.90
N GLY A 810 -14.75 -10.94 -33.44
CA GLY A 810 -14.48 -12.38 -33.28
C GLY A 810 -13.09 -12.66 -32.72
N ASN A 811 -12.82 -13.95 -32.48
CA ASN A 811 -11.51 -14.40 -32.02
C ASN A 811 -10.42 -14.09 -33.06
N GLY A 812 -9.23 -13.72 -32.58
CA GLY A 812 -8.12 -13.34 -33.45
C GLY A 812 -6.83 -13.16 -32.68
N TYR A 813 -5.77 -12.84 -33.39
CA TYR A 813 -4.52 -12.43 -32.77
C TYR A 813 -3.83 -11.33 -33.56
N SER A 814 -2.92 -10.63 -32.89
CA SER A 814 -1.99 -9.67 -33.48
C SER A 814 -0.64 -9.82 -32.78
N VAL A 815 0.41 -9.23 -33.34
CA VAL A 815 1.74 -9.20 -32.74
C VAL A 815 2.22 -7.75 -32.66
N GLY A 816 3.07 -7.46 -31.69
CA GLY A 816 3.64 -6.14 -31.51
C GLY A 816 4.83 -6.18 -30.57
N LYS A 817 5.22 -5.01 -30.09
CA LYS A 817 6.27 -4.83 -29.12
C LYS A 817 5.79 -3.93 -27.99
N ASP A 818 6.15 -4.25 -26.75
CA ASP A 818 5.94 -3.41 -25.58
C ASP A 818 7.24 -3.24 -24.77
N ILE A 819 7.12 -2.80 -23.51
CA ILE A 819 8.27 -2.55 -22.63
C ILE A 819 9.09 -3.83 -22.34
N TYR A 820 8.46 -5.00 -22.36
CA TYR A 820 9.11 -6.30 -22.13
C TYR A 820 9.72 -6.88 -23.40
N GLY A 821 9.27 -6.43 -24.57
CA GLY A 821 9.78 -6.84 -25.88
C GLY A 821 8.69 -7.35 -26.79
N ASP A 822 8.96 -8.42 -27.53
CA ASP A 822 8.00 -9.03 -28.45
C ASP A 822 6.78 -9.58 -27.69
N VAL A 823 5.58 -9.31 -28.19
CA VAL A 823 4.32 -9.75 -27.58
C VAL A 823 3.33 -10.25 -28.64
N THR A 824 2.56 -11.28 -28.28
CA THR A 824 1.41 -11.76 -29.06
C THR A 824 0.12 -11.45 -28.30
N TYR A 825 -0.76 -10.67 -28.91
CA TYR A 825 -2.10 -10.37 -28.41
C TYR A 825 -3.09 -11.40 -28.95
N VAL A 826 -3.86 -12.05 -28.08
CA VAL A 826 -4.85 -13.06 -28.50
C VAL A 826 -6.20 -12.74 -27.87
N LYS A 827 -7.20 -12.42 -28.72
CA LYS A 827 -8.58 -12.17 -28.31
C LYS A 827 -9.40 -13.45 -28.44
N VAL A 828 -10.02 -13.89 -27.35
CA VAL A 828 -10.92 -15.06 -27.32
C VAL A 828 -12.09 -14.86 -26.36
N ASN A 829 -13.23 -15.47 -26.66
CA ASN A 829 -14.39 -15.43 -25.76
C ASN A 829 -14.12 -16.12 -24.40
N GLY A 830 -14.48 -15.47 -23.30
CA GLY A 830 -14.45 -16.04 -21.96
C GLY A 830 -15.71 -16.84 -21.61
N GLY A 831 -15.65 -17.64 -20.54
CA GLY A 831 -16.84 -18.28 -19.95
C GLY A 831 -17.38 -19.52 -20.65
N SER A 832 -16.63 -20.12 -21.59
CA SER A 832 -16.95 -21.45 -22.14
C SER A 832 -17.02 -22.53 -21.06
N SER A 833 -17.97 -23.46 -21.16
CA SER A 833 -18.03 -24.67 -20.32
C SER A 833 -17.09 -25.79 -20.79
N SER A 834 -16.48 -25.64 -21.97
CA SER A 834 -15.47 -26.55 -22.50
C SER A 834 -14.09 -25.92 -22.42
N ASP A 835 -13.08 -26.75 -22.21
CA ASP A 835 -11.68 -26.34 -22.27
C ASP A 835 -11.34 -25.80 -23.66
N MET A 836 -10.53 -24.74 -23.72
CA MET A 836 -9.96 -24.17 -24.92
C MET A 836 -8.44 -24.24 -24.85
N THR A 837 -7.78 -24.63 -25.94
CA THR A 837 -6.32 -24.67 -26.04
C THR A 837 -5.84 -23.76 -27.16
N LEU A 838 -5.06 -22.75 -26.79
CA LEU A 838 -4.33 -21.87 -27.68
C LEU A 838 -2.88 -22.34 -27.83
N LEU A 839 -2.40 -22.45 -29.06
CA LEU A 839 -1.00 -22.74 -29.38
C LEU A 839 -0.41 -21.61 -30.21
N LEU A 840 0.64 -20.99 -29.69
CA LEU A 840 1.38 -19.92 -30.34
C LEU A 840 2.69 -20.49 -30.88
N THR A 841 2.89 -20.42 -32.19
CA THR A 841 4.02 -21.07 -32.89
C THR A 841 4.77 -20.10 -33.81
N GLY A 842 6.03 -20.41 -34.10
CA GLY A 842 6.90 -19.55 -34.92
C GLY A 842 7.33 -18.28 -34.20
N ASN A 843 8.09 -17.44 -34.91
CA ASN A 843 8.41 -16.07 -34.51
C ASN A 843 8.47 -15.19 -35.76
N THR A 844 7.75 -14.07 -35.78
CA THR A 844 7.80 -13.08 -36.85
C THR A 844 8.54 -11.83 -36.37
N SER A 845 9.21 -11.13 -37.28
CA SER A 845 9.86 -9.87 -36.94
C SER A 845 8.82 -8.79 -36.68
N VAL A 846 8.94 -8.14 -35.52
CA VAL A 846 8.20 -6.91 -35.19
C VAL A 846 9.09 -5.71 -35.49
N THR A 847 8.57 -4.75 -36.24
CA THR A 847 9.33 -3.56 -36.67
C THR A 847 8.89 -2.28 -35.96
N ASP A 848 8.06 -2.41 -34.92
CA ASP A 848 7.58 -1.28 -34.15
C ASP A 848 8.75 -0.58 -33.46
N THR A 849 8.79 0.75 -33.59
CA THR A 849 9.82 1.61 -32.97
C THR A 849 9.27 2.43 -31.81
N ALA A 850 7.97 2.31 -31.53
CA ALA A 850 7.25 3.08 -30.55
C ALA A 850 5.98 2.34 -30.13
N TYR A 851 5.49 2.66 -28.92
CA TYR A 851 4.19 2.24 -28.44
C TYR A 851 3.15 3.35 -28.66
N ILE A 852 1.89 2.98 -28.93
CA ILE A 852 0.77 3.91 -29.06
C ILE A 852 -0.09 3.81 -27.80
N TYR A 853 -0.38 4.95 -27.19
CA TYR A 853 -1.29 5.07 -26.06
C TYR A 853 -2.52 5.87 -26.51
N GLU A 854 -3.66 5.19 -26.67
CA GLU A 854 -4.92 5.77 -27.13
C GLU A 854 -5.50 6.70 -26.04
N ALA A 855 -6.01 7.88 -26.41
CA ALA A 855 -6.44 8.90 -25.45
C ALA A 855 -7.78 8.55 -24.78
N GLU A 856 -8.61 7.74 -25.42
CA GLU A 856 -9.84 7.23 -24.85
C GLU A 856 -9.63 6.18 -23.74
N GLU A 857 -8.44 5.59 -23.67
CA GLU A 857 -8.02 4.68 -22.59
C GLU A 857 -7.20 5.40 -21.50
N ALA A 858 -6.80 6.64 -21.76
CA ALA A 858 -6.05 7.47 -20.83
C ALA A 858 -6.94 7.99 -19.69
N SER A 859 -6.31 8.56 -18.65
CA SER A 859 -7.06 9.19 -17.58
C SER A 859 -7.60 10.54 -18.02
N LEU A 860 -8.93 10.64 -18.16
CA LEU A 860 -9.63 11.87 -18.57
C LEU A 860 -10.22 12.59 -17.35
N TRP A 861 -9.82 13.85 -17.14
CA TRP A 861 -10.15 14.58 -15.93
C TRP A 861 -10.31 16.10 -16.14
N GLY A 862 -10.71 16.80 -15.09
CA GLY A 862 -10.86 18.25 -15.05
C GLY A 862 -11.13 18.76 -13.63
N GLU A 863 -11.38 20.06 -13.48
CA GLU A 863 -11.59 20.69 -12.16
C GLU A 863 -12.99 20.37 -11.58
N THR A 864 -13.96 20.05 -12.44
CA THR A 864 -15.29 19.57 -12.03
C THR A 864 -15.76 18.43 -12.93
N VAL A 865 -16.73 17.64 -12.47
CA VAL A 865 -17.32 16.54 -13.25
C VAL A 865 -17.92 17.03 -14.58
N SER A 866 -18.44 18.26 -14.63
CA SER A 866 -19.03 18.82 -15.85
C SER A 866 -18.01 19.40 -16.84
N THR A 867 -16.78 19.64 -16.41
CA THR A 867 -15.71 20.28 -17.20
C THR A 867 -14.57 19.33 -17.56
N LYS A 868 -14.60 18.08 -17.11
CA LYS A 868 -13.57 17.09 -17.46
C LYS A 868 -13.59 16.69 -18.93
N ALA A 869 -12.41 16.30 -19.43
CA ALA A 869 -12.31 15.63 -20.72
C ALA A 869 -13.12 14.32 -20.73
N LYS A 870 -13.54 13.88 -21.92
CA LYS A 870 -14.37 12.68 -22.10
C LYS A 870 -14.12 12.02 -23.44
N VAL A 871 -14.53 10.75 -23.55
CA VAL A 871 -14.44 9.98 -24.79
C VAL A 871 -15.56 10.35 -25.75
N ASN A 872 -15.26 10.46 -27.04
CA ASN A 872 -16.23 10.56 -28.12
C ASN A 872 -15.72 9.82 -29.37
N ASN A 873 -16.60 9.64 -30.36
CA ASN A 873 -16.31 8.95 -31.61
C ASN A 873 -17.15 9.49 -32.79
N ASN A 874 -17.61 10.74 -32.69
CA ASN A 874 -18.52 11.38 -33.64
C ASN A 874 -17.85 11.96 -34.92
N TYR A 875 -16.51 12.02 -34.97
CA TYR A 875 -15.73 12.37 -36.16
C TYR A 875 -15.05 11.13 -36.72
N SER A 876 -14.80 11.08 -38.02
CA SER A 876 -14.10 9.95 -38.67
C SER A 876 -12.58 10.10 -38.62
N GLY A 877 -11.85 8.98 -38.78
CA GLY A 877 -10.40 8.98 -38.98
C GLY A 877 -9.51 8.88 -37.73
N TYR A 878 -10.10 8.71 -36.54
CA TYR A 878 -9.38 8.40 -35.29
C TYR A 878 -8.80 6.97 -35.28
N SER A 879 -7.84 6.73 -34.38
CA SER A 879 -7.31 5.39 -34.04
C SER A 879 -8.14 4.74 -32.93
N GLY A 880 -7.92 3.44 -32.67
CA GLY A 880 -8.58 2.77 -31.55
C GLY A 880 -10.11 2.76 -31.68
N THR A 881 -10.78 3.14 -30.60
CA THR A 881 -12.25 3.11 -30.45
C THR A 881 -12.89 4.49 -30.35
N GLY A 882 -12.08 5.55 -30.22
CA GLY A 882 -12.56 6.93 -30.12
C GLY A 882 -11.42 7.93 -30.02
N PHE A 883 -11.67 9.03 -29.30
CA PHE A 883 -10.69 10.06 -28.99
C PHE A 883 -11.15 10.85 -27.76
N ALA A 884 -10.24 11.62 -27.16
CA ALA A 884 -10.54 12.55 -26.08
C ALA A 884 -11.02 13.92 -26.61
N GLU A 885 -12.18 14.38 -26.13
CA GLU A 885 -12.75 15.71 -26.37
C GLU A 885 -12.94 16.50 -25.06
N GLY A 886 -13.49 17.72 -25.14
CA GLY A 886 -13.86 18.54 -23.99
C GLY A 886 -12.81 19.59 -23.60
N PHE A 887 -11.72 19.69 -24.37
CA PHE A 887 -10.69 20.72 -24.20
C PHE A 887 -11.17 22.14 -24.51
N ASP A 888 -12.45 22.37 -24.78
CA ASP A 888 -13.09 23.68 -24.80
C ASP A 888 -13.47 24.19 -23.39
N GLN A 889 -13.38 23.32 -22.37
CA GLN A 889 -13.62 23.65 -20.97
C GLN A 889 -12.29 23.84 -20.22
N ALA A 890 -12.12 24.99 -19.56
CA ALA A 890 -10.90 25.27 -18.79
C ALA A 890 -10.70 24.22 -17.70
N GLY A 891 -9.46 23.73 -17.57
CA GLY A 891 -9.08 22.69 -16.63
C GLY A 891 -9.17 21.26 -17.17
N ALA A 892 -9.85 21.03 -18.31
CA ALA A 892 -9.91 19.71 -18.94
C ALA A 892 -8.52 19.19 -19.29
N ALA A 893 -8.28 17.91 -19.00
CA ALA A 893 -6.99 17.27 -19.17
C ALA A 893 -7.10 15.78 -19.51
N THR A 894 -6.09 15.27 -20.20
CA THR A 894 -5.84 13.84 -20.38
C THR A 894 -4.44 13.51 -19.88
N THR A 895 -4.30 12.48 -19.05
CA THR A 895 -3.01 11.96 -18.55
C THR A 895 -2.77 10.55 -19.09
N PHE A 896 -1.66 10.36 -19.79
CA PHE A 896 -1.15 9.07 -20.24
C PHE A 896 -0.11 8.52 -19.26
N TYR A 897 -0.23 7.25 -18.87
CA TYR A 897 0.78 6.55 -18.07
C TYR A 897 1.71 5.76 -18.97
N VAL A 898 2.91 6.27 -19.15
CA VAL A 898 3.88 5.81 -20.14
C VAL A 898 5.02 5.10 -19.44
N LYS A 899 5.40 3.93 -19.96
CA LYS A 899 6.54 3.16 -19.48
C LYS A 899 7.70 3.33 -20.45
N VAL A 900 8.87 3.71 -19.95
CA VAL A 900 10.10 3.76 -20.74
C VAL A 900 11.24 3.07 -19.99
N ARG A 901 12.14 2.41 -20.72
CA ARG A 901 13.24 1.67 -20.09
C ARG A 901 14.29 2.61 -19.53
N GLU A 902 14.68 3.60 -20.31
CA GLU A 902 15.76 4.53 -19.97
C GLU A 902 15.24 5.96 -19.80
N GLY A 903 15.87 6.72 -18.91
CA GLY A 903 15.60 8.14 -18.76
C GLY A 903 16.26 8.97 -19.87
N GLY A 904 15.59 10.01 -20.35
CA GLY A 904 16.11 10.86 -21.42
C GLY A 904 15.08 11.67 -22.18
N ASP A 905 15.48 12.19 -23.33
CA ASP A 905 14.65 13.01 -24.21
C ASP A 905 13.98 12.15 -25.29
N TYR A 906 12.64 12.09 -25.23
CA TYR A 906 11.79 11.33 -26.13
C TYR A 906 11.00 12.24 -27.07
N PRO A 907 11.07 12.05 -28.41
CA PRO A 907 10.23 12.76 -29.35
C PRO A 907 8.83 12.13 -29.37
N VAL A 908 7.96 12.59 -28.48
CA VAL A 908 6.58 12.09 -28.35
C VAL A 908 5.70 12.74 -29.40
N THR A 909 4.99 11.91 -30.18
CA THR A 909 4.05 12.39 -31.19
C THR A 909 2.65 12.44 -30.60
N LEU A 910 2.03 13.61 -30.57
CA LEU A 910 0.61 13.81 -30.28
C LEU A 910 -0.19 13.81 -31.59
N GLN A 911 -1.15 12.91 -31.71
CA GLN A 911 -2.14 12.91 -32.79
C GLN A 911 -3.38 13.70 -32.34
N TYR A 912 -3.81 14.68 -33.15
CA TYR A 912 -4.85 15.63 -32.75
C TYR A 912 -5.75 16.06 -33.92
N ALA A 913 -6.93 16.61 -33.60
CA ALA A 913 -7.76 17.36 -34.53
C ALA A 913 -7.97 18.80 -34.06
N ASN A 914 -7.79 19.77 -34.97
CA ASN A 914 -8.12 21.18 -34.75
C ASN A 914 -8.98 21.68 -35.92
N GLY A 915 -10.30 21.61 -35.76
CA GLY A 915 -11.27 22.10 -36.74
C GLY A 915 -11.61 23.58 -36.62
N THR A 916 -10.92 24.36 -35.79
CA THR A 916 -11.31 25.74 -35.45
C THR A 916 -10.91 26.79 -36.49
N GLY A 917 -10.01 26.45 -37.41
CA GLY A 917 -9.49 27.36 -38.45
C GLY A 917 -8.40 28.33 -37.98
N VAL A 918 -7.97 28.27 -36.72
CA VAL A 918 -6.82 29.01 -36.18
C VAL A 918 -5.95 28.10 -35.32
N ASP A 919 -4.69 28.47 -35.09
CA ASP A 919 -3.81 27.73 -34.18
C ASP A 919 -4.41 27.63 -32.76
N LYS A 920 -4.18 26.48 -32.13
CA LYS A 920 -4.61 26.19 -30.76
C LYS A 920 -3.46 25.60 -29.95
N SER A 921 -3.57 25.61 -28.64
CA SER A 921 -2.55 25.04 -27.76
C SER A 921 -3.13 24.29 -26.56
N LEU A 922 -2.34 23.33 -26.08
CA LEU A 922 -2.48 22.68 -24.77
C LEU A 922 -1.14 22.79 -24.02
N SER A 923 -1.19 22.82 -22.70
CA SER A 923 0.00 22.73 -21.86
C SER A 923 0.38 21.28 -21.63
N ILE A 924 1.68 20.98 -21.67
CA ILE A 924 2.23 19.64 -21.42
C ILE A 924 2.85 19.63 -20.04
N TYR A 925 2.42 18.68 -19.21
CA TYR A 925 3.04 18.34 -17.95
C TYR A 925 3.66 16.95 -18.04
N VAL A 926 4.79 16.76 -17.36
CA VAL A 926 5.42 15.46 -17.16
C VAL A 926 5.66 15.28 -15.67
N ASN A 927 5.13 14.20 -15.09
CA ASN A 927 5.30 13.85 -13.68
C ASN A 927 4.87 14.97 -12.71
N GLY A 928 3.81 15.71 -13.06
CA GLY A 928 3.28 16.84 -12.29
C GLY A 928 3.94 18.20 -12.59
N GLU A 929 5.09 18.21 -13.27
CA GLU A 929 5.83 19.42 -13.63
C GLU A 929 5.40 19.97 -15.00
N ARG A 930 5.21 21.29 -15.10
CA ARG A 930 4.87 21.93 -16.38
C ARG A 930 6.12 22.08 -17.25
N ILE A 931 6.12 21.45 -18.43
CA ILE A 931 7.27 21.47 -19.36
C ILE A 931 7.15 22.61 -20.37
N LYS A 932 6.06 22.65 -21.14
CA LYS A 932 5.89 23.61 -22.26
C LYS A 932 4.42 23.70 -22.71
N SER A 933 4.15 24.55 -23.70
CA SER A 933 2.89 24.53 -24.46
C SER A 933 3.15 23.91 -25.83
N THR A 934 2.24 23.06 -26.32
CA THR A 934 2.26 22.56 -27.69
C THR A 934 1.34 23.40 -28.58
N HIS A 935 1.76 23.66 -29.82
CA HIS A 935 0.98 24.40 -30.82
C HIS A 935 0.40 23.45 -31.86
N LEU A 936 -0.90 23.56 -32.09
CA LEU A 936 -1.73 22.62 -32.83
C LEU A 936 -2.36 23.37 -34.00
N ASN A 937 -1.67 23.34 -35.14
CA ASN A 937 -2.07 24.02 -36.36
C ASN A 937 -3.49 23.64 -36.80
N PRO A 938 -4.26 24.57 -37.40
CA PRO A 938 -5.60 24.29 -37.87
C PRO A 938 -5.58 23.31 -39.05
N LEU A 939 -6.54 22.40 -39.05
CA LEU A 939 -6.76 21.40 -40.09
C LEU A 939 -8.01 21.75 -40.91
N THR A 940 -8.28 20.99 -41.97
CA THR A 940 -9.41 21.26 -42.88
C THR A 940 -10.80 21.07 -42.23
N GLY A 941 -10.85 20.45 -41.05
CA GLY A 941 -12.06 20.19 -40.28
C GLY A 941 -11.78 19.21 -39.14
N TRP A 942 -12.82 18.83 -38.39
CA TRP A 942 -12.70 17.89 -37.26
C TRP A 942 -12.51 16.42 -37.67
N ASP A 943 -12.84 16.05 -38.92
CA ASP A 943 -12.53 14.73 -39.51
C ASP A 943 -11.08 14.61 -40.02
N ALA A 944 -10.31 15.71 -39.95
CA ALA A 944 -8.90 15.71 -40.35
C ALA A 944 -8.03 15.62 -39.10
N TRP A 945 -7.08 14.68 -39.10
CA TRP A 945 -6.15 14.44 -38.01
C TRP A 945 -4.72 14.77 -38.42
N GLY A 946 -4.02 15.51 -37.57
CA GLY A 946 -2.63 15.91 -37.72
C GLY A 946 -1.78 15.37 -36.59
N SER A 947 -0.47 15.53 -36.72
CA SER A 947 0.48 15.18 -35.65
C SER A 947 1.35 16.37 -35.28
N GLN A 948 1.70 16.45 -34.00
CA GLN A 948 2.66 17.39 -33.46
C GLN A 948 3.67 16.62 -32.61
N VAL A 949 4.97 16.85 -32.83
CA VAL A 949 6.04 16.14 -32.13
C VAL A 949 6.68 17.09 -31.12
N GLU A 950 6.68 16.68 -29.85
CA GLU A 950 7.33 17.42 -28.77
C GLU A 950 8.39 16.53 -28.13
N THR A 951 9.60 17.08 -27.93
CA THR A 951 10.63 16.39 -27.14
C THR A 951 10.31 16.57 -25.66
N LEU A 952 10.15 15.46 -24.93
CA LEU A 952 9.77 15.44 -23.52
C LEU A 952 10.84 14.73 -22.68
N PRO A 953 11.16 15.25 -21.47
CA PRO A 953 12.10 14.60 -20.56
C PRO A 953 11.36 13.51 -19.77
N LEU A 954 11.62 12.24 -20.07
CA LEU A 954 11.01 11.12 -19.36
C LEU A 954 12.04 10.47 -18.42
N SER A 955 11.58 10.08 -17.23
CA SER A 955 12.35 9.27 -16.27
C SER A 955 12.30 7.80 -16.66
N SER A 956 13.31 7.00 -16.29
CA SER A 956 13.21 5.53 -16.41
C SER A 956 12.02 5.00 -15.60
N GLY A 957 11.30 4.02 -16.15
CA GLY A 957 10.10 3.45 -15.57
C GLY A 957 8.84 4.21 -15.96
N ASN A 958 7.99 4.49 -14.98
CA ASN A 958 6.68 5.10 -15.19
C ASN A 958 6.75 6.62 -15.31
N ASN A 959 5.95 7.19 -16.21
CA ASN A 959 5.80 8.63 -16.43
C ASN A 959 4.34 9.02 -16.64
N MET A 960 3.96 10.20 -16.17
CA MET A 960 2.65 10.80 -16.36
C MET A 960 2.76 11.95 -17.35
N ILE A 961 2.33 11.74 -18.59
CA ILE A 961 2.31 12.79 -19.62
C ILE A 961 0.90 13.36 -19.70
N THR A 962 0.72 14.61 -19.30
CA THR A 962 -0.59 15.27 -19.28
C THR A 962 -0.68 16.38 -20.32
N TYR A 963 -1.75 16.38 -21.10
CA TYR A 963 -2.14 17.51 -21.94
C TYR A 963 -3.33 18.21 -21.29
N LYS A 964 -3.16 19.48 -20.90
CA LYS A 964 -4.15 20.25 -20.12
C LYS A 964 -4.51 21.57 -20.79
N TYR A 965 -5.80 21.91 -20.80
CA TYR A 965 -6.27 23.27 -21.06
C TYR A 965 -6.18 24.10 -19.77
N ASP A 966 -4.99 24.63 -19.47
CA ASP A 966 -4.75 25.55 -18.36
C ASP A 966 -4.89 27.02 -18.79
N ASN A 967 -4.53 27.96 -17.91
CA ASN A 967 -4.65 29.39 -18.17
C ASN A 967 -3.63 29.96 -19.18
N LEU A 968 -2.65 29.18 -19.62
CA LEU A 968 -1.67 29.55 -20.66
C LEU A 968 -1.93 28.83 -22.00
N ALA A 969 -2.92 27.94 -22.04
CA ALA A 969 -3.36 27.23 -23.22
C ALA A 969 -4.63 27.86 -23.82
N SER A 970 -4.89 27.63 -25.11
CA SER A 970 -6.10 28.14 -25.78
C SER A 970 -7.21 27.08 -25.95
N GLY A 971 -6.93 25.80 -25.69
CA GLY A 971 -7.90 24.71 -25.71
C GLY A 971 -8.54 24.45 -27.08
N ASN A 972 -9.76 23.87 -27.06
CA ASN A 972 -10.64 23.57 -28.19
C ASN A 972 -10.00 22.75 -29.32
N VAL A 973 -9.54 21.55 -28.96
CA VAL A 973 -8.98 20.52 -29.84
C VAL A 973 -9.48 19.14 -29.41
N ASN A 974 -9.30 18.13 -30.25
CA ASN A 974 -9.47 16.72 -29.87
C ASN A 974 -8.11 16.02 -29.89
N VAL A 975 -7.90 15.08 -28.98
CA VAL A 975 -6.67 14.29 -28.85
C VAL A 975 -6.98 12.83 -29.12
N ASP A 976 -6.29 12.23 -30.10
CA ASP A 976 -6.48 10.83 -30.53
C ASP A 976 -5.59 9.90 -29.72
N TYR A 977 -4.26 10.06 -29.82
CA TYR A 977 -3.28 9.26 -29.09
C TYR A 977 -1.96 9.99 -28.92
N ILE A 978 -1.09 9.42 -28.08
CA ILE A 978 0.35 9.67 -28.15
C ILE A 978 1.11 8.45 -28.63
N LYS A 979 2.18 8.68 -29.40
CA LYS A 979 3.13 7.66 -29.82
C LYS A 979 4.49 7.96 -29.19
N VAL A 980 4.97 7.02 -28.38
CA VAL A 980 6.19 7.16 -27.58
C VAL A 980 7.24 6.16 -28.10
N PRO A 981 8.39 6.64 -28.61
CA PRO A 981 9.48 5.76 -29.03
C PRO A 981 9.98 4.85 -27.91
N PHE A 982 10.39 3.62 -28.25
CA PHE A 982 10.99 2.71 -27.25
C PHE A 982 12.36 3.17 -26.75
N GLU A 983 13.05 4.00 -27.54
CA GLU A 983 14.40 4.47 -27.27
C GLU A 983 14.41 6.02 -27.31
N PRO A 984 15.12 6.68 -26.39
CA PRO A 984 15.26 8.13 -26.43
C PRO A 984 16.26 8.57 -27.51
N THR A 985 16.19 9.84 -27.89
CA THR A 985 17.20 10.47 -28.76
C THR A 985 18.46 10.88 -28.00
N LEU A 986 18.33 11.07 -26.69
CA LEU A 986 19.38 11.44 -25.77
C LEU A 986 19.11 10.75 -24.43
N LEU A 987 20.05 9.93 -23.96
CA LEU A 987 20.00 9.28 -22.66
C LEU A 987 20.59 10.20 -21.60
N LYS A 988 19.99 10.23 -20.41
CA LYS A 988 20.48 11.01 -19.27
C LYS A 988 20.55 10.15 -18.02
N TYR A 989 21.70 10.19 -17.34
CA TYR A 989 21.93 9.51 -16.07
C TYR A 989 22.52 10.48 -15.06
N GLU A 990 21.82 10.70 -13.95
CA GLU A 990 22.29 11.53 -12.84
C GLU A 990 23.38 10.79 -12.03
N ALA A 991 24.39 11.52 -11.58
CA ALA A 991 25.54 10.95 -10.87
C ALA A 991 25.17 10.52 -9.45
N GLU A 992 24.25 11.25 -8.80
CA GLU A 992 23.70 10.93 -7.49
C GLU A 992 22.90 9.62 -7.49
N ASN A 993 22.52 9.12 -8.67
CA ASN A 993 21.87 7.81 -8.86
C ASN A 993 22.87 6.70 -9.29
N ALA A 994 24.14 7.05 -9.49
CA ALA A 994 25.18 6.11 -9.91
C ALA A 994 25.64 5.22 -8.73
N ASN A 995 26.30 4.10 -9.05
CA ASN A 995 26.94 3.28 -8.01
C ASN A 995 28.24 3.97 -7.53
N LEU A 996 28.24 4.42 -6.28
CA LEU A 996 29.28 5.22 -5.65
C LEU A 996 30.25 4.35 -4.83
N VAL A 997 31.56 4.50 -5.04
CA VAL A 997 32.61 3.74 -4.34
C VAL A 997 33.77 4.62 -3.90
N GLY A 998 34.55 4.15 -2.92
CA GLY A 998 35.84 4.75 -2.56
C GLY A 998 35.74 6.13 -1.90
N GLY A 999 34.62 6.45 -1.25
CA GLY A 999 34.47 7.65 -0.42
C GLY A 999 33.89 8.87 -1.13
N VAL A 1000 33.39 8.74 -2.36
CA VAL A 1000 32.55 9.78 -2.98
C VAL A 1000 31.19 9.84 -2.30
N SER A 1001 30.56 11.02 -2.30
CA SER A 1001 29.27 11.28 -1.65
C SER A 1001 28.37 12.18 -2.48
N ILE A 1002 27.06 12.07 -2.27
CA ILE A 1002 26.06 12.98 -2.84
C ILE A 1002 26.04 14.27 -2.01
N ASN A 1003 26.03 15.42 -2.66
CA ASN A 1003 26.00 16.74 -2.04
C ASN A 1003 25.12 17.72 -2.83
N ARG A 1004 24.75 18.83 -2.17
CA ARG A 1004 23.88 19.90 -2.71
C ARG A 1004 24.39 21.31 -2.32
N ASN A 1005 25.63 21.41 -1.81
CA ASN A 1005 26.20 22.64 -1.25
C ASN A 1005 26.81 23.62 -2.29
N HIS A 1006 26.59 23.37 -3.59
CA HIS A 1006 26.94 24.26 -4.69
C HIS A 1006 25.73 24.45 -5.61
N SER A 1007 25.65 25.60 -6.29
CA SER A 1007 24.50 25.95 -7.14
C SER A 1007 24.57 25.33 -8.53
N PHE A 1008 23.43 25.30 -9.23
CA PHE A 1008 23.27 24.94 -10.65
C PHE A 1008 23.58 23.48 -11.04
N TYR A 1009 23.52 22.53 -10.10
CA TYR A 1009 23.50 21.10 -10.43
C TYR A 1009 22.18 20.69 -11.12
N SER A 1010 22.16 19.55 -11.82
CA SER A 1010 20.92 18.96 -12.32
C SER A 1010 20.38 17.92 -11.35
N GLY A 1011 19.11 17.52 -11.49
CA GLY A 1011 18.54 16.48 -10.61
C GLY A 1011 18.44 16.95 -9.16
N ASP A 1012 18.78 16.05 -8.23
CA ASP A 1012 18.69 16.28 -6.78
C ASP A 1012 20.06 16.41 -6.12
N GLY A 1013 21.12 16.61 -6.88
CA GLY A 1013 22.44 16.87 -6.31
C GLY A 1013 23.55 16.54 -7.27
N PHE A 1014 24.74 16.34 -6.72
CA PHE A 1014 25.90 15.92 -7.48
C PHE A 1014 26.81 15.07 -6.60
N VAL A 1015 27.77 14.40 -7.22
CA VAL A 1015 28.77 13.57 -6.55
C VAL A 1015 30.07 14.37 -6.37
N ASP A 1016 30.57 14.45 -5.14
CA ASP A 1016 31.83 15.12 -4.80
C ASP A 1016 32.90 14.15 -4.25
N SER A 1017 33.93 14.69 -3.60
CA SER A 1017 34.87 13.92 -2.78
C SER A 1017 35.74 12.91 -3.54
N PHE A 1018 36.00 13.12 -4.84
CA PHE A 1018 37.00 12.40 -5.64
C PHE A 1018 38.45 12.72 -5.21
N THR A 1019 38.82 12.36 -3.98
CA THR A 1019 40.05 12.83 -3.29
C THR A 1019 41.02 11.72 -2.93
N SER A 1020 40.62 10.45 -3.04
CA SER A 1020 41.43 9.30 -2.61
C SER A 1020 41.36 8.15 -3.60
N ALA A 1021 42.48 7.42 -3.75
CA ALA A 1021 42.63 6.35 -4.74
C ALA A 1021 41.50 5.31 -4.59
N GLY A 1022 40.72 5.10 -5.65
CA GLY A 1022 39.56 4.22 -5.64
C GLY A 1022 38.21 4.95 -5.59
N ALA A 1023 38.17 6.24 -5.28
CA ALA A 1023 36.96 7.06 -5.34
C ALA A 1023 36.39 7.06 -6.78
N GLY A 1024 35.12 6.71 -6.95
CA GLY A 1024 34.54 6.61 -8.28
C GLY A 1024 33.01 6.57 -8.32
N ALA A 1025 32.45 7.06 -9.42
CA ALA A 1025 31.03 6.96 -9.74
C ALA A 1025 30.85 6.09 -10.98
N THR A 1026 30.02 5.04 -10.87
CA THR A 1026 29.79 4.04 -11.93
C THR A 1026 28.36 4.14 -12.43
N PHE A 1027 28.21 4.65 -13.65
CA PHE A 1027 26.95 4.69 -14.37
C PHE A 1027 26.69 3.34 -15.01
N THR A 1028 25.51 2.76 -14.75
CA THR A 1028 24.99 1.64 -15.53
C THR A 1028 24.11 2.21 -16.62
N VAL A 1029 24.48 2.00 -17.88
CA VAL A 1029 23.81 2.61 -19.03
C VAL A 1029 23.41 1.55 -20.04
N GLN A 1030 22.33 1.77 -20.78
CA GLN A 1030 21.86 0.85 -21.79
C GLN A 1030 21.81 1.55 -23.15
N VAL A 1031 22.36 0.90 -24.18
CA VAL A 1031 22.29 1.42 -25.55
C VAL A 1031 21.71 0.37 -26.51
N PRO A 1032 20.92 0.77 -27.50
CA PRO A 1032 20.17 -0.17 -28.34
C PRO A 1032 21.06 -0.98 -29.30
N SER A 1033 22.26 -0.50 -29.62
CA SER A 1033 23.16 -1.13 -30.58
C SER A 1033 24.63 -0.91 -30.21
N ALA A 1034 25.50 -1.84 -30.58
CA ALA A 1034 26.93 -1.64 -30.41
C ALA A 1034 27.44 -0.55 -31.37
N GLY A 1035 28.28 0.35 -30.88
CA GLY A 1035 28.78 1.47 -31.67
C GLY A 1035 29.54 2.51 -30.86
N ASN A 1036 29.98 3.55 -31.55
CA ASN A 1036 30.59 4.72 -30.92
C ASN A 1036 29.51 5.73 -30.57
N TYR A 1037 29.38 6.07 -29.30
CA TYR A 1037 28.43 7.06 -28.80
C TYR A 1037 29.17 8.31 -28.35
N ASN A 1038 28.56 9.47 -28.57
CA ASN A 1038 28.98 10.70 -27.93
C ASN A 1038 28.54 10.63 -26.47
N VAL A 1039 29.47 10.90 -25.56
CA VAL A 1039 29.28 10.85 -24.11
C VAL A 1039 29.77 12.16 -23.53
N GLN A 1040 28.88 12.86 -22.84
CA GLN A 1040 29.16 14.15 -22.22
C GLN A 1040 29.01 14.02 -20.70
N LEU A 1041 30.11 14.20 -19.98
CA LEU A 1041 30.12 14.30 -18.52
C LEU A 1041 29.93 15.75 -18.10
N ARG A 1042 28.93 16.04 -17.27
CA ARG A 1042 28.78 17.35 -16.60
C ARG A 1042 29.56 17.33 -15.29
N TYR A 1043 30.44 18.31 -15.11
CA TYR A 1043 31.37 18.38 -13.98
C TYR A 1043 31.63 19.81 -13.52
N ALA A 1044 32.02 20.00 -12.27
CA ALA A 1044 32.55 21.26 -11.75
C ALA A 1044 34.00 21.10 -11.30
N ASN A 1045 34.81 22.13 -11.58
CA ASN A 1045 36.20 22.21 -11.15
C ASN A 1045 36.56 23.65 -10.75
N GLY A 1046 36.33 23.98 -9.49
CA GLY A 1046 36.66 25.29 -8.91
C GLY A 1046 38.11 25.43 -8.44
N THR A 1047 39.02 24.50 -8.78
CA THR A 1047 40.37 24.46 -8.22
C THR A 1047 41.38 25.42 -8.86
N GLY A 1048 41.01 26.09 -9.96
CA GLY A 1048 41.88 26.99 -10.74
C GLY A 1048 42.93 26.29 -11.61
N SER A 1049 42.88 24.95 -11.74
CA SER A 1049 43.76 24.18 -12.64
C SER A 1049 43.09 22.89 -13.12
N THR A 1050 43.46 22.42 -14.30
CA THR A 1050 42.96 21.16 -14.86
C THR A 1050 43.13 20.00 -13.88
N LYS A 1051 42.10 19.17 -13.78
CA LYS A 1051 42.07 17.94 -13.00
C LYS A 1051 41.80 16.74 -13.88
N THR A 1052 42.00 15.54 -13.32
CA THR A 1052 41.93 14.28 -14.04
C THR A 1052 41.19 13.22 -13.23
N LEU A 1053 40.43 12.40 -13.96
CA LEU A 1053 39.86 11.12 -13.52
C LEU A 1053 40.04 10.11 -14.66
N SER A 1054 40.32 8.86 -14.33
CA SER A 1054 40.37 7.76 -15.28
C SER A 1054 38.95 7.32 -15.68
N THR A 1055 38.74 7.04 -16.96
CA THR A 1055 37.46 6.58 -17.52
C THR A 1055 37.55 5.11 -17.86
N TYR A 1056 36.67 4.31 -17.25
CA TYR A 1056 36.54 2.89 -17.52
C TYR A 1056 35.23 2.60 -18.25
N VAL A 1057 35.30 1.74 -19.26
CA VAL A 1057 34.13 1.17 -19.94
C VAL A 1057 34.16 -0.33 -19.77
N ASN A 1058 33.12 -0.91 -19.18
CA ASN A 1058 33.01 -2.36 -18.92
C ASN A 1058 34.26 -2.93 -18.23
N GLY A 1059 34.77 -2.19 -17.23
CA GLY A 1059 35.95 -2.54 -16.43
C GLY A 1059 37.30 -2.33 -17.11
N SER A 1060 37.35 -1.84 -18.36
CA SER A 1060 38.58 -1.53 -19.07
C SER A 1060 38.88 -0.04 -19.01
N ASP A 1061 40.11 0.35 -18.62
CA ASP A 1061 40.60 1.73 -18.71
C ASP A 1061 40.74 2.12 -20.19
N VAL A 1062 40.01 3.14 -20.63
CA VAL A 1062 39.95 3.55 -22.04
C VAL A 1062 40.44 4.98 -22.27
N ALA A 1063 40.46 5.83 -21.23
CA ALA A 1063 40.84 7.24 -21.36
C ALA A 1063 41.12 7.87 -19.98
N THR A 1064 41.77 9.04 -20.00
CA THR A 1064 41.87 9.93 -18.83
C THR A 1064 41.11 11.22 -19.12
N ALA A 1065 40.03 11.47 -18.40
CA ALA A 1065 39.22 12.67 -18.53
C ALA A 1065 40.01 13.92 -18.12
N GLN A 1066 40.16 14.88 -19.04
CA GLN A 1066 40.87 16.14 -18.80
C GLN A 1066 39.87 17.24 -18.41
N LEU A 1067 39.66 17.40 -17.12
CA LEU A 1067 38.63 18.25 -16.53
C LEU A 1067 39.20 19.65 -16.27
N SER A 1068 39.09 20.54 -17.25
CA SER A 1068 39.58 21.93 -17.17
C SER A 1068 38.92 22.73 -16.02
N SER A 1069 39.58 23.79 -15.57
CA SER A 1069 39.06 24.75 -14.57
C SER A 1069 39.01 26.16 -15.20
N PRO A 1070 37.97 26.48 -15.99
CA PRO A 1070 37.81 27.79 -16.63
C PRO A 1070 37.70 28.95 -15.62
N SER A 1071 37.16 28.68 -14.43
CA SER A 1071 37.06 29.63 -13.32
C SER A 1071 37.41 28.97 -11.97
N GLN A 1072 37.48 29.77 -10.90
CA GLN A 1072 37.65 29.27 -9.53
C GLN A 1072 36.29 29.09 -8.81
N SER A 1073 35.20 28.95 -9.57
CA SER A 1073 33.85 28.75 -9.03
C SER A 1073 33.47 27.28 -9.04
N TRP A 1074 32.92 26.78 -7.93
CA TRP A 1074 32.32 25.45 -7.85
C TRP A 1074 30.86 25.40 -8.29
N SER A 1075 30.23 26.58 -8.46
CA SER A 1075 28.88 26.73 -8.99
C SER A 1075 28.87 26.96 -10.51
N GLU A 1076 30.02 26.84 -11.17
CA GLU A 1076 30.11 26.82 -12.63
C GLU A 1076 30.34 25.39 -13.11
N TRP A 1077 29.41 24.91 -13.93
CA TRP A 1077 29.44 23.55 -14.48
C TRP A 1077 29.90 23.57 -15.92
N HIS A 1078 30.67 22.55 -16.29
CA HIS A 1078 31.27 22.39 -17.60
C HIS A 1078 31.03 20.98 -18.13
N HIS A 1079 31.32 20.80 -19.41
CA HIS A 1079 31.14 19.53 -20.09
C HIS A 1079 32.50 18.97 -20.52
N TYR A 1080 32.68 17.67 -20.30
CA TYR A 1080 33.76 16.89 -20.90
C TYR A 1080 33.16 15.92 -21.92
N ASP A 1081 33.37 16.23 -23.20
CA ASP A 1081 32.90 15.43 -24.32
C ASP A 1081 33.93 14.38 -24.71
N GLN A 1082 33.46 13.15 -24.88
CA GLN A 1082 34.26 12.05 -25.40
C GLN A 1082 33.42 11.09 -26.25
N GLN A 1083 34.09 10.30 -27.08
CA GLN A 1083 33.45 9.24 -27.85
C GLN A 1083 33.84 7.88 -27.27
N LEU A 1084 32.84 7.11 -26.83
CA LEU A 1084 33.06 5.80 -26.21
C LEU A 1084 32.46 4.69 -27.07
N ALA A 1085 33.20 3.59 -27.23
CA ALA A 1085 32.71 2.39 -27.86
C ALA A 1085 31.90 1.57 -26.84
N LEU A 1086 30.59 1.44 -27.07
CA LEU A 1086 29.66 0.72 -26.21
C LEU A 1086 29.14 -0.54 -26.93
N VAL A 1087 28.82 -1.58 -26.17
CA VAL A 1087 28.17 -2.80 -26.70
C VAL A 1087 26.64 -2.65 -26.63
N ALA A 1088 25.90 -3.40 -27.44
CA ALA A 1088 24.45 -3.42 -27.34
C ALA A 1088 24.00 -3.93 -25.96
N GLY A 1089 22.97 -3.30 -25.38
CA GLY A 1089 22.48 -3.60 -24.04
C GLY A 1089 23.25 -2.85 -22.94
N LYS A 1090 23.35 -3.50 -21.78
CA LYS A 1090 23.93 -2.92 -20.56
C LYS A 1090 25.45 -2.72 -20.68
N ASN A 1091 25.91 -1.53 -20.31
CA ASN A 1091 27.30 -1.13 -20.18
C ASN A 1091 27.53 -0.49 -18.80
N THR A 1092 28.78 -0.47 -18.37
CA THR A 1092 29.21 0.34 -17.22
C THR A 1092 30.20 1.39 -17.69
N ILE A 1093 29.97 2.64 -17.29
CA ILE A 1093 30.88 3.76 -17.51
C ILE A 1093 31.25 4.31 -16.14
N GLN A 1094 32.53 4.24 -15.79
CA GLN A 1094 33.03 4.69 -14.49
C GLN A 1094 34.03 5.83 -14.67
N TYR A 1095 33.86 6.88 -13.88
CA TYR A 1095 34.89 7.90 -13.67
C TYR A 1095 35.49 7.69 -12.29
N LYS A 1096 36.80 7.49 -12.24
CA LYS A 1096 37.49 7.03 -11.04
C LYS A 1096 38.78 7.81 -10.82
N TYR A 1097 39.09 8.11 -9.56
CA TYR A 1097 40.37 8.65 -9.16
C TYR A 1097 41.36 7.50 -8.92
N ASP A 1098 42.28 7.29 -9.85
CA ASP A 1098 43.39 6.35 -9.72
C ASP A 1098 44.67 7.03 -9.25
N GLY A 1099 45.71 6.26 -8.92
CA GLY A 1099 46.95 6.80 -8.36
C GLY A 1099 47.72 7.78 -9.27
N GLY A 1100 47.38 7.83 -10.56
CA GLY A 1100 47.92 8.80 -11.53
C GLY A 1100 47.07 10.05 -11.72
N ASP A 1101 45.85 10.08 -11.16
CA ASP A 1101 44.89 11.17 -11.31
C ASP A 1101 45.10 12.25 -10.24
N SER A 1102 44.57 13.44 -10.52
CA SER A 1102 44.62 14.59 -9.62
C SER A 1102 43.31 14.88 -8.87
N GLY A 1103 42.18 14.30 -9.30
CA GLY A 1103 40.92 14.28 -8.54
C GLY A 1103 40.38 15.68 -8.24
N ASN A 1104 39.70 15.83 -7.10
CA ASN A 1104 39.15 17.09 -6.59
C ASN A 1104 38.27 17.80 -7.64
N VAL A 1105 37.23 17.10 -8.08
CA VAL A 1105 36.18 17.58 -8.99
C VAL A 1105 34.84 17.11 -8.47
N ASN A 1106 33.76 17.76 -8.92
CA ASN A 1106 32.40 17.29 -8.71
C ASN A 1106 31.85 16.77 -10.04
N VAL A 1107 31.05 15.71 -10.00
CA VAL A 1107 30.41 15.07 -11.16
C VAL A 1107 28.91 15.08 -10.94
N ASP A 1108 28.17 15.52 -11.95
CA ASP A 1108 26.73 15.78 -11.82
C ASP A 1108 25.90 14.83 -12.67
N ARG A 1109 26.24 14.67 -13.94
CA ARG A 1109 25.50 13.74 -14.81
C ARG A 1109 26.29 13.26 -16.02
N LEU A 1110 25.76 12.22 -16.64
CA LEU A 1110 26.21 11.67 -17.91
C LEU A 1110 25.09 11.74 -18.95
N VAL A 1111 25.41 12.29 -20.12
CA VAL A 1111 24.51 12.26 -21.29
C VAL A 1111 25.13 11.45 -22.41
N ILE A 1112 24.32 10.63 -23.08
CA ILE A 1112 24.76 9.72 -24.14
C ILE A 1112 23.84 9.87 -25.34
N SER A 1113 24.42 10.06 -26.53
CA SER A 1113 23.67 10.06 -27.80
C SER A 1113 24.50 9.50 -28.95
N ALA A 1114 23.83 8.89 -29.92
CA ALA A 1114 24.44 8.51 -31.20
C ALA A 1114 24.69 9.75 -32.10
N GLU A 1115 23.96 10.84 -31.85
CA GLU A 1115 24.06 12.11 -32.57
C GLU A 1115 24.77 13.17 -31.71
N SER A 1116 24.86 14.40 -32.22
CA SER A 1116 25.42 15.52 -31.44
C SER A 1116 24.58 15.80 -30.20
N ILE A 1117 25.22 15.93 -29.05
CA ILE A 1117 24.55 16.21 -27.78
C ILE A 1117 24.10 17.68 -27.74
N GLY A 1118 22.80 17.90 -27.58
CA GLY A 1118 22.19 19.18 -27.24
C GLY A 1118 22.01 19.33 -25.72
N LEU A 1119 21.44 20.46 -25.29
CA LEU A 1119 21.01 20.64 -23.90
C LEU A 1119 19.78 19.75 -23.64
N PRO A 1120 19.80 18.87 -22.61
CA PRO A 1120 18.64 18.04 -22.28
C PRO A 1120 17.39 18.87 -21.97
N GLU A 1121 16.20 18.38 -22.31
CA GLU A 1121 14.95 19.11 -22.08
C GLU A 1121 14.73 19.41 -20.59
N SER A 1122 15.13 18.48 -19.70
CA SER A 1122 15.08 18.63 -18.23
C SER A 1122 15.98 19.73 -17.66
N GLU A 1123 16.87 20.33 -18.45
CA GLU A 1123 17.89 21.29 -18.00
C GLU A 1123 17.76 22.65 -18.67
N LYS A 1124 16.61 22.94 -19.27
CA LYS A 1124 16.38 24.24 -19.92
C LYS A 1124 16.26 25.40 -18.93
N ASN A 1125 15.92 25.12 -17.67
CA ASN A 1125 15.86 26.16 -16.64
C ASN A 1125 17.27 26.71 -16.36
N GLN A 1126 17.43 28.03 -16.46
CA GLN A 1126 18.68 28.71 -16.18
C GLN A 1126 18.83 29.14 -14.70
N LEU A 1127 17.79 28.95 -13.88
CA LEU A 1127 17.79 29.35 -12.47
C LEU A 1127 18.30 28.23 -11.57
N ASP A 1128 19.04 28.61 -10.53
CA ASP A 1128 19.35 27.75 -9.39
C ASP A 1128 18.15 27.65 -8.46
N ASN A 1129 17.84 26.44 -7.98
CA ASN A 1129 16.80 26.20 -6.97
C ASN A 1129 15.46 26.91 -7.28
N GLY A 1130 15.03 26.91 -8.55
CA GLY A 1130 13.80 27.58 -8.97
C GLY A 1130 12.51 26.94 -8.43
N ASN A 1131 12.59 25.67 -8.06
CA ASN A 1131 11.56 24.89 -7.37
C ASN A 1131 11.68 24.91 -5.84
N PHE A 1132 12.72 25.55 -5.28
CA PHE A 1132 12.92 25.69 -3.83
C PHE A 1132 13.04 24.38 -3.03
N ASP A 1133 13.28 23.22 -3.67
CA ASP A 1133 13.39 21.92 -3.02
C ASP A 1133 14.75 21.63 -2.37
N ARG A 1134 15.77 22.48 -2.59
CA ARG A 1134 17.06 22.32 -1.90
C ARG A 1134 16.84 22.37 -0.38
N PRO A 1135 17.52 21.51 0.41
CA PRO A 1135 17.49 21.60 1.87
C PRO A 1135 17.77 23.03 2.36
N ILE A 1136 16.91 23.53 3.24
CA ILE A 1136 16.87 24.94 3.67
C ILE A 1136 18.13 25.41 4.41
N ASP A 1137 18.96 24.47 4.89
CA ASP A 1137 20.24 24.74 5.54
C ASP A 1137 21.40 24.91 4.53
N MET A 1138 21.13 24.68 3.24
CA MET A 1138 22.08 24.88 2.16
C MET A 1138 21.79 26.18 1.40
N GLY A 1139 22.86 26.91 1.06
CA GLY A 1139 22.73 28.16 0.31
C GLY A 1139 22.27 27.93 -1.13
N ASP A 1140 21.64 28.95 -1.71
CA ASP A 1140 21.30 29.02 -3.13
C ASP A 1140 21.60 30.41 -3.70
N ASN A 1141 21.27 30.61 -4.98
CA ASN A 1141 21.50 31.87 -5.67
C ASN A 1141 20.36 32.89 -5.48
N TRP A 1142 19.34 32.60 -4.66
CA TRP A 1142 18.29 33.58 -4.34
C TRP A 1142 18.79 34.56 -3.29
N THR A 1143 18.56 35.85 -3.54
CA THR A 1143 18.91 36.94 -2.63
C THR A 1143 17.63 37.58 -2.10
N GLU A 1144 17.57 37.77 -0.78
CA GLU A 1144 16.43 38.34 -0.08
C GLU A 1144 16.63 39.84 0.20
N TRP A 1145 15.54 40.62 0.14
CA TRP A 1145 15.55 42.02 0.59
C TRP A 1145 14.24 42.40 1.31
N HIS A 1146 14.40 43.16 2.41
CA HIS A 1146 13.34 43.84 3.13
C HIS A 1146 13.85 45.18 3.72
N PRO A 1147 12.95 46.11 4.10
CA PRO A 1147 13.33 47.36 4.77
C PRO A 1147 14.09 47.13 6.08
N VAL A 1148 15.12 47.95 6.32
CA VAL A 1148 15.90 47.90 7.58
C VAL A 1148 14.98 48.09 8.79
N GLY A 1149 14.99 47.13 9.71
CA GLY A 1149 14.20 47.15 10.94
C GLY A 1149 12.85 46.45 10.85
N GLN A 1150 12.47 45.96 9.66
CA GLN A 1150 11.36 45.01 9.49
C GLN A 1150 11.88 43.58 9.76
N SER A 1151 11.03 42.69 10.26
CA SER A 1151 11.33 41.24 10.23
C SER A 1151 11.24 40.72 8.79
N VAL A 1152 12.05 39.71 8.48
CA VAL A 1152 11.96 38.97 7.21
C VAL A 1152 10.57 38.37 7.10
N ALA A 1153 9.91 38.58 5.96
CA ALA A 1153 8.62 37.99 5.64
C ALA A 1153 8.75 36.80 4.67
N TYR A 1154 9.95 36.51 4.17
CA TYR A 1154 10.25 35.38 3.29
C TYR A 1154 10.57 34.09 4.06
N GLY A 1155 10.09 32.96 3.54
CA GLY A 1155 10.51 31.63 3.98
C GLY A 1155 10.29 30.56 2.91
N ILE A 1156 10.79 29.35 3.19
CA ILE A 1156 10.56 28.13 2.41
C ILE A 1156 10.06 27.05 3.38
N ASP A 1157 8.98 26.36 3.04
CA ASP A 1157 8.49 25.20 3.78
C ASP A 1157 7.60 24.30 2.89
N ALA A 1158 7.01 23.25 3.45
CA ALA A 1158 6.11 22.34 2.73
C ALA A 1158 4.63 22.75 2.78
N GLY A 1159 4.25 23.75 3.58
CA GLY A 1159 2.85 24.21 3.69
C GLY A 1159 1.91 23.27 4.43
N ILE A 1160 2.47 22.30 5.15
CA ILE A 1160 1.73 21.22 5.81
C ILE A 1160 1.18 21.58 7.20
N GLY A 1161 1.60 22.71 7.76
CA GLY A 1161 1.04 23.26 9.00
C GLY A 1161 -0.30 23.99 8.83
N MET A 1162 -0.78 24.09 7.58
CA MET A 1162 -2.07 24.68 7.23
C MET A 1162 -3.14 23.59 7.09
N ASN A 1163 -4.40 23.91 7.35
CA ASN A 1163 -5.54 23.01 7.17
C ASN A 1163 -6.67 23.74 6.43
N PRO A 1164 -6.99 23.34 5.18
CA PRO A 1164 -6.31 22.30 4.41
C PRO A 1164 -4.84 22.64 4.09
N PRO A 1165 -3.98 21.64 3.76
CA PRO A 1165 -2.59 21.88 3.38
C PRO A 1165 -2.43 22.89 2.25
N GLU A 1166 -1.40 23.72 2.36
CA GLU A 1166 -1.04 24.74 1.37
C GLU A 1166 0.29 24.38 0.70
N ALA A 1167 0.34 23.18 0.14
CA ALA A 1167 1.55 22.54 -0.39
C ALA A 1167 2.15 23.23 -1.63
N ALA A 1168 3.38 22.80 -1.94
CA ALA A 1168 4.09 23.16 -3.17
C ALA A 1168 3.30 22.74 -4.41
N VAL A 1169 3.56 23.37 -5.56
CA VAL A 1169 2.94 22.94 -6.83
C VAL A 1169 3.63 21.68 -7.33
N THR A 1170 4.94 21.64 -7.24
CA THR A 1170 5.79 20.49 -7.61
C THR A 1170 6.76 20.21 -6.48
N GLY A 1171 7.22 18.97 -6.35
CA GLY A 1171 8.19 18.63 -5.32
C GLY A 1171 7.65 18.79 -3.90
N ASN A 1172 8.52 19.13 -2.95
CA ASN A 1172 8.25 19.04 -1.52
C ASN A 1172 8.13 20.41 -0.83
N LEU A 1173 8.80 21.44 -1.35
CA LEU A 1173 8.90 22.75 -0.73
C LEU A 1173 8.44 23.86 -1.68
N ARG A 1174 7.94 24.95 -1.11
CA ARG A 1174 7.67 26.20 -1.84
C ARG A 1174 8.13 27.41 -1.05
N ALA A 1175 8.42 28.48 -1.77
CA ALA A 1175 8.68 29.77 -1.17
C ALA A 1175 7.39 30.53 -0.85
N TYR A 1176 7.42 31.36 0.20
CA TYR A 1176 6.32 32.23 0.58
C TYR A 1176 6.80 33.57 1.14
N PHE A 1177 5.96 34.60 0.99
CA PHE A 1177 6.03 35.87 1.71
C PHE A 1177 4.81 36.01 2.63
N HIS A 1178 5.02 36.20 3.94
CA HIS A 1178 3.97 36.47 4.91
C HIS A 1178 4.48 37.25 6.13
N ALA A 1179 3.71 38.26 6.54
CA ALA A 1179 3.75 38.82 7.89
C ALA A 1179 2.36 39.30 8.30
N SER A 1180 2.04 39.23 9.59
CA SER A 1180 0.77 39.73 10.13
C SER A 1180 0.69 41.26 10.14
N SER A 1181 1.82 41.94 10.28
CA SER A 1181 1.96 43.40 10.15
C SER A 1181 2.30 43.83 8.73
N ALA A 1182 2.16 45.13 8.43
CA ALA A 1182 2.62 45.70 7.17
C ALA A 1182 4.08 45.32 6.87
N TYR A 1183 4.35 44.92 5.63
CA TYR A 1183 5.66 44.44 5.21
C TYR A 1183 5.96 44.77 3.75
N LYS A 1184 7.24 44.92 3.44
CA LYS A 1184 7.78 44.86 2.07
C LYS A 1184 8.80 43.74 2.00
N GLN A 1185 8.72 42.94 0.95
CA GLN A 1185 9.56 41.76 0.78
C GLN A 1185 9.85 41.55 -0.69
N SER A 1186 11.10 41.22 -1.02
CA SER A 1186 11.45 40.67 -2.33
C SER A 1186 12.48 39.58 -2.24
N ILE A 1187 12.51 38.74 -3.28
CA ILE A 1187 13.66 37.90 -3.59
C ILE A 1187 14.06 38.10 -5.05
N HIS A 1188 15.35 37.97 -5.34
CA HIS A 1188 15.93 38.14 -6.67
C HIS A 1188 17.03 37.12 -6.93
N GLN A 1189 17.12 36.65 -8.17
CA GLN A 1189 18.20 35.81 -8.64
C GLN A 1189 18.78 36.41 -9.91
N VAL A 1190 20.07 36.78 -9.86
CA VAL A 1190 20.82 37.26 -11.02
C VAL A 1190 21.57 36.08 -11.64
N VAL A 1191 21.34 35.82 -12.91
CA VAL A 1191 22.00 34.76 -13.67
C VAL A 1191 22.71 35.31 -14.90
N ASN A 1192 23.88 34.74 -15.20
CA ASN A 1192 24.58 34.98 -16.46
C ASN A 1192 23.99 34.04 -17.51
N VAL A 1193 23.59 34.59 -18.65
CA VAL A 1193 23.02 33.82 -19.76
C VAL A 1193 23.54 34.36 -21.09
N ASP A 1194 23.46 33.57 -22.15
CA ASP A 1194 23.80 34.05 -23.49
C ASP A 1194 22.87 35.19 -23.94
N ASN A 1195 23.35 36.04 -24.85
CA ASN A 1195 22.48 36.96 -25.55
C ASN A 1195 21.44 36.17 -26.39
N GLY A 1196 20.18 36.56 -26.27
CA GLY A 1196 19.06 35.85 -26.89
C GLY A 1196 17.72 36.28 -26.33
N THR A 1197 16.65 35.63 -26.79
CA THR A 1197 15.31 35.85 -26.26
C THR A 1197 15.00 34.76 -25.24
N TYR A 1198 14.48 35.17 -24.10
CA TYR A 1198 14.10 34.30 -23.00
C TYR A 1198 12.64 34.54 -22.61
N LYS A 1199 12.10 33.60 -21.84
CA LYS A 1199 10.84 33.74 -21.13
C LYS A 1199 11.00 33.28 -19.69
N MET A 1200 10.25 33.91 -18.79
CA MET A 1200 10.15 33.51 -17.40
C MET A 1200 8.78 32.89 -17.17
N GLN A 1201 8.74 31.77 -16.45
CA GLN A 1201 7.51 31.14 -15.96
C GLN A 1201 7.62 30.90 -14.47
N ALA A 1202 6.48 30.96 -13.77
CA ALA A 1202 6.39 30.60 -12.36
C ALA A 1202 4.95 30.22 -12.01
N PHE A 1203 4.78 29.33 -11.04
CA PHE A 1203 3.50 29.22 -10.36
C PHE A 1203 3.44 30.21 -9.20
N VAL A 1204 2.30 30.89 -9.07
CA VAL A 1204 2.05 31.85 -8.00
C VAL A 1204 0.66 31.63 -7.41
N ARG A 1205 0.53 31.83 -6.11
CA ARG A 1205 -0.75 31.85 -5.40
C ARG A 1205 -0.74 33.01 -4.41
N LEU A 1206 -1.70 33.91 -4.53
CA LEU A 1206 -1.81 35.08 -3.66
C LEU A 1206 -3.11 35.01 -2.85
N VAL A 1207 -2.98 34.96 -1.52
CA VAL A 1207 -4.10 34.82 -0.58
C VAL A 1207 -4.03 35.85 0.56
N GLY A 1208 -5.11 35.93 1.34
CA GLY A 1208 -5.21 36.86 2.47
C GLY A 1208 -5.52 38.30 2.05
N ALA A 1209 -4.91 39.26 2.75
CA ALA A 1209 -5.17 40.69 2.52
C ALA A 1209 -4.64 41.15 1.16
N SER A 1210 -5.38 42.05 0.49
CA SER A 1210 -4.91 42.66 -0.77
C SER A 1210 -3.67 43.53 -0.52
N PRO A 1211 -2.55 43.29 -1.22
CA PRO A 1211 -1.36 44.12 -1.11
C PRO A 1211 -1.54 45.47 -1.83
N TYR A 1212 -0.70 46.45 -1.50
CA TYR A 1212 -0.53 47.66 -2.30
C TYR A 1212 0.16 47.36 -3.64
N THR A 1213 1.07 46.39 -3.65
CA THR A 1213 1.75 45.89 -4.85
C THR A 1213 2.13 44.43 -4.61
N ALA A 1214 1.88 43.56 -5.58
CA ALA A 1214 2.46 42.23 -5.65
C ALA A 1214 2.75 41.93 -7.11
N ARG A 1215 3.98 41.52 -7.45
CA ARG A 1215 4.38 41.32 -8.85
C ARG A 1215 5.60 40.42 -8.99
N ALA A 1216 5.72 39.78 -10.14
CA ALA A 1216 7.00 39.27 -10.64
C ALA A 1216 7.78 40.39 -11.34
N GLU A 1217 9.09 40.38 -11.21
CA GLU A 1217 10.01 41.38 -11.74
C GLU A 1217 11.09 40.72 -12.60
N ILE A 1218 11.29 41.22 -13.82
CA ILE A 1218 12.40 40.80 -14.70
C ILE A 1218 13.18 42.05 -15.07
N SER A 1219 14.46 42.07 -14.71
CA SER A 1219 15.33 43.24 -14.80
C SER A 1219 16.74 42.86 -15.30
N ASN A 1220 17.62 43.87 -15.43
CA ASN A 1220 19.04 43.71 -15.78
C ASN A 1220 19.37 42.89 -17.06
N PHE A 1221 18.45 42.82 -18.03
CA PHE A 1221 18.66 42.11 -19.31
C PHE A 1221 19.09 43.02 -20.49
N GLY A 1222 19.45 44.26 -20.17
CA GLY A 1222 19.81 45.30 -21.13
C GLY A 1222 18.63 46.09 -21.72
N GLY A 1223 17.39 45.66 -21.44
CA GLY A 1223 16.16 46.40 -21.72
C GLY A 1223 15.56 47.10 -20.49
N ALA A 1224 14.37 47.70 -20.65
CA ALA A 1224 13.59 48.21 -19.52
C ALA A 1224 12.98 47.07 -18.71
N ALA A 1225 12.91 47.21 -17.39
CA ALA A 1225 12.33 46.19 -16.50
C ALA A 1225 10.90 45.84 -16.93
N LYS A 1226 10.57 44.54 -16.87
CA LYS A 1226 9.23 44.02 -17.10
C LYS A 1226 8.62 43.61 -15.77
N TYR A 1227 7.33 43.87 -15.62
CA TYR A 1227 6.57 43.53 -14.43
C TYR A 1227 5.32 42.75 -14.81
N TYR A 1228 4.97 41.76 -13.99
CA TYR A 1228 3.69 41.06 -14.06
C TYR A 1228 2.98 41.19 -12.72
N ASP A 1229 1.93 42.01 -12.68
CA ASP A 1229 1.17 42.25 -11.45
C ASP A 1229 0.32 41.03 -11.07
N LEU A 1230 0.34 40.69 -9.78
CA LEU A 1230 -0.37 39.56 -9.19
C LEU A 1230 -1.67 40.03 -8.53
N SER A 1231 -2.71 39.22 -8.66
CA SER A 1231 -4.02 39.44 -8.05
C SER A 1231 -4.36 38.33 -7.07
N VAL A 1232 -5.12 38.65 -6.02
CA VAL A 1232 -5.60 37.66 -5.04
C VAL A 1232 -6.59 36.71 -5.72
N ASP A 1233 -6.31 35.41 -5.70
CA ASP A 1233 -7.11 34.40 -6.42
C ASP A 1233 -7.21 33.02 -5.74
N SER A 1234 -6.59 32.79 -4.58
CA SER A 1234 -6.71 31.57 -3.75
C SER A 1234 -6.30 30.24 -4.38
N ILE A 1235 -5.89 30.23 -5.65
CA ILE A 1235 -5.48 29.04 -6.38
C ILE A 1235 -4.11 29.26 -7.01
N TRP A 1236 -3.37 28.18 -7.24
CA TRP A 1236 -2.15 28.24 -8.02
C TRP A 1236 -2.45 28.62 -9.48
N LYS A 1237 -1.69 29.57 -10.01
CA LYS A 1237 -1.70 29.92 -11.44
C LYS A 1237 -0.30 29.99 -11.98
N CYS A 1238 -0.12 29.47 -13.20
CA CYS A 1238 1.12 29.66 -13.92
C CYS A 1238 1.10 31.04 -14.60
N ILE A 1239 2.10 31.86 -14.33
CA ILE A 1239 2.33 33.14 -15.02
C ILE A 1239 3.47 32.98 -16.03
N GLU A 1240 3.43 33.77 -17.10
CA GLU A 1240 4.51 33.84 -18.09
C GLU A 1240 4.84 35.30 -18.38
N VAL A 1241 6.14 35.63 -18.33
CA VAL A 1241 6.66 36.90 -18.83
C VAL A 1241 7.59 36.63 -20.00
N ASP A 1242 7.16 37.05 -21.16
CA ASP A 1242 7.78 36.68 -22.42
C ASP A 1242 8.63 37.82 -23.02
N ASP A 1243 9.34 37.52 -24.12
CA ASP A 1243 10.15 38.41 -24.94
C ASP A 1243 11.23 39.15 -24.14
N ILE A 1244 11.90 38.43 -23.24
CA ILE A 1244 13.04 38.94 -22.46
C ILE A 1244 14.27 38.90 -23.36
N VAL A 1245 14.52 39.99 -24.10
CA VAL A 1245 15.63 40.08 -25.05
C VAL A 1245 16.92 40.48 -24.34
N VAL A 1246 17.74 39.49 -23.98
CA VAL A 1246 19.01 39.67 -23.29
C VAL A 1246 20.07 40.17 -24.24
N THR A 1247 20.68 41.32 -23.90
CA THR A 1247 21.70 41.98 -24.72
C THR A 1247 23.02 42.25 -23.99
N ASN A 1248 23.03 42.09 -22.67
CA ASN A 1248 24.17 42.33 -21.79
C ASN A 1248 24.68 41.05 -21.10
N GLY A 1249 24.18 39.88 -21.49
CA GLY A 1249 24.58 38.58 -20.95
C GLY A 1249 24.11 38.26 -19.52
N GLN A 1250 23.12 38.99 -18.99
CA GLN A 1250 22.58 38.77 -17.64
C GLN A 1250 21.06 38.91 -17.61
N VAL A 1251 20.41 38.29 -16.63
CA VAL A 1251 18.99 38.52 -16.30
C VAL A 1251 18.85 38.49 -14.79
N ASP A 1252 18.05 39.39 -14.24
CA ASP A 1252 17.59 39.37 -12.86
C ASP A 1252 16.10 39.02 -12.84
N VAL A 1253 15.74 37.94 -12.13
CA VAL A 1253 14.36 37.48 -11.95
C VAL A 1253 14.01 37.56 -10.47
N GLY A 1254 12.85 38.13 -10.13
CA GLY A 1254 12.43 38.25 -8.74
C GLY A 1254 10.94 38.40 -8.53
N PHE A 1255 10.55 38.46 -7.25
CA PHE A 1255 9.19 38.72 -6.80
C PHE A 1255 9.21 39.83 -5.75
N TYR A 1256 8.20 40.69 -5.75
CA TYR A 1256 8.08 41.80 -4.79
C TYR A 1256 6.65 41.93 -4.26
N VAL A 1257 6.52 42.16 -2.95
CA VAL A 1257 5.25 42.48 -2.27
C VAL A 1257 5.42 43.73 -1.39
N ASP A 1258 4.43 44.60 -1.44
CA ASP A 1258 4.17 45.71 -0.50
C ASP A 1258 2.77 45.50 0.09
N SER A 1259 2.70 45.12 1.36
CA SER A 1259 1.46 44.68 2.01
C SER A 1259 1.10 45.54 3.23
N PRO A 1260 -0.20 45.81 3.47
CA PRO A 1260 -0.65 46.35 4.74
C PRO A 1260 -0.55 45.36 5.93
N GLY A 1261 -0.19 44.10 5.66
CA GLY A 1261 -0.16 42.98 6.60
C GLY A 1261 -1.24 41.95 6.30
N GLY A 1262 -0.95 40.68 6.54
CA GLY A 1262 -1.87 39.56 6.28
C GLY A 1262 -1.96 39.12 4.82
N THR A 1263 -1.15 39.67 3.91
CA THR A 1263 -0.97 39.11 2.55
C THR A 1263 -0.05 37.90 2.63
N VAL A 1264 -0.42 36.83 1.93
CA VAL A 1264 0.43 35.65 1.73
C VAL A 1264 0.64 35.48 0.23
N LEU A 1265 1.87 35.66 -0.23
CA LEU A 1265 2.26 35.29 -1.59
C LEU A 1265 3.02 33.97 -1.50
N GLN A 1266 2.66 32.98 -2.30
CA GLN A 1266 3.43 31.77 -2.50
C GLN A 1266 3.84 31.67 -3.97
N PHE A 1267 5.02 31.13 -4.20
CA PHE A 1267 5.53 30.90 -5.55
C PHE A 1267 6.44 29.68 -5.59
N ASP A 1268 6.43 29.02 -6.74
CA ASP A 1268 7.08 27.74 -6.96
C ASP A 1268 7.34 27.52 -8.46
N ASP A 1269 8.17 26.53 -8.80
CA ASP A 1269 8.51 26.12 -10.16
C ASP A 1269 8.92 27.31 -11.06
N VAL A 1270 9.82 28.15 -10.54
CA VAL A 1270 10.29 29.35 -11.24
C VAL A 1270 11.34 28.96 -12.27
N LYS A 1271 11.07 29.31 -13.53
CA LYS A 1271 11.90 28.95 -14.67
C LYS A 1271 12.28 30.18 -15.48
N LEU A 1272 13.55 30.29 -15.85
CA LEU A 1272 14.01 31.16 -16.93
C LEU A 1272 14.48 30.26 -18.07
N MET A 1273 13.85 30.35 -19.23
CA MET A 1273 14.14 29.46 -20.36
C MET A 1273 14.43 30.29 -21.61
N LYS A 1274 15.41 29.83 -22.39
CA LYS A 1274 15.70 30.39 -23.72
C LYS A 1274 14.58 29.98 -24.69
N LYS A 1275 14.07 30.93 -25.47
CA LYS A 1275 13.00 30.71 -26.46
C LYS A 1275 13.52 30.06 -27.74
#